data_AF-A0A381YRJ8-F1
#
_entry.id   AF-A0A381YRJ8-F1
#
_cell.length_a   1.000
_cell.length_b   1.000
_cell.length_c   1.000
_cell.angle_alpha   90.00
_cell.angle_beta   90.00
_cell.angle_gamma   90.00
#
_symmetry.space_group_name_H-M   'P 1'
#
loop_
_entity.id
_entity.type
_entity.pdbx_description
1 polymer ?
#
loop_
_entity_poly.entity_id
_entity_poly.type
_entity_poly.pdbx_seq_one_letter_code
_entity_poly.pdbx_strand_id
1 'polypeptide(L)'
;MSTLAAAPADFPMVSDDLEVKLFAREPLVRNPCAIAFDAKGRLCVGMGPQYRTPKLETAGDSVWILLDENHDGVAEGRKRFATGFNSIQGLAWKNGRLWVANAPDLTVVRDIDGDEVADEYVRLYTDLGNLEHGLHGLNWAPDGRLYMSKGNSKGLTQLPDRVAPRAFRELWGVQAPDAPDFPAPKIFNAANYQKNYHDPADDWGREGGILRCDGDGENLEIFSRGFRNPWDICFDDGFTWLGTDNDQTHGDKIFSPFYGAHFGWGHPWSYDWKGDRHLPTAPAAGPLFEGSGTGVIFCSVPSWPEKYRGVFLINDWLRRQVYIYRPKWDGARLKPEKEKFDLFAHADGGRTMGKSEGRSFSPVDIEVGPDGAVWISSWGREYGAKMANGNQQNEGRIYRLWPKGVKAVFKPESKSAKPLKDRSVRELLADLGSHLPVWRANASEELVRRKEGVIGPLMDALRDDAKNETSLETWAAWTLGRIEPHNARLHAMFGSVVRDAKSLNLRLQSLRILAWCARHPRGLPLPDTVRAALTDTEPRIRREALLAIREAGHDSWHADVLNLLARETDRMVFYTAWGALRETAPAEARKAMLDDQRAGVRRGALLSLLEEDALAPEALRLLAKDTDPSTAALAKRRLGGKAAAIIKGPSLKVTPEGVAVSVQPLVSVVSKIEAHQSPGYREARLQVGALAYVDRRYRILELPSGFAGETFIQGRNHDAEARGDRVLTLTLRHPSTVFLADDVRGGGLPTWARARFKPTQLQLHTDDARHRIYMADFPSGKFTLGGNSEGVKARKSNYLVIIRPKLLAPPIVPTTAAAVLPLLKNASAERGQALFHARGGANCALCHQLENNGNIFAPDLADIGSRADADGLIRSILEPNAEITEGFALRVFTKKSGDVVAGIVLAETGQSVKLALANGTVARIAQRDIQSRQTLKTSAMPPTFGAILQPQQVADLIAYLQKQKTKPQTVTPKTTGFSFTQQKDRVTLRLDGRKITEYLLDHPQLTRRAFINVHTHTGIQVTRNYPPMPSDGGDHPVMHPGIWMGFGHLDGQDYWRLKAKVLHDGFVDKPKAGKGRASFAVRNRYLTSDGNSEICREINRIEFRRHEIGMLLLWDSTFQNDKRDFYFGDQEESGLAIRVATPLNVQGGTGTIINDRGEKNGTGTWGKPMRWIDYSGKINNRQVGLMIVPAADNPRPCWSHSRDYGVLVANPFPKQPKERREPYVKTWVKKGQPFRICYAVLIHDTIKAIDHAKEFRDLQKILAE
;
A
#
# COMPACT_ATOMS: atom_id res chain seq x y z
N MET A 1 -44.98 -20.12 -15.48
CA MET A 1 -43.96 -19.44 -16.30
C MET A 1 -43.14 -20.52 -16.99
N SER A 2 -42.93 -20.45 -18.30
CA SER A 2 -42.18 -21.51 -19.01
C SER A 2 -40.72 -21.51 -18.56
N THR A 3 -40.22 -22.70 -18.22
CA THR A 3 -38.82 -22.97 -17.89
C THR A 3 -37.95 -22.76 -19.13
N LEU A 4 -37.54 -21.51 -19.39
CA LEU A 4 -36.39 -21.24 -20.25
C LEU A 4 -35.18 -21.90 -19.61
N ALA A 5 -34.76 -23.04 -20.17
CA ALA A 5 -33.57 -23.77 -19.76
C ALA A 5 -32.38 -22.80 -19.63
N ALA A 6 -31.67 -22.87 -18.50
CA ALA A 6 -30.54 -21.99 -18.24
C ALA A 6 -29.46 -22.16 -19.31
N ALA A 7 -28.95 -21.04 -19.83
CA ALA A 7 -27.91 -21.07 -20.85
C ALA A 7 -26.58 -21.46 -20.17
N PRO A 8 -25.60 -22.03 -20.90
CA PRO A 8 -24.28 -22.30 -20.34
C PRO A 8 -23.64 -21.06 -19.67
N ALA A 9 -23.95 -19.84 -20.14
CA ALA A 9 -23.45 -18.59 -19.58
C ALA A 9 -23.96 -18.28 -18.16
N ASP A 10 -25.06 -18.91 -17.73
CA ASP A 10 -25.65 -18.73 -16.40
C ASP A 10 -24.92 -19.50 -15.30
N PHE A 11 -24.00 -20.42 -15.64
CA PHE A 11 -23.30 -21.26 -14.67
C PHE A 11 -21.81 -20.88 -14.54
N PRO A 12 -21.23 -20.95 -13.33
CA PRO A 12 -19.78 -20.89 -13.18
C PRO A 12 -19.11 -22.08 -13.86
N MET A 13 -17.84 -21.91 -14.24
CA MET A 13 -16.97 -23.03 -14.59
C MET A 13 -16.51 -23.74 -13.32
N VAL A 14 -16.61 -25.07 -13.35
CA VAL A 14 -16.23 -25.99 -12.28
C VAL A 14 -15.40 -27.13 -12.87
N SER A 15 -14.70 -27.90 -12.05
CA SER A 15 -13.97 -29.08 -12.54
C SER A 15 -14.93 -30.17 -13.04
N ASP A 16 -14.45 -31.03 -13.94
CA ASP A 16 -15.25 -32.07 -14.59
C ASP A 16 -15.90 -33.08 -13.62
N ASP A 17 -15.40 -33.17 -12.39
CA ASP A 17 -15.92 -34.03 -11.35
C ASP A 17 -16.92 -33.34 -10.40
N LEU A 18 -17.25 -32.07 -10.64
CA LEU A 18 -18.30 -31.34 -9.94
C LEU A 18 -19.56 -31.22 -10.82
N GLU A 19 -20.71 -31.22 -10.17
CA GLU A 19 -22.00 -30.86 -10.72
C GLU A 19 -22.41 -29.49 -10.17
N VAL A 20 -23.00 -28.66 -11.02
CA VAL A 20 -23.54 -27.34 -10.65
C VAL A 20 -24.97 -27.21 -11.14
N LYS A 21 -25.86 -26.74 -10.26
CA LYS A 21 -27.24 -26.37 -10.60
C LYS A 21 -27.54 -24.94 -10.15
N LEU A 22 -28.50 -24.32 -10.84
CA LEU A 22 -29.03 -23.01 -10.50
C LEU A 22 -30.32 -23.24 -9.71
N PHE A 23 -30.29 -22.94 -8.42
CA PHE A 23 -31.46 -23.12 -7.54
C PHE A 23 -32.47 -21.99 -7.72
N ALA A 24 -32.00 -20.74 -7.78
CA ALA A 24 -32.87 -19.59 -7.95
C ALA A 24 -32.19 -18.48 -8.76
N ARG A 25 -32.99 -17.71 -9.48
CA ARG A 25 -32.59 -16.48 -10.17
C ARG A 25 -33.68 -15.42 -10.11
N GLU A 26 -33.47 -14.26 -10.74
CA GLU A 26 -34.52 -13.26 -10.92
C GLU A 26 -35.79 -13.86 -11.56
N PRO A 27 -37.01 -13.46 -11.12
CA PRO A 27 -37.29 -12.42 -10.13
C PRO A 27 -37.23 -12.88 -8.66
N LEU A 28 -37.02 -14.18 -8.39
CA LEU A 28 -37.03 -14.74 -7.03
C LEU A 28 -35.88 -14.22 -6.16
N VAL A 29 -34.71 -13.97 -6.75
CA VAL A 29 -33.56 -13.36 -6.06
C VAL A 29 -32.95 -12.24 -6.90
N ARG A 30 -32.54 -11.14 -6.25
CA ARG A 30 -31.87 -9.99 -6.88
C ARG A 30 -30.84 -9.41 -5.91
N ASN A 31 -29.57 -9.31 -6.34
CA ASN A 31 -28.44 -8.96 -5.46
C ASN A 31 -28.52 -9.65 -4.07
N PRO A 32 -28.57 -10.99 -3.99
CA PRO A 32 -28.56 -11.68 -2.71
C PRO A 32 -27.24 -11.40 -1.98
N CYS A 33 -27.31 -10.82 -0.79
CA CYS A 33 -26.13 -10.40 -0.01
C CYS A 33 -25.70 -11.45 1.02
N ALA A 34 -26.66 -12.11 1.67
CA ALA A 34 -26.41 -13.09 2.71
C ALA A 34 -27.38 -14.27 2.59
N ILE A 35 -26.92 -15.48 2.90
CA ILE A 35 -27.70 -16.70 2.92
C ILE A 35 -27.50 -17.45 4.23
N ALA A 36 -28.52 -18.18 4.66
CA ALA A 36 -28.43 -19.11 5.79
C ALA A 36 -29.53 -20.16 5.67
N PHE A 37 -29.43 -21.26 6.40
CA PHE A 37 -30.50 -22.26 6.48
C PHE A 37 -31.24 -22.18 7.81
N ASP A 38 -32.57 -22.26 7.75
CA ASP A 38 -33.39 -22.38 8.95
C ASP A 38 -33.33 -23.80 9.55
N ALA A 39 -33.97 -24.00 10.71
CA ALA A 39 -33.97 -25.29 11.39
C ALA A 39 -34.69 -26.41 10.61
N LYS A 40 -35.53 -26.09 9.62
CA LYS A 40 -36.16 -27.07 8.73
C LYS A 40 -35.19 -27.49 7.62
N GLY A 41 -34.24 -26.62 7.25
CA GLY A 41 -33.29 -26.83 6.15
C GLY A 41 -33.68 -26.05 4.89
N ARG A 42 -34.52 -25.01 5.04
CA ARG A 42 -34.90 -24.12 3.93
C ARG A 42 -33.90 -22.98 3.80
N LEU A 43 -33.64 -22.57 2.56
CA LEU A 43 -32.72 -21.48 2.29
C LEU A 43 -33.39 -20.13 2.57
N CYS A 44 -32.82 -19.38 3.49
CA CYS A 44 -33.12 -17.98 3.76
C CYS A 44 -32.14 -17.09 3.00
N VAL A 45 -32.64 -16.04 2.34
CA VAL A 45 -31.85 -15.10 1.53
C VAL A 45 -32.15 -13.67 1.97
N GLY A 46 -31.12 -12.98 2.45
CA GLY A 46 -31.14 -11.55 2.74
C GLY A 46 -30.79 -10.75 1.50
N MET A 47 -31.69 -9.87 1.07
CA MET A 47 -31.51 -9.06 -0.13
C MET A 47 -32.37 -7.80 -0.13
N GLY A 48 -32.00 -6.84 -0.97
CA GLY A 48 -32.80 -5.66 -1.27
C GLY A 48 -32.00 -4.54 -1.91
N PRO A 49 -32.57 -3.33 -1.97
CA PRO A 49 -32.00 -2.21 -2.70
C PRO A 49 -31.06 -1.35 -1.84
N GLN A 50 -30.81 -1.69 -0.57
CA GLN A 50 -30.07 -0.81 0.34
C GLN A 50 -28.57 -0.74 0.05
N TYR A 51 -27.99 -1.69 -0.68
CA TYR A 51 -26.58 -1.66 -1.05
C TYR A 51 -26.40 -1.05 -2.46
N ARG A 52 -25.44 -0.16 -2.75
CA ARG A 52 -24.45 0.54 -1.90
C ARG A 52 -24.83 2.01 -1.64
N THR A 53 -25.74 2.59 -2.42
CA THR A 53 -26.03 4.04 -2.42
C THR A 53 -27.50 4.33 -2.08
N PRO A 54 -28.01 3.86 -0.93
CA PRO A 54 -29.38 4.09 -0.51
C PRO A 54 -29.60 5.55 -0.16
N LYS A 55 -30.82 6.00 -0.42
CA LYS A 55 -31.37 7.25 0.12
C LYS A 55 -32.23 6.93 1.34
N LEU A 56 -32.62 7.97 2.07
CA LEU A 56 -33.48 7.83 3.24
C LEU A 56 -34.77 7.07 2.90
N GLU A 57 -35.37 7.41 1.75
CA GLU A 57 -36.60 6.82 1.23
C GLU A 57 -36.44 5.46 0.53
N THR A 58 -35.20 4.97 0.33
CA THR A 58 -34.98 3.66 -0.30
C THR A 58 -35.65 2.56 0.53
N ALA A 59 -36.45 1.70 -0.11
CA ALA A 59 -37.17 0.62 0.55
C ALA A 59 -36.21 -0.32 1.32
N GLY A 60 -36.63 -0.79 2.51
CA GLY A 60 -35.82 -1.68 3.34
C GLY A 60 -35.46 -3.01 2.67
N ASP A 61 -34.32 -3.59 3.04
CA ASP A 61 -34.01 -4.97 2.68
C ASP A 61 -34.95 -5.94 3.42
N SER A 62 -35.02 -7.16 2.92
CA SER A 62 -35.88 -8.22 3.46
C SER A 62 -35.17 -9.57 3.47
N VAL A 63 -35.59 -10.44 4.38
CA VAL A 63 -35.22 -11.85 4.39
C VAL A 63 -36.37 -12.66 3.79
N TRP A 64 -36.03 -13.47 2.80
CA TRP A 64 -36.96 -14.35 2.08
C TRP A 64 -36.59 -15.81 2.31
N ILE A 65 -37.59 -16.66 2.49
CA ILE A 65 -37.45 -18.12 2.44
C ILE A 65 -37.77 -18.54 1.01
N LEU A 66 -36.84 -19.23 0.35
CA LEU A 66 -37.09 -19.78 -0.99
C LEU A 66 -37.79 -21.14 -0.90
N LEU A 67 -38.75 -21.36 -1.80
CA LEU A 67 -39.63 -22.53 -1.80
C LEU A 67 -39.38 -23.36 -3.06
N ASP A 68 -39.05 -24.64 -2.85
CA ASP A 68 -38.95 -25.71 -3.85
C ASP A 68 -40.08 -26.69 -3.56
N GLU A 69 -41.24 -26.45 -4.17
CA GLU A 69 -42.51 -27.11 -3.85
C GLU A 69 -42.63 -28.49 -4.51
N ASN A 70 -41.94 -28.69 -5.63
CA ASN A 70 -41.95 -29.95 -6.38
C ASN A 70 -40.74 -30.86 -6.05
N HIS A 71 -39.78 -30.36 -5.27
CA HIS A 71 -38.56 -31.04 -4.81
C HIS A 71 -37.61 -31.44 -5.95
N ASP A 72 -37.55 -30.65 -7.02
CA ASP A 72 -36.66 -30.88 -8.16
C ASP A 72 -35.27 -30.24 -7.98
N GLY A 73 -35.09 -29.46 -6.91
CA GLY A 73 -33.86 -28.72 -6.61
C GLY A 73 -33.78 -27.35 -7.29
N VAL A 74 -34.91 -26.77 -7.70
CA VAL A 74 -35.09 -25.40 -8.19
C VAL A 74 -36.20 -24.75 -7.37
N ALA A 75 -36.07 -23.46 -7.06
CA ALA A 75 -37.14 -22.74 -6.37
C ALA A 75 -38.20 -22.23 -7.36
N GLU A 76 -39.47 -22.53 -7.11
CA GLU A 76 -40.61 -21.95 -7.83
C GLU A 76 -41.11 -20.66 -7.16
N GLY A 77 -40.85 -20.50 -5.87
CA GLY A 77 -41.47 -19.46 -5.06
C GLY A 77 -40.57 -18.88 -3.97
N ARG A 78 -41.10 -17.87 -3.28
CA ARG A 78 -40.50 -17.30 -2.08
C ARG A 78 -41.57 -16.77 -1.13
N LYS A 79 -41.31 -16.87 0.16
CA LYS A 79 -42.12 -16.30 1.25
C LYS A 79 -41.30 -15.26 2.00
N ARG A 80 -41.87 -14.09 2.29
CA ARG A 80 -41.17 -13.04 3.05
C ARG A 80 -41.23 -13.40 4.53
N PHE A 81 -40.08 -13.62 5.15
CA PHE A 81 -40.00 -13.90 6.57
C PHE A 81 -39.92 -12.60 7.38
N ALA A 82 -39.02 -11.69 7.02
CA ALA A 82 -38.84 -10.42 7.73
C ALA A 82 -38.49 -9.29 6.75
N THR A 83 -38.86 -8.06 7.09
CA THR A 83 -38.61 -6.84 6.27
C THR A 83 -38.33 -5.61 7.13
N GLY A 84 -37.97 -4.50 6.48
CA GLY A 84 -37.74 -3.20 7.12
C GLY A 84 -36.29 -2.96 7.52
N PHE A 85 -35.36 -3.81 7.10
CA PHE A 85 -33.94 -3.66 7.41
C PHE A 85 -33.28 -2.57 6.57
N ASN A 86 -32.15 -2.04 7.03
CA ASN A 86 -31.24 -1.27 6.17
C ASN A 86 -30.44 -2.25 5.29
N SER A 87 -29.11 -2.17 5.17
CA SER A 87 -28.35 -3.12 4.34
C SER A 87 -28.08 -4.44 5.07
N ILE A 88 -28.69 -5.55 4.65
CA ILE A 88 -28.43 -6.90 5.20
C ILE A 88 -27.10 -7.44 4.69
N GLN A 89 -26.24 -7.91 5.60
CA GLN A 89 -24.88 -8.33 5.27
C GLN A 89 -24.42 -9.61 5.98
N GLY A 90 -25.25 -10.19 6.85
CA GLY A 90 -25.00 -11.49 7.50
C GLY A 90 -26.27 -12.03 8.16
N LEU A 91 -26.41 -13.36 8.16
CA LEU A 91 -27.56 -14.08 8.72
C LEU A 91 -27.08 -15.26 9.57
N ALA A 92 -27.74 -15.52 10.70
CA ALA A 92 -27.50 -16.73 11.48
C ALA A 92 -28.76 -17.20 12.22
N TRP A 93 -29.07 -18.49 12.16
CA TRP A 93 -30.21 -19.10 12.84
C TRP A 93 -29.79 -19.85 14.10
N LYS A 94 -30.55 -19.66 15.20
CA LYS A 94 -30.46 -20.47 16.42
C LYS A 94 -31.78 -20.40 17.19
N ASN A 95 -32.28 -21.55 17.66
CA ASN A 95 -33.46 -21.67 18.52
C ASN A 95 -34.70 -20.90 18.04
N GLY A 96 -35.03 -20.99 16.75
CA GLY A 96 -36.18 -20.29 16.16
C GLY A 96 -36.00 -18.77 16.03
N ARG A 97 -34.80 -18.25 16.28
CA ARG A 97 -34.45 -16.84 16.12
C ARG A 97 -33.52 -16.66 14.94
N LEU A 98 -33.80 -15.65 14.13
CA LEU A 98 -32.89 -15.23 13.07
C LEU A 98 -32.16 -13.96 13.51
N TRP A 99 -30.85 -14.02 13.48
CA TRP A 99 -29.96 -12.88 13.71
C TRP A 99 -29.61 -12.26 12.37
N VAL A 100 -29.82 -10.96 12.25
CA VAL A 100 -29.65 -10.18 11.02
C VAL A 100 -28.65 -9.07 11.30
N ALA A 101 -27.46 -9.17 10.71
CA ALA A 101 -26.54 -8.06 10.64
C ALA A 101 -27.02 -7.12 9.53
N ASN A 102 -27.55 -5.96 9.92
CA ASN A 102 -28.12 -4.97 9.00
C ASN A 102 -27.63 -3.55 9.30
N ALA A 103 -26.51 -3.13 8.71
CA ALA A 103 -25.82 -1.88 9.05
C ALA A 103 -26.79 -0.68 9.16
N PRO A 104 -26.86 0.07 10.28
CA PRO A 104 -25.93 0.07 11.42
C PRO A 104 -26.37 -0.84 12.58
N ASP A 105 -27.32 -1.75 12.40
CA ASP A 105 -27.92 -2.53 13.48
C ASP A 105 -27.54 -4.02 13.44
N LEU A 106 -27.60 -4.65 14.62
CA LEU A 106 -27.75 -6.10 14.75
C LEU A 106 -29.13 -6.37 15.34
N THR A 107 -29.97 -7.08 14.59
CA THR A 107 -31.37 -7.30 14.94
C THR A 107 -31.66 -8.78 15.03
N VAL A 108 -32.38 -9.19 16.08
CA VAL A 108 -32.91 -10.55 16.24
C VAL A 108 -34.39 -10.51 15.89
N VAL A 109 -34.84 -11.38 15.00
CA VAL A 109 -36.26 -11.50 14.65
C VAL A 109 -36.81 -12.87 14.99
N ARG A 110 -38.10 -12.88 15.38
CA ARG A 110 -38.80 -14.07 15.86
C ARG A 110 -40.19 -14.15 15.26
N ASP A 111 -40.55 -15.36 14.83
CA ASP A 111 -41.93 -15.79 14.60
C ASP A 111 -42.43 -16.37 15.94
N ILE A 112 -43.48 -15.77 16.50
CA ILE A 112 -44.04 -16.15 17.80
C ILE A 112 -45.41 -16.84 17.67
N ASP A 113 -46.06 -16.76 16.51
CA ASP A 113 -47.38 -17.34 16.26
C ASP A 113 -47.35 -18.58 15.34
N GLY A 114 -46.20 -18.86 14.71
CA GLY A 114 -45.93 -20.02 13.88
C GLY A 114 -46.37 -19.87 12.42
N ASP A 115 -46.73 -18.67 11.97
CA ASP A 115 -47.15 -18.41 10.59
C ASP A 115 -45.99 -18.30 9.59
N GLU A 116 -44.75 -18.42 10.07
CA GLU A 116 -43.49 -18.25 9.35
C GLU A 116 -43.27 -16.83 8.79
N VAL A 117 -43.74 -15.84 9.53
CA VAL A 117 -43.46 -14.42 9.39
C VAL A 117 -42.93 -13.92 10.74
N ALA A 118 -41.97 -12.99 10.71
CA ALA A 118 -41.45 -12.42 11.93
C ALA A 118 -42.45 -11.42 12.53
N ASP A 119 -42.86 -11.67 13.77
CA ASP A 119 -43.74 -10.80 14.56
C ASP A 119 -42.96 -9.78 15.37
N GLU A 120 -41.80 -10.20 15.88
CA GLU A 120 -41.03 -9.45 16.86
C GLU A 120 -39.60 -9.20 16.39
N TYR A 121 -39.15 -7.97 16.59
CA TYR A 121 -37.86 -7.45 16.16
C TYR A 121 -37.14 -6.84 17.37
N VAL A 122 -36.05 -7.47 17.80
CA VAL A 122 -35.20 -6.98 18.88
C VAL A 122 -33.94 -6.39 18.28
N ARG A 123 -33.87 -5.06 18.21
CA ARG A 123 -32.63 -4.35 17.86
C ARG A 123 -31.69 -4.44 19.05
N LEU A 124 -30.74 -5.37 18.96
CA LEU A 124 -29.81 -5.72 20.02
C LEU A 124 -28.73 -4.66 20.16
N TYR A 125 -28.10 -4.31 19.04
CA TYR A 125 -27.11 -3.25 18.95
C TYR A 125 -27.46 -2.31 17.80
N THR A 126 -27.03 -1.06 17.94
CA THR A 126 -27.18 -0.04 16.90
C THR A 126 -25.90 0.78 16.76
N ASP A 127 -25.90 1.70 15.80
CA ASP A 127 -24.80 2.61 15.52
C ASP A 127 -23.48 1.89 15.18
N LEU A 128 -23.58 0.71 14.58
CA LEU A 128 -22.45 -0.14 14.21
C LEU A 128 -21.71 0.32 12.95
N GLY A 129 -21.67 1.61 12.65
CA GLY A 129 -21.07 2.11 11.41
C GLY A 129 -21.98 2.04 10.19
N ASN A 130 -21.49 2.54 9.06
CA ASN A 130 -22.26 2.59 7.81
C ASN A 130 -22.29 1.21 7.12
N LEU A 131 -22.91 1.13 5.95
CA LEU A 131 -23.02 -0.11 5.17
C LEU A 131 -21.69 -0.55 4.53
N GLU A 132 -20.63 0.25 4.62
CA GLU A 132 -19.29 -0.13 4.22
C GLU A 132 -18.50 -0.60 5.45
N HIS A 133 -17.69 -1.63 5.28
CA HIS A 133 -16.91 -2.19 6.39
C HIS A 133 -17.79 -2.51 7.62
N GLY A 134 -18.97 -3.04 7.33
CA GLY A 134 -20.07 -3.25 8.25
C GLY A 134 -19.87 -4.46 9.16
N LEU A 135 -20.94 -4.83 9.85
CA LEU A 135 -21.03 -6.07 10.62
C LEU A 135 -21.44 -7.20 9.67
N HIS A 136 -20.75 -8.32 9.72
CA HIS A 136 -20.96 -9.49 8.87
C HIS A 136 -20.79 -10.80 9.68
N GLY A 137 -20.33 -11.88 9.04
CA GLY A 137 -19.74 -13.10 9.62
C GLY A 137 -20.33 -13.65 10.91
N LEU A 138 -21.66 -13.76 10.99
CA LEU A 138 -22.38 -14.26 12.15
C LEU A 138 -22.26 -15.79 12.27
N ASN A 139 -21.60 -16.28 13.33
CA ASN A 139 -21.35 -17.71 13.52
C ASN A 139 -21.65 -18.16 14.96
N TRP A 140 -22.54 -19.14 15.11
CA TRP A 140 -22.76 -19.82 16.39
C TRP A 140 -21.71 -20.90 16.61
N ALA A 141 -20.94 -20.76 17.69
CA ALA A 141 -19.79 -21.61 17.98
C ALA A 141 -20.09 -22.70 19.03
N PRO A 142 -19.23 -23.72 19.16
CA PRO A 142 -19.38 -24.79 20.17
C PRO A 142 -19.48 -24.29 21.61
N ASP A 143 -18.84 -23.16 21.93
CA ASP A 143 -18.91 -22.51 23.25
C ASP A 143 -20.29 -21.88 23.56
N GLY A 144 -21.22 -21.91 22.61
CA GLY A 144 -22.58 -21.36 22.73
C GLY A 144 -22.69 -19.89 22.34
N ARG A 145 -21.59 -19.23 22.03
CA ARG A 145 -21.53 -17.79 21.74
C ARG A 145 -21.71 -17.49 20.26
N LEU A 146 -22.18 -16.28 19.98
CA LEU A 146 -22.23 -15.73 18.64
C LEU A 146 -20.94 -14.94 18.38
N TYR A 147 -20.19 -15.34 17.36
CA TYR A 147 -19.04 -14.60 16.84
C TYR A 147 -19.47 -13.77 15.64
N MET A 148 -18.85 -12.61 15.49
CA MET A 148 -19.17 -11.65 14.43
C MET A 148 -17.92 -10.91 13.97
N SER A 149 -17.81 -10.66 12.66
CA SER A 149 -16.76 -9.83 12.07
C SER A 149 -17.27 -8.41 11.88
N LYS A 150 -16.43 -7.42 12.24
CA LYS A 150 -16.76 -6.00 12.09
C LYS A 150 -15.59 -5.21 11.52
N GLY A 151 -15.84 -4.47 10.44
CA GLY A 151 -14.86 -3.54 9.87
C GLY A 151 -14.71 -2.21 10.61
N ASN A 152 -13.88 -1.32 10.07
CA ASN A 152 -13.48 -0.08 10.74
C ASN A 152 -14.43 1.12 10.49
N SER A 153 -15.61 0.94 9.88
CA SER A 153 -16.62 2.02 9.87
C SER A 153 -17.15 2.26 11.29
N LYS A 154 -17.29 3.53 11.69
CA LYS A 154 -17.71 3.90 13.05
C LYS A 154 -19.13 4.44 13.08
N GLY A 155 -19.78 4.27 14.22
CA GLY A 155 -21.04 4.95 14.54
C GLY A 155 -20.93 6.48 14.65
N LEU A 156 -22.08 7.13 14.63
CA LEU A 156 -22.22 8.58 14.87
C LEU A 156 -22.19 8.93 16.36
N THR A 157 -22.54 7.99 17.23
CA THR A 157 -22.59 8.10 18.69
C THR A 157 -23.40 9.30 19.15
N GLN A 158 -24.70 9.29 18.83
CA GLN A 158 -25.66 10.34 19.17
C GLN A 158 -26.49 9.90 20.39
N LEU A 159 -26.14 10.46 21.56
CA LEU A 159 -26.85 10.20 22.81
C LEU A 159 -28.25 10.85 22.80
N PRO A 160 -29.24 10.23 23.49
CA PRO A 160 -29.16 8.93 24.15
C PRO A 160 -29.44 7.73 23.22
N ASP A 161 -30.02 7.95 22.04
CA ASP A 161 -30.74 6.92 21.30
C ASP A 161 -29.92 6.07 20.32
N ARG A 162 -28.77 6.56 19.88
CA ARG A 162 -27.95 5.95 18.82
C ARG A 162 -26.50 5.83 19.28
N VAL A 163 -26.25 4.79 20.06
CA VAL A 163 -24.97 4.55 20.72
C VAL A 163 -24.58 3.09 20.54
N ALA A 164 -23.35 2.85 20.08
CA ALA A 164 -22.81 1.50 19.99
C ALA A 164 -22.34 0.99 21.37
N PRO A 165 -22.42 -0.32 21.64
CA PRO A 165 -21.78 -0.91 22.82
C PRO A 165 -20.30 -0.55 22.93
N ARG A 166 -19.78 -0.52 24.17
CA ARG A 166 -18.40 -0.08 24.46
C ARG A 166 -17.35 -0.84 23.66
N ALA A 167 -17.50 -2.15 23.51
CA ALA A 167 -16.57 -2.99 22.73
C ALA A 167 -16.39 -2.46 21.28
N PHE A 168 -17.47 -2.06 20.63
CA PHE A 168 -17.40 -1.47 19.29
C PHE A 168 -16.76 -0.08 19.31
N ARG A 169 -17.17 0.79 20.25
CA ARG A 169 -16.59 2.14 20.40
C ARG A 169 -15.08 2.08 20.63
N GLU A 170 -14.63 1.11 21.43
CA GLU A 170 -13.24 0.92 21.76
C GLU A 170 -12.39 0.54 20.54
N LEU A 171 -12.88 -0.35 19.66
CA LEU A 171 -12.22 -0.66 18.38
C LEU A 171 -12.05 0.60 17.53
N TRP A 172 -13.06 1.47 17.50
CA TRP A 172 -13.02 2.69 16.69
C TRP A 172 -12.23 3.83 17.32
N GLY A 173 -11.84 3.71 18.59
CA GLY A 173 -11.21 4.78 19.36
C GLY A 173 -12.17 5.92 19.72
N VAL A 174 -13.47 5.62 19.84
CA VAL A 174 -14.52 6.59 20.20
C VAL A 174 -14.67 6.64 21.72
N GLN A 175 -14.51 7.83 22.28
CA GLN A 175 -14.76 8.09 23.71
C GLN A 175 -16.15 8.69 23.88
N ALA A 176 -16.95 8.09 24.75
CA ALA A 176 -18.26 8.61 25.15
C ALA A 176 -18.47 8.24 26.63
N PRO A 177 -18.03 9.08 27.57
CA PRO A 177 -18.03 8.77 29.01
C PRO A 177 -19.45 8.64 29.58
N ASP A 178 -20.41 9.40 29.03
CA ASP A 178 -21.81 9.39 29.49
C ASP A 178 -22.66 8.29 28.83
N ALA A 179 -22.07 7.50 27.93
CA ALA A 179 -22.75 6.43 27.22
C ALA A 179 -22.69 5.11 28.01
N PRO A 180 -23.80 4.36 28.12
CA PRO A 180 -23.77 3.04 28.77
C PRO A 180 -22.82 2.10 28.03
N ASP A 181 -22.14 1.23 28.78
CA ASP A 181 -21.26 0.21 28.22
C ASP A 181 -22.02 -0.77 27.34
N PHE A 182 -23.23 -1.12 27.77
CA PHE A 182 -24.17 -1.98 27.05
C PHE A 182 -25.53 -1.27 26.96
N PRO A 183 -25.79 -0.52 25.87
CA PRO A 183 -27.11 0.05 25.62
C PRO A 183 -28.19 -1.04 25.63
N ALA A 184 -29.34 -0.74 26.23
CA ALA A 184 -30.43 -1.70 26.31
C ALA A 184 -31.02 -1.99 24.91
N PRO A 185 -31.33 -3.26 24.58
CA PRO A 185 -32.03 -3.62 23.35
C PRO A 185 -33.38 -2.91 23.22
N LYS A 186 -33.79 -2.60 21.99
CA LYS A 186 -35.12 -2.02 21.68
C LYS A 186 -35.98 -3.06 20.97
N ILE A 187 -37.20 -3.27 21.46
CA ILE A 187 -38.16 -4.24 20.92
C ILE A 187 -39.20 -3.54 20.05
N PHE A 188 -39.49 -4.12 18.90
CA PHE A 188 -40.44 -3.66 17.90
C PHE A 188 -41.32 -4.83 17.44
N ASN A 189 -42.43 -4.51 16.78
CA ASN A 189 -43.20 -5.46 16.00
C ASN A 189 -43.05 -5.18 14.50
N ALA A 190 -43.56 -6.07 13.65
CA ALA A 190 -43.50 -5.90 12.20
C ALA A 190 -44.09 -4.58 11.68
N ALA A 191 -45.09 -4.01 12.37
CA ALA A 191 -45.77 -2.79 11.94
C ALA A 191 -44.99 -1.49 12.26
N ASN A 192 -44.13 -1.50 13.28
CA ASN A 192 -43.41 -0.30 13.74
C ASN A 192 -41.89 -0.39 13.62
N TYR A 193 -41.33 -1.53 13.20
CA TYR A 193 -39.90 -1.65 12.93
C TYR A 193 -39.51 -0.80 11.71
N GLN A 194 -38.59 0.15 11.92
CA GLN A 194 -38.05 1.00 10.86
C GLN A 194 -36.53 0.91 10.81
N LYS A 195 -35.98 0.90 9.59
CA LYS A 195 -34.53 0.95 9.37
C LYS A 195 -33.92 2.21 9.99
N ASN A 196 -32.74 2.06 10.60
CA ASN A 196 -31.90 3.20 10.94
C ASN A 196 -31.07 3.59 9.72
N TYR A 197 -31.38 4.73 9.10
CA TYR A 197 -30.55 5.23 8.00
C TYR A 197 -29.18 5.70 8.49
N HIS A 198 -28.16 5.33 7.73
CA HIS A 198 -26.79 5.79 7.89
C HIS A 198 -26.31 6.20 6.50
N ASP A 199 -25.82 7.44 6.33
CA ASP A 199 -25.26 7.85 5.05
C ASP A 199 -24.02 6.98 4.75
N PRO A 200 -23.95 6.32 3.58
CA PRO A 200 -22.77 5.55 3.20
C PRO A 200 -21.46 6.35 3.23
N ALA A 201 -21.54 7.70 3.14
CA ALA A 201 -20.39 8.58 3.23
C ALA A 201 -19.98 8.97 4.67
N ASP A 202 -20.64 8.44 5.71
CA ASP A 202 -20.38 8.75 7.12
C ASP A 202 -19.12 8.05 7.69
N ASP A 203 -18.79 8.39 8.94
CA ASP A 203 -17.44 8.36 9.54
C ASP A 203 -16.68 7.02 9.63
N TRP A 204 -15.35 7.13 9.66
CA TRP A 204 -14.40 6.01 9.80
C TRP A 204 -13.77 5.98 11.20
N GLY A 205 -13.59 4.78 11.76
CA GLY A 205 -12.93 4.50 13.03
C GLY A 205 -11.50 3.99 12.87
N ARG A 206 -10.81 3.80 14.02
CA ARG A 206 -9.42 3.34 14.08
C ARG A 206 -9.22 1.95 13.46
N GLU A 207 -9.98 0.95 13.89
CA GLU A 207 -9.85 -0.45 13.46
C GLU A 207 -11.18 -1.20 13.60
N GLY A 208 -11.28 -2.32 12.90
CA GLY A 208 -12.29 -3.36 13.09
C GLY A 208 -11.80 -4.48 14.01
N GLY A 209 -12.68 -5.46 14.23
CA GLY A 209 -12.47 -6.56 15.18
C GLY A 209 -13.31 -7.79 14.86
N ILE A 210 -12.91 -8.92 15.44
CA ILE A 210 -13.83 -10.03 15.67
C ILE A 210 -14.35 -9.89 17.09
N LEU A 211 -15.67 -9.93 17.26
CA LEU A 211 -16.33 -9.83 18.56
C LEU A 211 -17.09 -11.12 18.83
N ARG A 212 -17.39 -11.38 20.11
CA ARG A 212 -18.31 -12.44 20.52
C ARG A 212 -19.21 -12.00 21.66
N CYS A 213 -20.42 -12.54 21.71
CA CYS A 213 -21.39 -12.31 22.79
C CYS A 213 -22.17 -13.59 23.10
N ASP A 214 -22.86 -13.60 24.24
CA ASP A 214 -23.71 -14.72 24.64
C ASP A 214 -25.01 -14.76 23.82
N GLY A 215 -25.85 -15.77 24.09
CA GLY A 215 -27.05 -16.11 23.29
C GLY A 215 -28.13 -15.04 23.21
N ASP A 216 -28.03 -14.00 24.03
CA ASP A 216 -28.93 -12.86 24.18
C ASP A 216 -28.26 -11.51 23.86
N GLY A 217 -26.98 -11.51 23.49
CA GLY A 217 -26.18 -10.30 23.28
C GLY A 217 -25.51 -9.75 24.54
N GLU A 218 -25.60 -10.42 25.68
CA GLU A 218 -24.82 -10.01 26.85
C GLU A 218 -23.34 -10.39 26.70
N ASN A 219 -22.52 -9.83 27.58
CA ASN A 219 -21.08 -10.12 27.66
C ASN A 219 -20.33 -9.94 26.33
N LEU A 220 -20.75 -8.97 25.51
CA LEU A 220 -20.07 -8.61 24.27
C LEU A 220 -18.62 -8.21 24.56
N GLU A 221 -17.68 -8.96 23.99
CA GLU A 221 -16.26 -8.73 24.13
C GLU A 221 -15.53 -8.75 22.78
N ILE A 222 -14.40 -8.06 22.75
CA ILE A 222 -13.49 -8.06 21.61
C ILE A 222 -12.68 -9.36 21.66
N PHE A 223 -12.89 -10.25 20.69
CA PHE A 223 -12.12 -11.47 20.53
C PHE A 223 -10.77 -11.18 19.87
N SER A 224 -10.73 -10.37 18.80
CA SER A 224 -9.47 -9.92 18.20
C SER A 224 -9.60 -8.57 17.52
N ARG A 225 -8.47 -7.91 17.26
CA ARG A 225 -8.35 -6.52 16.79
C ARG A 225 -7.54 -6.42 15.51
N GLY A 226 -7.49 -5.22 14.95
CA GLY A 226 -6.56 -4.86 13.90
C GLY A 226 -7.02 -5.20 12.49
N PHE A 227 -8.32 -5.04 12.23
CA PHE A 227 -8.94 -5.32 10.93
C PHE A 227 -9.38 -4.06 10.18
N ARG A 228 -9.51 -4.14 8.85
CA ARG A 228 -10.07 -3.06 8.00
C ARG A 228 -11.52 -3.35 7.65
N ASN A 229 -11.73 -4.42 6.89
CA ASN A 229 -13.01 -4.94 6.43
C ASN A 229 -12.98 -6.47 6.44
N PRO A 230 -13.05 -7.12 7.63
CA PRO A 230 -13.17 -8.56 7.73
C PRO A 230 -14.58 -8.98 7.29
N TRP A 231 -14.77 -9.26 6.00
CA TRP A 231 -16.11 -9.52 5.44
C TRP A 231 -16.72 -10.79 6.03
N ASP A 232 -15.97 -11.88 6.15
CA ASP A 232 -16.52 -13.11 6.72
C ASP A 232 -15.46 -13.95 7.43
N ILE A 233 -15.96 -14.79 8.33
CA ILE A 233 -15.20 -15.76 9.12
C ILE A 233 -15.98 -17.08 9.20
N CYS A 234 -15.27 -18.19 9.33
CA CYS A 234 -15.85 -19.45 9.80
C CYS A 234 -14.80 -20.25 10.58
N PHE A 235 -15.20 -21.36 11.18
CA PHE A 235 -14.31 -22.26 11.89
C PHE A 235 -14.34 -23.67 11.30
N ASP A 236 -13.22 -24.39 11.43
CA ASP A 236 -13.14 -25.81 11.07
C ASP A 236 -13.75 -26.74 12.14
N ASP A 237 -13.79 -28.04 11.85
CA ASP A 237 -14.31 -29.06 12.78
C ASP A 237 -13.56 -29.09 14.14
N GLY A 238 -12.34 -28.54 14.20
CA GLY A 238 -11.53 -28.39 15.42
C GLY A 238 -11.71 -27.04 16.12
N PHE A 239 -12.74 -26.28 15.76
CA PHE A 239 -13.02 -24.94 16.29
C PHE A 239 -11.84 -23.96 16.09
N THR A 240 -11.17 -24.02 14.94
CA THR A 240 -10.14 -23.06 14.53
C THR A 240 -10.70 -22.12 13.47
N TRP A 241 -10.62 -20.82 13.73
CA TRP A 241 -11.18 -19.79 12.87
C TRP A 241 -10.29 -19.47 11.66
N LEU A 242 -10.92 -19.12 10.54
CA LEU A 242 -10.33 -18.52 9.35
C LEU A 242 -11.26 -17.40 8.84
N GLY A 243 -10.71 -16.36 8.22
CA GLY A 243 -11.49 -15.33 7.55
C GLY A 243 -10.68 -14.54 6.53
N THR A 244 -11.36 -13.61 5.84
CA THR A 244 -10.73 -12.68 4.90
C THR A 244 -10.97 -11.24 5.27
N ASP A 245 -9.94 -10.40 5.15
CA ASP A 245 -9.99 -8.97 5.44
C ASP A 245 -9.56 -8.18 4.21
N ASN A 246 -10.48 -7.40 3.64
CA ASN A 246 -10.24 -6.73 2.36
C ASN A 246 -9.39 -5.49 2.52
N ASP A 247 -8.38 -5.38 1.66
CA ASP A 247 -7.49 -4.22 1.57
C ASP A 247 -7.21 -3.85 0.12
N GLN A 248 -7.61 -2.64 -0.27
CA GLN A 248 -7.44 -2.10 -1.62
C GLN A 248 -5.98 -1.70 -1.93
N THR A 249 -5.02 -2.11 -1.11
CA THR A 249 -3.67 -1.53 -1.11
C THR A 249 -2.53 -2.55 -1.21
N HIS A 250 -2.30 -3.34 -0.16
CA HIS A 250 -1.27 -4.39 -0.09
C HIS A 250 -1.81 -5.76 -0.50
N GLY A 251 -3.12 -5.87 -0.69
CA GLY A 251 -3.84 -7.09 -0.96
C GLY A 251 -4.61 -7.57 0.27
N ASP A 252 -5.74 -8.22 0.01
CA ASP A 252 -6.60 -8.88 0.97
C ASP A 252 -5.81 -9.91 1.78
N LYS A 253 -6.18 -10.05 3.05
CA LYS A 253 -5.52 -10.92 4.00
C LYS A 253 -6.41 -12.10 4.35
N ILE A 254 -5.86 -13.30 4.30
CA ILE A 254 -6.42 -14.46 5.00
C ILE A 254 -5.86 -14.46 6.43
N PHE A 255 -6.73 -14.51 7.43
CA PHE A 255 -6.36 -14.46 8.84
C PHE A 255 -6.99 -15.61 9.63
N SER A 256 -6.43 -15.92 10.80
CA SER A 256 -6.97 -16.92 11.74
C SER A 256 -7.07 -16.27 13.13
N PRO A 257 -8.23 -15.71 13.49
CA PRO A 257 -8.40 -14.90 14.70
C PRO A 257 -8.37 -15.76 15.96
N PHE A 258 -7.90 -15.18 17.07
CA PHE A 258 -7.90 -15.80 18.40
C PHE A 258 -7.90 -14.71 19.48
N TYR A 259 -8.23 -15.12 20.71
CA TYR A 259 -8.42 -14.18 21.82
C TYR A 259 -7.23 -13.24 22.02
N GLY A 260 -7.53 -11.94 21.94
CA GLY A 260 -6.63 -10.83 22.19
C GLY A 260 -5.50 -10.67 21.16
N ALA A 261 -5.65 -11.25 19.96
CA ALA A 261 -4.76 -11.01 18.83
C ALA A 261 -5.00 -9.63 18.19
N HIS A 262 -3.96 -9.06 17.57
CA HIS A 262 -4.03 -7.83 16.79
C HIS A 262 -3.42 -8.03 15.40
N PHE A 263 -4.22 -7.91 14.33
CA PHE A 263 -3.81 -8.22 12.95
C PHE A 263 -3.19 -7.06 12.16
N GLY A 264 -3.11 -5.87 12.75
CA GLY A 264 -2.16 -4.83 12.35
C GLY A 264 -2.78 -3.55 11.81
N TRP A 265 -4.02 -3.58 11.30
CA TRP A 265 -4.72 -2.34 10.92
C TRP A 265 -4.95 -1.48 12.16
N GLY A 266 -4.71 -0.17 12.07
CA GLY A 266 -4.93 0.72 13.22
C GLY A 266 -4.02 0.49 14.45
N HIS A 267 -2.99 -0.36 14.34
CA HIS A 267 -2.12 -0.71 15.47
C HIS A 267 -1.51 0.54 16.13
N PRO A 268 -1.57 0.66 17.48
CA PRO A 268 -1.30 1.91 18.18
C PRO A 268 0.14 2.44 18.03
N TRP A 269 1.13 1.55 17.86
CA TRP A 269 2.53 1.95 17.79
C TRP A 269 3.36 1.21 16.73
N SER A 270 2.92 0.07 16.19
CA SER A 270 3.66 -0.60 15.12
C SER A 270 2.78 -1.40 14.16
N TYR A 271 2.26 -0.72 13.14
CA TYR A 271 1.53 -1.33 12.02
C TYR A 271 2.41 -2.30 11.21
N ASP A 272 1.86 -3.47 10.87
CA ASP A 272 2.30 -4.35 9.79
C ASP A 272 1.09 -5.18 9.33
N TRP A 273 0.77 -5.14 8.03
CA TRP A 273 -0.41 -5.82 7.50
C TRP A 273 -0.24 -7.34 7.47
N LYS A 274 0.93 -7.85 7.07
CA LYS A 274 1.13 -9.30 6.88
C LYS A 274 1.49 -10.01 8.18
N GLY A 275 2.21 -9.35 9.08
CA GLY A 275 2.59 -9.82 10.41
C GLY A 275 3.63 -10.94 10.48
N ASP A 276 4.03 -11.55 9.34
CA ASP A 276 4.90 -12.75 9.27
C ASP A 276 6.16 -12.71 10.14
N ARG A 277 6.82 -11.55 10.17
CA ARG A 277 8.08 -11.33 10.90
C ARG A 277 7.99 -10.13 11.84
N HIS A 278 6.77 -9.72 12.17
CA HIS A 278 6.51 -8.52 12.93
C HIS A 278 5.98 -8.89 14.32
N LEU A 279 6.86 -8.92 15.33
CA LEU A 279 6.53 -9.40 16.69
C LEU A 279 5.28 -8.75 17.35
N PRO A 280 4.99 -7.45 17.14
CA PRO A 280 3.81 -6.80 17.72
C PRO A 280 2.45 -7.27 17.18
N THR A 281 2.36 -7.79 15.96
CA THR A 281 1.09 -8.23 15.36
C THR A 281 0.97 -9.73 15.21
N ALA A 282 -0.24 -10.27 15.13
CA ALA A 282 -0.46 -11.64 14.69
C ALA A 282 -0.16 -11.76 13.17
N PRO A 283 0.48 -12.84 12.73
CA PRO A 283 0.73 -13.07 11.31
C PRO A 283 -0.53 -13.48 10.56
N ALA A 284 -0.56 -13.21 9.25
CA ALA A 284 -1.58 -13.71 8.35
C ALA A 284 -1.62 -15.25 8.35
N ALA A 285 -2.78 -15.83 8.07
CA ALA A 285 -2.94 -17.26 7.87
C ALA A 285 -2.65 -17.68 6.42
N GLY A 286 -2.45 -16.75 5.49
CA GLY A 286 -2.11 -17.05 4.10
C GLY A 286 -1.35 -15.92 3.40
N PRO A 287 -1.06 -16.07 2.09
CA PRO A 287 -0.54 -14.99 1.27
C PRO A 287 -1.54 -13.83 1.19
N LEU A 288 -1.02 -12.62 0.98
CA LEU A 288 -1.87 -11.50 0.58
C LEU A 288 -2.26 -11.67 -0.89
N PHE A 289 -3.49 -11.31 -1.26
CA PHE A 289 -3.97 -11.45 -2.63
C PHE A 289 -4.76 -10.23 -3.11
N GLU A 290 -4.65 -9.86 -4.38
CA GLU A 290 -5.49 -8.80 -4.96
C GLU A 290 -6.89 -9.36 -5.23
N GLY A 291 -7.87 -9.07 -4.38
CA GLY A 291 -9.22 -9.62 -4.52
C GLY A 291 -10.25 -8.82 -3.75
N SER A 292 -11.41 -9.43 -3.55
CA SER A 292 -12.39 -9.01 -2.56
C SER A 292 -12.98 -10.26 -1.93
N GLY A 293 -12.29 -10.81 -0.92
CA GLY A 293 -12.83 -11.89 -0.10
C GLY A 293 -14.21 -11.53 0.47
N THR A 294 -15.22 -12.36 0.22
CA THR A 294 -16.58 -12.13 0.70
C THR A 294 -17.00 -13.25 1.65
N GLY A 295 -17.61 -14.34 1.19
CA GLY A 295 -18.00 -15.48 2.04
C GLY A 295 -16.89 -16.52 2.27
N VAL A 296 -16.88 -17.17 3.44
CA VAL A 296 -15.94 -18.25 3.80
C VAL A 296 -16.65 -19.40 4.54
N ILE A 297 -16.52 -20.64 4.06
CA ILE A 297 -16.99 -21.83 4.80
C ILE A 297 -15.92 -22.90 4.93
N PHE A 298 -16.12 -23.82 5.88
CA PHE A 298 -15.36 -25.05 5.99
C PHE A 298 -16.16 -26.22 5.41
N CYS A 299 -15.56 -26.94 4.46
CA CYS A 299 -16.17 -28.10 3.83
C CYS A 299 -15.45 -29.39 4.25
N SER A 300 -16.20 -30.25 4.93
CA SER A 300 -15.74 -31.55 5.46
C SER A 300 -16.81 -32.62 5.30
N VAL A 301 -17.63 -32.53 4.24
CA VAL A 301 -18.77 -33.45 4.03
C VAL A 301 -18.24 -34.89 3.85
N PRO A 302 -18.59 -35.86 4.72
CA PRO A 302 -17.95 -37.18 4.71
C PRO A 302 -18.10 -37.96 3.40
N SER A 303 -19.23 -37.78 2.71
CA SER A 303 -19.54 -38.44 1.43
C SER A 303 -18.77 -37.86 0.24
N TRP A 304 -18.12 -36.70 0.39
CA TRP A 304 -17.37 -36.07 -0.71
C TRP A 304 -15.99 -36.71 -0.90
N PRO A 305 -15.39 -36.64 -2.10
CA PRO A 305 -14.00 -37.04 -2.32
C PRO A 305 -13.03 -36.29 -1.41
N GLU A 306 -11.95 -36.97 -0.99
CA GLU A 306 -10.97 -36.46 -0.03
C GLU A 306 -10.41 -35.08 -0.39
N LYS A 307 -10.20 -34.81 -1.69
CA LYS A 307 -9.68 -33.52 -2.15
C LYS A 307 -10.57 -32.31 -1.80
N TYR A 308 -11.87 -32.51 -1.52
CA TYR A 308 -12.79 -31.46 -1.09
C TYR A 308 -13.19 -31.55 0.39
N ARG A 309 -12.59 -32.45 1.17
CA ARG A 309 -12.81 -32.54 2.62
C ARG A 309 -11.69 -31.83 3.37
N GLY A 310 -12.02 -31.31 4.56
CA GLY A 310 -11.07 -30.63 5.42
C GLY A 310 -10.49 -29.34 4.81
N VAL A 311 -11.26 -28.62 4.01
CA VAL A 311 -10.82 -27.40 3.32
C VAL A 311 -11.71 -26.21 3.63
N PHE A 312 -11.16 -25.02 3.58
CA PHE A 312 -11.93 -23.79 3.55
C PHE A 312 -12.21 -23.40 2.09
N LEU A 313 -13.45 -23.04 1.79
CA LEU A 313 -13.83 -22.42 0.52
C LEU A 313 -13.99 -20.92 0.73
N ILE A 314 -13.29 -20.12 -0.08
CA ILE A 314 -13.22 -18.66 0.06
C ILE A 314 -13.73 -18.02 -1.22
N ASN A 315 -14.86 -17.31 -1.15
CA ASN A 315 -15.36 -16.49 -2.24
C ASN A 315 -14.45 -15.27 -2.47
N ASP A 316 -14.22 -14.93 -3.73
CA ASP A 316 -13.59 -13.69 -4.16
C ASP A 316 -14.49 -13.01 -5.17
N TRP A 317 -15.18 -11.96 -4.72
CA TRP A 317 -16.12 -11.21 -5.53
C TRP A 317 -15.43 -10.47 -6.68
N LEU A 318 -14.21 -9.92 -6.45
CA LEU A 318 -13.51 -9.12 -7.45
C LEU A 318 -12.97 -9.98 -8.59
N ARG A 319 -12.38 -11.13 -8.24
CA ARG A 319 -11.88 -12.11 -9.21
C ARG A 319 -12.93 -13.10 -9.68
N ARG A 320 -14.13 -13.06 -9.10
CA ARG A 320 -15.29 -13.84 -9.55
C ARG A 320 -15.03 -15.34 -9.49
N GLN A 321 -14.50 -15.79 -8.36
CA GLN A 321 -14.06 -17.17 -8.17
C GLN A 321 -14.14 -17.61 -6.71
N VAL A 322 -14.00 -18.91 -6.48
CA VAL A 322 -13.98 -19.53 -5.15
C VAL A 322 -12.67 -20.32 -5.02
N TYR A 323 -11.86 -19.99 -4.01
CA TYR A 323 -10.60 -20.68 -3.73
C TYR A 323 -10.80 -21.87 -2.82
N ILE A 324 -9.95 -22.88 -2.99
CA ILE A 324 -9.75 -23.97 -2.03
C ILE A 324 -8.51 -23.66 -1.19
N TYR A 325 -8.72 -23.35 0.09
CA TYR A 325 -7.68 -23.21 1.09
C TYR A 325 -7.58 -24.50 1.90
N ARG A 326 -6.45 -25.22 1.78
CA ARG A 326 -6.19 -26.43 2.58
C ARG A 326 -5.34 -26.07 3.79
N PRO A 327 -5.84 -26.23 5.03
CA PRO A 327 -5.10 -25.87 6.23
C PRO A 327 -3.91 -26.79 6.48
N LYS A 328 -2.80 -26.21 6.94
CA LYS A 328 -1.59 -26.88 7.40
C LYS A 328 -1.02 -26.13 8.60
N TRP A 329 -0.61 -26.87 9.63
CA TRP A 329 0.01 -26.29 10.82
C TRP A 329 1.53 -26.19 10.66
N ASP A 330 2.06 -25.01 10.98
CA ASP A 330 3.49 -24.70 11.09
C ASP A 330 3.72 -24.25 12.54
N GLY A 331 4.03 -25.24 13.39
CA GLY A 331 3.92 -25.09 14.84
C GLY A 331 2.49 -24.72 15.26
N ALA A 332 2.34 -23.64 16.01
CA ALA A 332 1.02 -23.12 16.44
C ALA A 332 0.40 -22.12 15.46
N ARG A 333 0.96 -21.97 14.25
CA ARG A 333 0.44 -21.09 13.18
C ARG A 333 -0.31 -21.89 12.12
N LEU A 334 -1.53 -21.45 11.80
CA LEU A 334 -2.27 -21.94 10.64
C LEU A 334 -1.73 -21.30 9.36
N LYS A 335 -1.46 -22.12 8.34
CA LYS A 335 -1.01 -21.72 7.00
C LYS A 335 -1.75 -22.55 5.95
N PRO A 336 -1.76 -22.16 4.67
CA PRO A 336 -2.19 -23.07 3.64
C PRO A 336 -1.10 -24.11 3.37
N GLU A 337 -1.51 -25.27 2.87
CA GLU A 337 -0.59 -26.26 2.31
C GLU A 337 0.27 -25.69 1.17
N LYS A 338 -0.31 -24.79 0.37
CA LYS A 338 0.35 -24.08 -0.74
C LYS A 338 -0.12 -22.63 -0.88
N GLU A 339 0.76 -21.75 -1.35
CA GLU A 339 0.45 -20.32 -1.50
C GLU A 339 -0.40 -20.00 -2.75
N LYS A 340 -0.45 -20.89 -3.75
CA LYS A 340 -1.34 -20.76 -4.91
C LYS A 340 -2.53 -21.70 -4.74
N PHE A 341 -3.70 -21.13 -4.52
CA PHE A 341 -4.93 -21.90 -4.28
C PHE A 341 -5.49 -22.50 -5.57
N ASP A 342 -6.10 -23.67 -5.43
CA ASP A 342 -6.93 -24.23 -6.48
C ASP A 342 -8.28 -23.52 -6.52
N LEU A 343 -8.96 -23.60 -7.65
CA LEU A 343 -10.30 -23.02 -7.81
C LEU A 343 -11.36 -24.12 -7.65
N PHE A 344 -12.37 -23.83 -6.86
CA PHE A 344 -13.58 -24.63 -6.75
C PHE A 344 -14.58 -24.26 -7.86
N ALA A 345 -14.75 -22.96 -8.12
CA ALA A 345 -15.61 -22.42 -9.18
C ALA A 345 -15.07 -21.06 -9.67
N HIS A 346 -15.28 -20.70 -10.94
CA HIS A 346 -14.88 -19.38 -11.48
C HIS A 346 -15.72 -18.91 -12.68
N ALA A 347 -15.69 -17.60 -12.96
CA ALA A 347 -16.44 -17.00 -14.06
C ALA A 347 -15.74 -17.00 -15.43
N ASP A 348 -14.50 -17.51 -15.52
CA ASP A 348 -13.63 -17.43 -16.71
C ASP A 348 -13.23 -15.98 -17.10
N GLY A 349 -12.75 -15.22 -16.12
CA GLY A 349 -12.38 -13.82 -16.25
C GLY A 349 -12.92 -12.96 -15.09
N GLY A 350 -12.22 -11.87 -14.73
CA GLY A 350 -12.66 -11.04 -13.60
C GLY A 350 -11.86 -9.76 -13.34
N ARG A 351 -12.47 -8.62 -13.63
CA ARG A 351 -12.63 -7.50 -12.68
C ARG A 351 -14.10 -7.16 -12.72
N THR A 352 -14.84 -7.45 -11.65
CA THR A 352 -16.27 -7.10 -11.54
C THR A 352 -16.48 -5.63 -11.89
N MET A 353 -17.60 -5.29 -12.55
CA MET A 353 -18.10 -3.97 -13.05
C MET A 353 -18.62 -4.09 -14.51
N GLY A 354 -19.25 -3.04 -15.07
CA GLY A 354 -20.02 -3.04 -16.33
C GLY A 354 -19.33 -3.49 -17.63
N LYS A 355 -18.07 -3.93 -17.58
CA LYS A 355 -17.32 -4.60 -18.66
C LYS A 355 -16.91 -6.05 -18.32
N SER A 356 -17.55 -6.68 -17.34
CA SER A 356 -17.24 -8.05 -16.93
C SER A 356 -17.58 -9.02 -18.07
N GLU A 357 -16.56 -9.70 -18.60
CA GLU A 357 -16.69 -10.79 -19.57
C GLU A 357 -16.85 -12.13 -18.84
N GLY A 358 -17.16 -13.19 -19.58
CA GLY A 358 -17.33 -14.54 -19.01
C GLY A 358 -18.73 -14.83 -18.44
N ARG A 359 -18.80 -15.89 -17.64
CA ARG A 359 -20.04 -16.46 -17.05
C ARG A 359 -20.64 -15.54 -16.00
N SER A 360 -21.94 -15.65 -15.72
CA SER A 360 -22.62 -14.85 -14.69
C SER A 360 -22.33 -15.33 -13.27
N PHE A 361 -21.12 -15.11 -12.75
CA PHE A 361 -20.75 -15.54 -11.40
C PHE A 361 -19.96 -14.44 -10.69
N SER A 362 -20.49 -13.95 -9.57
CA SER A 362 -19.92 -12.87 -8.74
C SER A 362 -20.24 -13.23 -7.27
N PRO A 363 -19.54 -14.22 -6.70
CA PRO A 363 -19.94 -14.84 -5.45
C PRO A 363 -19.82 -13.87 -4.26
N VAL A 364 -20.84 -13.80 -3.42
CA VAL A 364 -20.92 -12.87 -2.28
C VAL A 364 -21.03 -13.62 -0.96
N ASP A 365 -21.79 -14.72 -0.91
CA ASP A 365 -21.91 -15.54 0.29
C ASP A 365 -21.93 -17.03 -0.06
N ILE A 366 -21.60 -17.89 0.89
CA ILE A 366 -21.44 -19.34 0.69
C ILE A 366 -21.82 -20.13 1.94
N GLU A 367 -22.53 -21.23 1.76
CA GLU A 367 -23.01 -22.10 2.84
C GLU A 367 -22.95 -23.58 2.46
N VAL A 368 -22.91 -24.49 3.45
CA VAL A 368 -23.17 -25.92 3.22
C VAL A 368 -24.61 -26.22 3.60
N GLY A 369 -25.42 -26.62 2.62
CA GLY A 369 -26.84 -26.91 2.80
C GLY A 369 -27.11 -28.28 3.41
N PRO A 370 -28.36 -28.58 3.82
CA PRO A 370 -28.74 -29.80 4.56
C PRO A 370 -28.52 -31.12 3.80
N ASP A 371 -28.31 -31.02 2.49
CA ASP A 371 -28.02 -32.08 1.55
C ASP A 371 -26.52 -32.34 1.36
N GLY A 372 -25.67 -31.58 2.06
CA GLY A 372 -24.22 -31.61 1.91
C GLY A 372 -23.72 -30.94 0.63
N ALA A 373 -24.55 -30.21 -0.12
CA ALA A 373 -24.09 -29.40 -1.24
C ALA A 373 -23.53 -28.05 -0.76
N VAL A 374 -22.65 -27.44 -1.56
CA VAL A 374 -22.20 -26.06 -1.35
C VAL A 374 -23.13 -25.12 -2.10
N TRP A 375 -23.67 -24.13 -1.39
CA TRP A 375 -24.62 -23.14 -1.88
C TRP A 375 -23.95 -21.78 -1.94
N ILE A 376 -24.05 -21.08 -3.07
CA ILE A 376 -23.34 -19.81 -3.29
C ILE A 376 -24.33 -18.76 -3.77
N SER A 377 -24.40 -17.63 -3.08
CA SER A 377 -25.11 -16.45 -3.56
C SER A 377 -24.23 -15.63 -4.49
N SER A 378 -24.81 -15.11 -5.56
CA SER A 378 -24.10 -14.30 -6.56
C SER A 378 -24.90 -13.07 -6.92
N TRP A 379 -24.23 -11.92 -6.92
CA TRP A 379 -24.78 -10.69 -7.48
C TRP A 379 -24.79 -10.70 -9.01
N GLY A 380 -25.49 -9.72 -9.57
CA GLY A 380 -25.41 -9.36 -10.98
C GLY A 380 -24.12 -8.63 -11.36
N ARG A 381 -24.15 -7.96 -12.51
CA ARG A 381 -23.01 -7.19 -13.04
C ARG A 381 -22.97 -5.76 -12.52
N GLU A 382 -24.07 -5.30 -11.94
CA GLU A 382 -24.20 -3.97 -11.37
C GLU A 382 -23.66 -3.93 -9.93
N TYR A 383 -22.92 -2.87 -9.63
CA TYR A 383 -22.46 -2.60 -8.29
C TYR A 383 -23.50 -1.77 -7.54
N GLY A 384 -24.19 -2.41 -6.60
CA GLY A 384 -25.34 -1.83 -5.90
C GLY A 384 -26.65 -1.93 -6.67
N ALA A 385 -27.72 -1.38 -6.09
CA ALA A 385 -29.06 -1.50 -6.61
C ALA A 385 -29.32 -0.60 -7.83
N LYS A 386 -29.88 -1.18 -8.87
CA LYS A 386 -30.38 -0.49 -10.07
C LYS A 386 -31.90 -0.52 -10.04
N MET A 387 -32.52 0.65 -9.94
CA MET A 387 -33.98 0.78 -9.86
C MET A 387 -34.54 1.26 -11.21
N ALA A 388 -35.66 0.69 -11.64
CA ALA A 388 -36.47 1.20 -12.76
C ALA A 388 -37.95 0.93 -12.48
N ASN A 389 -38.82 1.91 -12.73
CA ASN A 389 -40.27 1.83 -12.50
C ASN A 389 -40.63 1.35 -11.07
N GLY A 390 -39.88 1.83 -10.07
CA GLY A 390 -40.07 1.43 -8.66
C GLY A 390 -39.54 0.04 -8.28
N ASN A 391 -39.03 -0.74 -9.24
CA ASN A 391 -38.56 -2.11 -9.02
C ASN A 391 -37.03 -2.23 -9.21
N GLN A 392 -36.42 -3.11 -8.40
CA GLN A 392 -35.02 -3.47 -8.56
C GLN A 392 -34.83 -4.34 -9.81
N GLN A 393 -33.89 -3.94 -10.66
CA GLN A 393 -33.61 -4.56 -11.96
C GLN A 393 -32.41 -5.50 -11.93
N ASN A 394 -31.60 -5.44 -10.87
CA ASN A 394 -30.39 -6.25 -10.74
C ASN A 394 -30.66 -7.75 -10.92
N GLU A 395 -29.72 -8.43 -11.55
CA GLU A 395 -29.67 -9.89 -11.55
C GLU A 395 -29.30 -10.43 -10.16
N GLY A 396 -29.63 -11.69 -9.90
CA GLY A 396 -29.22 -12.39 -8.70
C GLY A 396 -29.34 -13.88 -8.91
N ARG A 397 -28.40 -14.67 -8.40
CA ARG A 397 -28.39 -16.13 -8.59
C ARG A 397 -27.99 -16.86 -7.32
N ILE A 398 -28.58 -18.03 -7.11
CA ILE A 398 -28.18 -19.00 -6.09
C ILE A 398 -27.71 -20.26 -6.81
N TYR A 399 -26.44 -20.62 -6.61
CA TYR A 399 -25.85 -21.84 -7.13
C TYR A 399 -25.80 -22.94 -6.09
N ARG A 400 -25.90 -24.18 -6.53
CA ARG A 400 -25.74 -25.39 -5.72
C ARG A 400 -24.73 -26.32 -6.40
N LEU A 401 -23.64 -26.67 -5.71
CA LEU A 401 -22.50 -27.41 -6.23
C LEU A 401 -22.19 -28.64 -5.36
N TRP A 402 -21.87 -29.78 -6.00
CA TRP A 402 -21.45 -31.02 -5.30
C TRP A 402 -20.64 -31.94 -6.23
N PRO A 403 -19.90 -32.94 -5.72
CA PRO A 403 -19.18 -33.92 -6.53
C PRO A 403 -20.10 -34.87 -7.30
N LYS A 404 -19.77 -35.15 -8.57
CA LYS A 404 -20.47 -36.14 -9.39
C LYS A 404 -20.42 -37.52 -8.73
N GLY A 405 -21.54 -38.24 -8.81
CA GLY A 405 -21.69 -39.56 -8.18
C GLY A 405 -22.07 -39.50 -6.69
N VAL A 406 -22.01 -38.32 -6.05
CA VAL A 406 -22.61 -38.11 -4.73
C VAL A 406 -24.07 -37.75 -4.93
N LYS A 407 -24.97 -38.50 -4.30
CA LYS A 407 -26.41 -38.24 -4.37
C LYS A 407 -26.79 -37.07 -3.46
N ALA A 408 -26.73 -35.85 -3.99
CA ALA A 408 -27.21 -34.66 -3.30
C ALA A 408 -28.72 -34.46 -3.58
N VAL A 409 -29.58 -34.92 -2.67
CA VAL A 409 -31.04 -34.69 -2.76
C VAL A 409 -31.43 -33.61 -1.76
N PHE A 410 -31.90 -32.48 -2.28
CA PHE A 410 -32.40 -31.39 -1.45
C PHE A 410 -33.80 -31.75 -0.94
N LYS A 411 -33.93 -31.92 0.38
CA LYS A 411 -35.20 -32.17 1.07
C LYS A 411 -35.28 -31.30 2.33
N PRO A 412 -35.85 -30.09 2.23
CA PRO A 412 -35.87 -29.08 3.29
C PRO A 412 -36.76 -29.43 4.52
N GLU A 413 -37.14 -30.70 4.70
CA GLU A 413 -37.93 -31.20 5.84
C GLU A 413 -37.36 -32.52 6.42
N SER A 414 -36.16 -32.93 5.99
CA SER A 414 -35.65 -34.29 6.23
C SER A 414 -35.34 -34.63 7.69
N LYS A 415 -35.09 -33.65 8.56
CA LYS A 415 -34.78 -33.87 9.99
C LYS A 415 -36.00 -33.68 10.89
N SER A 416 -36.94 -34.62 10.77
CA SER A 416 -38.09 -34.94 11.64
C SER A 416 -39.01 -33.78 12.06
N ALA A 417 -40.31 -33.94 11.85
CA ALA A 417 -41.37 -33.05 12.36
C ALA A 417 -41.44 -32.92 13.91
N LYS A 418 -40.59 -33.64 14.66
CA LYS A 418 -40.59 -33.61 16.13
C LYS A 418 -39.96 -32.32 16.66
N PRO A 419 -40.62 -31.64 17.63
CA PRO A 419 -39.99 -30.55 18.38
C PRO A 419 -38.67 -31.00 19.01
N LEU A 420 -37.71 -30.08 19.10
CA LEU A 420 -36.35 -30.35 19.58
C LEU A 420 -36.32 -31.02 20.97
N LYS A 421 -37.20 -30.57 21.87
CA LYS A 421 -37.39 -31.12 23.23
C LYS A 421 -37.79 -32.61 23.25
N ASP A 422 -38.43 -33.09 22.19
CA ASP A 422 -38.98 -34.45 22.10
C ASP A 422 -38.05 -35.41 21.33
N ARG A 423 -36.92 -34.91 20.82
CA ARG A 423 -35.90 -35.74 20.16
C ARG A 423 -35.12 -36.57 21.19
N SER A 424 -34.76 -37.79 20.83
CA SER A 424 -33.90 -38.66 21.63
C SER A 424 -32.47 -38.12 21.71
N VAL A 425 -31.72 -38.51 22.74
CA VAL A 425 -30.30 -38.13 22.89
C VAL A 425 -29.49 -38.59 21.67
N ARG A 426 -29.78 -39.77 21.12
CA ARG A 426 -29.14 -40.30 19.91
C ARG A 426 -29.37 -39.40 18.70
N GLU A 427 -30.59 -38.90 18.50
CA GLU A 427 -30.89 -37.96 17.41
C GLU A 427 -30.13 -36.63 17.59
N LEU A 428 -30.06 -36.10 18.82
CA LEU A 428 -29.33 -34.87 19.10
C LEU A 428 -27.81 -35.03 18.92
N LEU A 429 -27.23 -36.16 19.33
CA LEU A 429 -25.80 -36.45 19.11
C LEU A 429 -25.48 -36.55 17.61
N ALA A 430 -26.37 -37.12 16.80
CA ALA A 430 -26.21 -37.12 15.35
C ALA A 430 -26.26 -35.70 14.75
N ASP A 431 -27.07 -34.81 15.33
CA ASP A 431 -27.14 -33.40 14.92
C ASP A 431 -25.87 -32.61 15.28
N LEU A 432 -25.17 -32.95 16.38
CA LEU A 432 -23.88 -32.33 16.74
C LEU A 432 -22.79 -32.52 15.67
N GLY A 433 -22.75 -33.68 15.01
CA GLY A 433 -21.81 -33.97 13.92
C GLY A 433 -22.28 -33.48 12.54
N SER A 434 -23.45 -32.83 12.45
CA SER A 434 -24.01 -32.41 11.16
C SER A 434 -23.26 -31.21 10.56
N HIS A 435 -23.21 -31.06 9.24
CA HIS A 435 -22.61 -29.88 8.58
C HIS A 435 -23.47 -28.60 8.70
N LEU A 436 -24.76 -28.69 9.04
CA LEU A 436 -25.64 -27.53 9.12
C LEU A 436 -25.49 -26.79 10.48
N PRO A 437 -25.08 -25.50 10.50
CA PRO A 437 -24.80 -24.78 11.75
C PRO A 437 -25.98 -24.74 12.73
N VAL A 438 -27.19 -24.47 12.25
CA VAL A 438 -28.39 -24.36 13.09
C VAL A 438 -28.75 -25.67 13.78
N TRP A 439 -28.52 -26.82 13.13
CA TRP A 439 -28.79 -28.13 13.73
C TRP A 439 -27.80 -28.44 14.85
N ARG A 440 -26.49 -28.19 14.64
CA ARG A 440 -25.47 -28.35 15.68
C ARG A 440 -25.74 -27.47 16.89
N ALA A 441 -25.98 -26.18 16.64
CA ALA A 441 -26.21 -25.21 17.71
C ALA A 441 -27.46 -25.57 18.52
N ASN A 442 -28.59 -25.85 17.86
CA ASN A 442 -29.83 -26.20 18.55
C ASN A 442 -29.69 -27.51 19.34
N ALA A 443 -29.08 -28.54 18.75
CA ALA A 443 -28.88 -29.81 19.44
C ALA A 443 -28.00 -29.66 20.68
N SER A 444 -26.93 -28.86 20.59
CA SER A 444 -26.07 -28.58 21.74
C SER A 444 -26.82 -27.83 22.84
N GLU A 445 -27.62 -26.80 22.51
CA GLU A 445 -28.43 -26.08 23.51
C GLU A 445 -29.46 -27.00 24.19
N GLU A 446 -30.12 -27.87 23.43
CA GLU A 446 -31.09 -28.81 24.00
C GLU A 446 -30.41 -29.85 24.91
N LEU A 447 -29.22 -30.36 24.53
CA LEU A 447 -28.46 -31.27 25.38
C LEU A 447 -28.00 -30.58 26.67
N VAL A 448 -27.50 -29.34 26.60
CA VAL A 448 -27.16 -28.55 27.80
C VAL A 448 -28.38 -28.35 28.70
N ARG A 449 -29.55 -28.05 28.13
CA ARG A 449 -30.81 -27.90 28.87
C ARG A 449 -31.21 -29.17 29.63
N ARG A 450 -30.86 -30.36 29.12
CA ARG A 450 -31.16 -31.67 29.75
C ARG A 450 -30.23 -32.03 30.91
N LYS A 451 -29.15 -31.28 31.11
CA LYS A 451 -28.23 -31.40 32.27
C LYS A 451 -27.69 -32.82 32.48
N GLU A 452 -27.71 -33.34 33.71
CA GLU A 452 -27.05 -34.60 34.12
C GLU A 452 -27.48 -35.83 33.31
N GLY A 453 -28.73 -35.87 32.84
CA GLY A 453 -29.29 -37.02 32.12
C GLY A 453 -28.61 -37.34 30.78
N VAL A 454 -27.77 -36.44 30.26
CA VAL A 454 -27.05 -36.62 28.99
C VAL A 454 -25.53 -36.74 29.15
N ILE A 455 -25.00 -36.65 30.37
CA ILE A 455 -23.55 -36.73 30.64
C ILE A 455 -22.97 -38.08 30.19
N GLY A 456 -23.61 -39.19 30.58
CA GLY A 456 -23.17 -40.55 30.19
C GLY A 456 -23.08 -40.72 28.66
N PRO A 457 -24.17 -40.47 27.92
CA PRO A 457 -24.16 -40.52 26.46
C PRO A 457 -23.12 -39.61 25.79
N LEU A 458 -22.90 -38.39 26.30
CA LEU A 458 -21.86 -37.49 25.78
C LEU A 458 -20.46 -38.03 26.06
N MET A 459 -20.22 -38.59 27.25
CA MET A 459 -18.95 -39.23 27.58
C MET A 459 -18.68 -40.46 26.71
N ASP A 460 -19.70 -41.27 26.43
CA ASP A 460 -19.58 -42.42 25.55
C ASP A 460 -19.23 -41.98 24.12
N ALA A 461 -19.86 -40.89 23.65
CA ALA A 461 -19.52 -40.25 22.38
C ALA A 461 -18.09 -39.69 22.34
N LEU A 462 -17.41 -39.48 23.47
CA LEU A 462 -16.00 -39.05 23.50
C LEU A 462 -14.99 -40.22 23.62
N ARG A 463 -15.46 -41.45 23.90
CA ARG A 463 -14.59 -42.62 24.15
C ARG A 463 -14.38 -43.52 22.93
N ASP A 464 -15.26 -43.43 21.93
CA ASP A 464 -15.22 -44.29 20.73
C ASP A 464 -14.27 -43.72 19.66
N ASP A 465 -12.95 -43.80 19.92
CA ASP A 465 -11.86 -43.32 19.04
C ASP A 465 -11.99 -43.81 17.58
N ALA A 466 -12.64 -44.95 17.34
CA ALA A 466 -12.80 -45.55 16.02
C ALA A 466 -13.94 -44.93 15.19
N LYS A 467 -14.83 -44.12 15.80
CA LYS A 467 -16.02 -43.54 15.15
C LYS A 467 -16.12 -42.02 15.22
N ASN A 468 -15.25 -41.36 15.99
CA ASN A 468 -15.40 -39.94 16.26
C ASN A 468 -14.80 -39.05 15.16
N GLU A 469 -15.67 -38.48 14.32
CA GLU A 469 -15.32 -37.34 13.49
C GLU A 469 -14.94 -36.14 14.39
N THR A 470 -13.92 -35.36 14.00
CA THR A 470 -13.42 -34.20 14.78
C THR A 470 -14.54 -33.24 15.19
N SER A 471 -15.54 -33.05 14.32
CA SER A 471 -16.70 -32.19 14.58
C SER A 471 -17.52 -32.70 15.77
N LEU A 472 -17.88 -33.99 15.76
CA LEU A 472 -18.63 -34.61 16.86
C LEU A 472 -17.82 -34.55 18.16
N GLU A 473 -16.52 -34.83 18.12
CA GLU A 473 -15.64 -34.74 19.29
C GLU A 473 -15.65 -33.32 19.89
N THR A 474 -15.45 -32.30 19.04
CA THR A 474 -15.46 -30.88 19.46
C THR A 474 -16.81 -30.51 20.07
N TRP A 475 -17.92 -30.73 19.36
CA TRP A 475 -19.23 -30.32 19.82
C TRP A 475 -19.72 -31.11 21.04
N ALA A 476 -19.42 -32.40 21.15
CA ALA A 476 -19.76 -33.20 22.33
C ALA A 476 -18.96 -32.74 23.56
N ALA A 477 -17.65 -32.48 23.42
CA ALA A 477 -16.82 -31.98 24.51
C ALA A 477 -17.31 -30.63 25.03
N TRP A 478 -17.60 -29.69 24.13
CA TRP A 478 -18.14 -28.37 24.52
C TRP A 478 -19.54 -28.47 25.11
N THR A 479 -20.42 -29.29 24.55
CA THR A 479 -21.76 -29.55 25.12
C THR A 479 -21.63 -30.07 26.55
N LEU A 480 -20.71 -31.01 26.79
CA LEU A 480 -20.44 -31.56 28.11
C LEU A 480 -19.89 -30.51 29.09
N GLY A 481 -18.94 -29.67 28.65
CA GLY A 481 -18.36 -28.59 29.45
C GLY A 481 -19.37 -27.50 29.85
N ARG A 482 -20.40 -27.27 29.03
CA ARG A 482 -21.42 -26.24 29.27
C ARG A 482 -22.57 -26.67 30.20
N ILE A 483 -22.79 -27.98 30.42
CA ILE A 483 -23.90 -28.49 31.26
C ILE A 483 -23.84 -27.90 32.69
N GLU A 484 -22.67 -27.97 33.31
CA GLU A 484 -22.44 -27.47 34.66
C GLU A 484 -20.99 -26.98 34.80
N PRO A 485 -20.73 -25.69 34.57
CA PRO A 485 -19.37 -25.15 34.48
C PRO A 485 -18.60 -25.17 35.82
N HIS A 486 -19.29 -25.54 36.90
CA HIS A 486 -18.81 -25.65 38.27
C HIS A 486 -18.75 -27.12 38.76
N ASN A 487 -19.02 -28.09 37.88
CA ASN A 487 -19.01 -29.50 38.23
C ASN A 487 -17.56 -30.00 38.36
N ALA A 488 -17.14 -30.25 39.60
CA ALA A 488 -15.78 -30.67 39.93
C ALA A 488 -15.35 -31.97 39.24
N ARG A 489 -16.28 -32.90 39.01
CA ARG A 489 -16.00 -34.17 38.32
C ARG A 489 -15.70 -33.94 36.85
N LEU A 490 -16.52 -33.16 36.15
CA LEU A 490 -16.27 -32.82 34.75
C LEU A 490 -14.99 -31.99 34.59
N HIS A 491 -14.78 -31.03 35.50
CA HIS A 491 -13.56 -30.22 35.53
C HIS A 491 -12.28 -31.07 35.70
N ALA A 492 -12.27 -32.00 36.66
CA ALA A 492 -11.16 -32.93 36.87
C ALA A 492 -10.94 -33.88 35.68
N MET A 493 -12.03 -34.27 35.02
CA MET A 493 -11.98 -35.10 33.81
C MET A 493 -11.34 -34.36 32.64
N PHE A 494 -11.78 -33.13 32.32
CA PHE A 494 -11.10 -32.30 31.31
C PHE A 494 -9.63 -32.04 31.67
N GLY A 495 -9.32 -31.83 32.94
CA GLY A 495 -7.94 -31.72 33.43
C GLY A 495 -7.09 -32.97 33.11
N SER A 496 -7.67 -34.17 33.28
CA SER A 496 -7.01 -35.43 32.94
C SER A 496 -6.89 -35.63 31.43
N VAL A 497 -7.90 -35.24 30.66
CA VAL A 497 -7.89 -35.28 29.19
C VAL A 497 -6.77 -34.43 28.60
N VAL A 498 -6.52 -33.22 29.12
CA VAL A 498 -5.38 -32.37 28.69
C VAL A 498 -4.04 -33.12 28.78
N ARG A 499 -3.87 -33.95 29.81
CA ARG A 499 -2.63 -34.69 30.08
C ARG A 499 -2.57 -36.01 29.31
N ASP A 500 -3.65 -36.77 29.29
CA ASP A 500 -3.62 -38.21 28.99
C ASP A 500 -4.25 -38.59 27.64
N ALA A 501 -5.08 -37.74 27.04
CA ALA A 501 -5.81 -38.11 25.82
C ALA A 501 -4.88 -38.23 24.60
N LYS A 502 -5.16 -39.20 23.72
CA LYS A 502 -4.43 -39.37 22.45
C LYS A 502 -4.85 -38.34 21.40
N SER A 503 -6.15 -37.99 21.37
CA SER A 503 -6.68 -37.00 20.44
C SER A 503 -6.14 -35.61 20.79
N LEU A 504 -5.38 -35.04 19.86
CA LEU A 504 -4.88 -33.68 20.03
C LEU A 504 -6.03 -32.66 20.07
N ASN A 505 -7.06 -32.84 19.25
CA ASN A 505 -8.20 -31.93 19.24
C ASN A 505 -8.89 -31.91 20.61
N LEU A 506 -9.17 -33.09 21.20
CA LEU A 506 -9.79 -33.17 22.52
C LEU A 506 -8.95 -32.50 23.62
N ARG A 507 -7.62 -32.62 23.56
CA ARG A 507 -6.71 -31.90 24.48
C ARG A 507 -6.83 -30.38 24.32
N LEU A 508 -6.86 -29.87 23.08
CA LEU A 508 -7.02 -28.44 22.78
C LEU A 508 -8.39 -27.92 23.24
N GLN A 509 -9.47 -28.65 22.93
CA GLN A 509 -10.81 -28.25 23.38
C GLN A 509 -10.93 -28.27 24.91
N SER A 510 -10.32 -29.24 25.58
CA SER A 510 -10.32 -29.31 27.05
C SER A 510 -9.66 -28.09 27.70
N LEU A 511 -8.55 -27.59 27.14
CA LEU A 511 -7.93 -26.35 27.61
C LEU A 511 -8.88 -25.14 27.48
N ARG A 512 -9.57 -25.03 26.33
CA ARG A 512 -10.54 -23.94 26.09
C ARG A 512 -11.78 -24.05 26.97
N ILE A 513 -12.28 -25.26 27.20
CA ILE A 513 -13.40 -25.52 28.12
C ILE A 513 -13.03 -25.15 29.54
N LEU A 514 -11.85 -25.56 30.03
CA LEU A 514 -11.37 -25.18 31.37
C LEU A 514 -11.25 -23.66 31.52
N ALA A 515 -10.76 -22.97 30.50
CA ALA A 515 -10.71 -21.50 30.47
C ALA A 515 -12.11 -20.87 30.54
N TRP A 516 -13.04 -21.38 29.72
CA TRP A 516 -14.42 -20.91 29.70
C TRP A 516 -15.13 -21.15 31.03
N CYS A 517 -14.94 -22.33 31.63
CA CYS A 517 -15.46 -22.65 32.96
C CYS A 517 -14.90 -21.69 34.02
N ALA A 518 -13.59 -21.43 34.03
CA ALA A 518 -12.95 -20.53 35.00
C ALA A 518 -13.45 -19.08 34.92
N ARG A 519 -13.93 -18.63 33.75
CA ARG A 519 -14.55 -17.30 33.57
C ARG A 519 -15.99 -17.21 34.06
N HIS A 520 -16.65 -18.35 34.26
CA HIS A 520 -18.01 -18.34 34.75
C HIS A 520 -18.02 -17.82 36.20
N PRO A 521 -18.98 -16.97 36.60
CA PRO A 521 -19.12 -16.52 38.01
C PRO A 521 -19.12 -17.61 39.09
N ARG A 522 -19.47 -18.86 38.75
CA ARG A 522 -19.44 -20.02 39.67
C ARG A 522 -18.38 -21.04 39.29
N GLY A 523 -17.54 -20.71 38.32
CA GLY A 523 -16.52 -21.56 37.74
C GLY A 523 -15.48 -22.03 38.75
N LEU A 524 -14.84 -23.14 38.43
CA LEU A 524 -13.66 -23.62 39.15
C LEU A 524 -12.40 -22.97 38.57
N PRO A 525 -11.36 -22.72 39.38
CA PRO A 525 -10.11 -22.16 38.90
C PRO A 525 -9.39 -23.14 37.97
N LEU A 526 -8.50 -22.63 37.12
CA LEU A 526 -7.71 -23.46 36.22
C LEU A 526 -6.92 -24.53 37.00
N PRO A 527 -6.98 -25.81 36.58
CA PRO A 527 -6.22 -26.87 37.24
C PRO A 527 -4.73 -26.81 36.87
N ASP A 528 -3.86 -27.35 37.73
CA ASP A 528 -2.40 -27.41 37.50
C ASP A 528 -2.01 -28.12 36.20
N THR A 529 -2.89 -28.93 35.60
CA THR A 529 -2.64 -29.52 34.29
C THR A 529 -2.57 -28.48 33.16
N VAL A 530 -3.27 -27.35 33.29
CA VAL A 530 -3.12 -26.20 32.38
C VAL A 530 -1.74 -25.57 32.52
N ARG A 531 -1.27 -25.41 33.77
CA ARG A 531 0.10 -24.94 34.05
C ARG A 531 1.14 -25.90 33.46
N ALA A 532 0.99 -27.20 33.66
CA ALA A 532 1.90 -28.22 33.11
C ALA A 532 1.95 -28.19 31.58
N ALA A 533 0.81 -27.90 30.92
CA ALA A 533 0.71 -27.80 29.47
C ALA A 533 1.56 -26.66 28.86
N LEU A 534 2.02 -25.68 29.64
CA LEU A 534 3.02 -24.69 29.20
C LEU A 534 4.37 -25.32 28.84
N THR A 535 4.61 -26.57 29.26
CA THR A 535 5.82 -27.33 28.96
C THR A 535 5.67 -28.41 27.90
N ASP A 536 4.48 -28.57 27.34
CA ASP A 536 4.18 -29.59 26.34
C ASP A 536 5.05 -29.47 25.08
N THR A 537 5.33 -30.59 24.41
CA THR A 537 6.13 -30.60 23.18
C THR A 537 5.36 -30.05 21.98
N GLU A 538 4.03 -30.17 21.93
CA GLU A 538 3.16 -29.64 20.89
C GLU A 538 2.94 -28.12 21.09
N PRO A 539 3.40 -27.26 20.17
CA PRO A 539 3.24 -25.81 20.30
C PRO A 539 1.79 -25.35 20.42
N ARG A 540 0.84 -26.04 19.80
CA ARG A 540 -0.60 -25.71 19.92
C ARG A 540 -1.11 -25.89 21.33
N ILE A 541 -0.66 -26.91 22.06
CA ILE A 541 -1.02 -27.12 23.47
C ILE A 541 -0.48 -26.00 24.34
N ARG A 542 0.80 -25.62 24.15
CA ARG A 542 1.40 -24.49 24.87
C ARG A 542 0.66 -23.18 24.59
N ARG A 543 0.27 -22.93 23.34
CA ARG A 543 -0.52 -21.74 22.95
C ARG A 543 -1.88 -21.71 23.63
N GLU A 544 -2.64 -22.81 23.57
CA GLU A 544 -3.98 -22.86 24.17
C GLU A 544 -3.92 -22.78 25.70
N ALA A 545 -2.88 -23.31 26.35
CA ALA A 545 -2.65 -23.13 27.78
C ALA A 545 -2.42 -21.65 28.14
N LEU A 546 -1.66 -20.91 27.34
CA LEU A 546 -1.49 -19.46 27.51
C LEU A 546 -2.79 -18.69 27.28
N LEU A 547 -3.59 -19.07 26.28
CA LEU A 547 -4.92 -18.49 26.06
C LEU A 547 -5.85 -18.79 27.23
N ALA A 548 -5.80 -19.99 27.80
CA ALA A 548 -6.59 -20.35 28.97
C ALA A 548 -6.25 -19.48 30.19
N ILE A 549 -4.95 -19.30 30.48
CA ILE A 549 -4.46 -18.41 31.55
C ILE A 549 -4.93 -16.97 31.30
N ARG A 550 -4.79 -16.48 30.07
CA ARG A 550 -5.15 -15.13 29.67
C ARG A 550 -6.66 -14.88 29.79
N GLU A 551 -7.47 -15.76 29.22
CA GLU A 551 -8.94 -15.64 29.23
C GLU A 551 -9.51 -15.75 30.65
N ALA A 552 -8.94 -16.62 31.50
CA ALA A 552 -9.34 -16.73 32.90
C ALA A 552 -8.82 -15.59 33.79
N GLY A 553 -7.94 -14.72 33.28
CA GLY A 553 -7.28 -13.67 34.08
C GLY A 553 -6.40 -14.24 35.19
N HIS A 554 -5.84 -15.45 35.02
CA HIS A 554 -5.08 -16.13 36.05
C HIS A 554 -3.66 -15.57 36.16
N ASP A 555 -3.30 -15.00 37.32
CA ASP A 555 -2.04 -14.28 37.52
C ASP A 555 -0.98 -15.03 38.33
N SER A 556 -1.33 -16.12 39.03
CA SER A 556 -0.40 -16.76 39.98
C SER A 556 0.72 -17.61 39.33
N TRP A 557 0.78 -17.70 38.00
CA TRP A 557 1.75 -18.53 37.25
C TRP A 557 2.74 -17.72 36.40
N HIS A 558 3.04 -16.47 36.80
CA HIS A 558 3.99 -15.62 36.06
C HIS A 558 5.34 -16.31 35.86
N ALA A 559 5.88 -16.99 36.89
CA ALA A 559 7.17 -17.68 36.78
C ALA A 559 7.19 -18.71 35.65
N ASP A 560 6.11 -19.48 35.48
CA ASP A 560 5.99 -20.48 34.41
C ASP A 560 5.88 -19.81 33.03
N VAL A 561 5.13 -18.71 32.92
CA VAL A 561 5.04 -17.91 31.69
C VAL A 561 6.40 -17.29 31.33
N LEU A 562 7.16 -16.79 32.31
CA LEU A 562 8.52 -16.27 32.11
C LEU A 562 9.49 -17.37 31.66
N ASN A 563 9.40 -18.56 32.25
CA ASN A 563 10.19 -19.72 31.84
C ASN A 563 9.87 -20.15 30.41
N LEU A 564 8.61 -20.07 29.99
CA LEU A 564 8.22 -20.29 28.60
C LEU A 564 8.77 -19.22 27.67
N LEU A 565 8.57 -17.93 27.99
CA LEU A 565 9.11 -16.80 27.21
C LEU A 565 10.62 -16.89 27.00
N ALA A 566 11.37 -17.36 28.01
CA ALA A 566 12.81 -17.49 27.95
C ALA A 566 13.31 -18.47 26.88
N ARG A 567 12.53 -19.52 26.56
CA ARG A 567 12.94 -20.63 25.70
C ARG A 567 12.11 -20.81 24.43
N GLU A 568 10.94 -20.16 24.34
CA GLU A 568 10.00 -20.39 23.25
C GLU A 568 10.53 -19.86 21.91
N THR A 569 10.44 -20.72 20.88
CA THR A 569 10.87 -20.42 19.51
C THR A 569 9.70 -20.34 18.54
N ASP A 570 8.55 -20.95 18.89
CA ASP A 570 7.32 -20.82 18.12
C ASP A 570 6.80 -19.38 18.20
N ARG A 571 6.65 -18.76 17.04
CA ARG A 571 6.27 -17.35 16.90
C ARG A 571 4.86 -17.06 17.42
N MET A 572 3.92 -18.00 17.31
CA MET A 572 2.55 -17.84 17.79
C MET A 572 2.45 -18.07 19.29
N VAL A 573 3.18 -19.05 19.83
CA VAL A 573 3.25 -19.27 21.27
C VAL A 573 3.91 -18.06 21.95
N PHE A 574 5.04 -17.58 21.44
CA PHE A 574 5.72 -16.39 21.99
C PHE A 574 4.83 -15.15 21.95
N TYR A 575 4.07 -14.95 20.87
CA TYR A 575 3.11 -13.84 20.76
C TYR A 575 2.03 -13.90 21.83
N THR A 576 1.48 -15.09 22.01
CA THR A 576 0.44 -15.33 23.01
C THR A 576 1.00 -15.15 24.42
N ALA A 577 2.26 -15.55 24.65
CA ALA A 577 2.91 -15.47 25.95
C ALA A 577 3.14 -14.03 26.42
N TRP A 578 3.63 -13.14 25.54
CA TRP A 578 3.77 -11.72 25.93
C TRP A 578 2.41 -11.03 26.07
N GLY A 579 1.40 -11.45 25.31
CA GLY A 579 0.02 -10.99 25.47
C GLY A 579 -0.58 -11.40 26.81
N ALA A 580 -0.37 -12.66 27.23
CA ALA A 580 -0.75 -13.14 28.56
C ALA A 580 -0.02 -12.35 29.65
N LEU A 581 1.28 -12.10 29.49
CA LEU A 581 2.06 -11.28 30.42
C LEU A 581 1.47 -9.86 30.55
N ARG A 582 1.10 -9.23 29.44
CA ARG A 582 0.49 -7.89 29.42
C ARG A 582 -0.75 -7.81 30.31
N GLU A 583 -1.62 -8.81 30.22
CA GLU A 583 -2.95 -8.79 30.87
C GLU A 583 -2.92 -9.31 32.30
N THR A 584 -1.98 -10.21 32.62
CA THR A 584 -1.90 -10.85 33.94
C THR A 584 -0.89 -10.21 34.88
N ALA A 585 0.03 -9.37 34.40
CA ALA A 585 1.03 -8.71 35.23
C ALA A 585 0.91 -7.17 35.16
N PRO A 586 0.97 -6.46 36.30
CA PRO A 586 0.92 -4.99 36.30
C PRO A 586 2.14 -4.38 35.60
N ALA A 587 1.96 -3.19 35.03
CA ALA A 587 3.01 -2.52 34.26
C ALA A 587 4.33 -2.35 35.05
N GLU A 588 4.27 -2.06 36.36
CA GLU A 588 5.48 -1.93 37.20
C GLU A 588 6.25 -3.25 37.34
N ALA A 589 5.56 -4.38 37.53
CA ALA A 589 6.21 -5.69 37.56
C ALA A 589 6.88 -6.01 36.22
N ARG A 590 6.22 -5.66 35.10
CA ARG A 590 6.77 -5.85 33.76
C ARG A 590 7.98 -4.95 33.47
N LYS A 591 8.03 -3.74 34.05
CA LYS A 591 9.22 -2.87 33.97
C LYS A 591 10.42 -3.52 34.65
N ALA A 592 10.23 -4.14 35.83
CA ALA A 592 11.31 -4.86 36.52
C ALA A 592 11.84 -6.05 35.69
N MET A 593 10.98 -6.71 34.91
CA MET A 593 11.37 -7.81 34.02
C MET A 593 12.28 -7.38 32.86
N LEU A 594 12.43 -6.08 32.59
CA LEU A 594 13.37 -5.55 31.60
C LEU A 594 14.84 -5.75 32.02
N ASP A 595 15.12 -6.04 33.30
CA ASP A 595 16.46 -6.33 33.82
C ASP A 595 16.74 -7.85 33.94
N ASP A 596 15.82 -8.72 33.51
CA ASP A 596 16.00 -10.18 33.56
C ASP A 596 17.16 -10.64 32.67
N GLN A 597 17.95 -11.61 33.13
CA GLN A 597 19.10 -12.12 32.36
C GLN A 597 18.69 -12.82 31.04
N ARG A 598 17.46 -13.32 30.96
CA ARG A 598 16.94 -14.09 29.83
C ARG A 598 16.33 -13.15 28.78
N ALA A 599 16.91 -13.17 27.58
CA ALA A 599 16.50 -12.32 26.47
C ALA A 599 15.00 -12.42 26.11
N GLY A 600 14.44 -13.63 26.12
CA GLY A 600 13.02 -13.85 25.80
C GLY A 600 12.07 -13.17 26.79
N VAL A 601 12.44 -13.12 28.08
CA VAL A 601 11.67 -12.43 29.13
C VAL A 601 11.70 -10.93 28.90
N ARG A 602 12.90 -10.34 28.75
CA ARG A 602 13.03 -8.90 28.46
C ARG A 602 12.25 -8.49 27.22
N ARG A 603 12.30 -9.31 26.17
CA ARG A 603 11.58 -9.08 24.91
C ARG A 603 10.06 -9.11 25.10
N GLY A 604 9.55 -10.09 25.84
CA GLY A 604 8.12 -10.20 26.15
C GLY A 604 7.64 -9.03 27.00
N ALA A 605 8.39 -8.67 28.04
CA ALA A 605 8.14 -7.51 28.88
C ALA A 605 8.12 -6.21 28.05
N LEU A 606 9.13 -6.00 27.19
CA LEU A 606 9.18 -4.84 26.30
C LEU A 606 7.95 -4.77 25.39
N LEU A 607 7.59 -5.84 24.68
CA LEU A 607 6.41 -5.86 23.80
C LEU A 607 5.13 -5.51 24.56
N SER A 608 4.93 -6.10 25.73
CA SER A 608 3.75 -5.85 26.56
C SER A 608 3.64 -4.38 26.99
N LEU A 609 4.76 -3.73 27.33
CA LEU A 609 4.80 -2.32 27.76
C LEU A 609 4.66 -1.36 26.58
N LEU A 610 5.21 -1.72 25.42
CA LEU A 610 5.07 -0.93 24.20
C LEU A 610 3.62 -0.87 23.72
N GLU A 611 2.86 -1.95 23.91
CA GLU A 611 1.46 -2.05 23.52
C GLU A 611 0.56 -1.04 24.25
N GLU A 612 0.92 -0.71 25.49
CA GLU A 612 0.24 0.28 26.35
C GLU A 612 0.91 1.66 26.33
N ASP A 613 1.98 1.81 25.56
CA ASP A 613 2.82 3.00 25.56
C ASP A 613 3.40 3.37 26.95
N ALA A 614 3.67 2.37 27.78
CA ALA A 614 4.02 2.54 29.20
C ALA A 614 5.51 2.83 29.48
N LEU A 615 6.30 3.20 28.46
CA LEU A 615 7.75 3.44 28.58
C LEU A 615 8.15 4.83 28.08
N ALA A 616 8.93 5.53 28.90
CA ALA A 616 9.56 6.79 28.54
C ALA A 616 10.69 6.58 27.50
N PRO A 617 10.98 7.59 26.66
CA PRO A 617 12.07 7.52 25.68
C PRO A 617 13.43 7.16 26.29
N GLU A 618 13.71 7.54 27.54
CA GLU A 618 14.96 7.29 28.25
C GLU A 618 15.16 5.78 28.49
N ALA A 619 14.14 5.10 29.01
CA ALA A 619 14.15 3.65 29.20
C ALA A 619 14.33 2.91 27.85
N LEU A 620 13.66 3.39 26.80
CA LEU A 620 13.81 2.84 25.46
C LEU A 620 15.22 3.03 24.89
N ARG A 621 15.92 4.14 25.20
CA ARG A 621 17.31 4.38 24.76
C ARG A 621 18.29 3.41 25.42
N LEU A 622 18.00 2.97 26.65
CA LEU A 622 18.77 1.91 27.31
C LEU A 622 18.53 0.56 26.64
N LEU A 623 17.26 0.20 26.43
CA LEU A 623 16.88 -1.06 25.77
C LEU A 623 17.30 -1.12 24.29
N ALA A 624 17.47 0.03 23.62
CA ALA A 624 18.06 0.07 22.29
C ALA A 624 19.51 -0.44 22.24
N LYS A 625 20.16 -0.61 23.41
CA LYS A 625 21.50 -1.18 23.58
C LYS A 625 21.45 -2.59 24.19
N ASP A 626 20.27 -3.21 24.30
CA ASP A 626 20.10 -4.57 24.81
C ASP A 626 20.97 -5.56 24.01
N THR A 627 21.52 -6.55 24.70
CA THR A 627 22.37 -7.59 24.10
C THR A 627 21.59 -8.52 23.17
N ASP A 628 20.27 -8.65 23.36
CA ASP A 628 19.37 -9.35 22.45
C ASP A 628 19.00 -8.44 21.25
N PRO A 629 19.40 -8.80 20.01
CA PRO A 629 19.19 -7.94 18.84
C PRO A 629 17.70 -7.66 18.56
N SER A 630 16.81 -8.61 18.88
CA SER A 630 15.36 -8.44 18.68
C SER A 630 14.77 -7.44 19.66
N THR A 631 15.15 -7.51 20.95
CA THR A 631 14.76 -6.53 21.98
C THR A 631 15.28 -5.13 21.62
N ALA A 632 16.57 -5.03 21.26
CA ALA A 632 17.16 -3.76 20.83
C ALA A 632 16.46 -3.18 19.58
N ALA A 633 16.09 -4.03 18.60
CA ALA A 633 15.38 -3.59 17.40
C ALA A 633 13.97 -3.07 17.70
N LEU A 634 13.24 -3.67 18.64
CA LEU A 634 11.92 -3.20 19.07
C LEU A 634 12.01 -1.84 19.76
N ALA A 635 12.95 -1.67 20.68
CA ALA A 635 13.18 -0.40 21.37
C ALA A 635 13.58 0.71 20.38
N LYS A 636 14.52 0.41 19.45
CA LYS A 636 14.90 1.34 18.37
C LYS A 636 13.72 1.71 17.48
N ARG A 637 12.87 0.74 17.13
CA ARG A 637 11.66 0.99 16.33
C ARG A 637 10.74 1.97 17.05
N ARG A 638 10.42 1.73 18.32
CA ARG A 638 9.57 2.64 19.11
C ARG A 638 10.20 4.03 19.28
N LEU A 639 11.53 4.13 19.46
CA LEU A 639 12.26 5.41 19.52
C LEU A 639 12.22 6.19 18.21
N GLY A 640 12.18 5.48 17.07
CA GLY A 640 11.96 6.06 15.75
C GLY A 640 10.57 6.69 15.57
N GLY A 641 9.70 6.55 16.56
CA GLY A 641 8.32 7.04 16.57
C GLY A 641 7.31 5.90 16.71
N LYS A 642 6.07 6.25 17.06
CA LYS A 642 4.94 5.34 16.88
C LYS A 642 4.66 5.22 15.38
N ALA A 643 4.29 4.03 14.93
CA ALA A 643 3.82 3.84 13.57
C ALA A 643 2.71 4.85 13.27
N ALA A 644 2.97 5.69 12.28
CA ALA A 644 1.88 6.30 11.56
C ALA A 644 1.13 5.14 10.89
N ALA A 645 -0.17 5.01 11.19
CA ALA A 645 -1.02 4.08 10.47
C ALA A 645 -0.81 4.29 8.96
N ILE A 646 -0.72 3.20 8.20
CA ILE A 646 -0.54 3.30 6.76
C ILE A 646 -1.82 3.88 6.15
N ILE A 647 -1.66 5.15 5.78
CA ILE A 647 -2.33 5.94 4.74
C ILE A 647 -2.79 5.10 3.55
N LYS A 648 -4.02 5.26 3.03
CA LYS A 648 -4.32 5.50 1.60
C LYS A 648 -5.68 6.16 1.31
N GLY A 649 -5.64 7.26 0.56
CA GLY A 649 -6.36 7.45 -0.72
C GLY A 649 -5.34 7.29 -1.87
N PRO A 650 -5.63 7.69 -3.12
CA PRO A 650 -4.73 7.44 -4.26
C PRO A 650 -3.32 7.99 -4.00
N SER A 651 -2.28 7.21 -4.33
CA SER A 651 -0.91 7.70 -4.27
C SER A 651 -0.69 8.73 -5.38
N LEU A 652 -0.88 9.99 -5.04
CA LEU A 652 -0.55 11.13 -5.89
C LEU A 652 0.74 11.74 -5.36
N LYS A 653 1.78 11.76 -6.19
CA LYS A 653 3.06 12.40 -5.85
C LYS A 653 2.82 13.91 -5.78
N VAL A 654 2.88 14.46 -4.58
CA VAL A 654 3.08 15.90 -4.39
C VAL A 654 4.53 16.18 -4.79
N THR A 655 4.73 17.03 -5.78
CA THR A 655 6.05 17.60 -6.06
C THR A 655 6.52 18.35 -4.82
N PRO A 656 7.68 17.99 -4.22
CA PRO A 656 8.27 18.80 -3.17
C PRO A 656 8.44 20.24 -3.67
N GLU A 657 8.07 21.21 -2.86
CA GLU A 657 8.45 22.61 -3.09
C GLU A 657 9.97 22.65 -3.28
N GLY A 658 10.39 23.11 -4.46
CA GLY A 658 11.80 23.15 -4.86
C GLY A 658 12.16 22.36 -6.12
N VAL A 659 11.21 21.73 -6.83
CA VAL A 659 11.49 21.22 -8.18
C VAL A 659 11.94 22.36 -9.09
N ALA A 660 13.13 22.21 -9.69
CA ALA A 660 13.58 23.08 -10.76
C ALA A 660 12.55 23.04 -11.90
N VAL A 661 11.76 24.10 -12.02
CA VAL A 661 10.75 24.22 -13.06
C VAL A 661 11.44 24.23 -14.42
N SER A 662 10.91 23.46 -15.37
CA SER A 662 11.34 23.50 -16.77
C SER A 662 11.49 24.94 -17.25
N VAL A 663 12.68 25.28 -17.72
CA VAL A 663 12.98 26.60 -18.28
C VAL A 663 12.32 26.76 -19.65
N GLN A 664 11.90 25.68 -20.30
CA GLN A 664 11.18 25.73 -21.59
C GLN A 664 9.66 25.71 -21.39
N PRO A 665 8.91 26.52 -22.15
CA PRO A 665 7.45 26.44 -22.17
C PRO A 665 6.98 25.11 -22.79
N LEU A 666 5.93 24.52 -22.22
CA LEU A 666 5.38 23.21 -22.60
C LEU A 666 4.77 23.20 -24.01
N VAL A 667 4.30 24.36 -24.46
CA VAL A 667 3.79 24.60 -25.81
C VAL A 667 4.51 25.84 -26.33
N SER A 668 5.21 25.68 -27.44
CA SER A 668 5.89 26.81 -28.09
C SER A 668 4.82 27.71 -28.72
N VAL A 669 4.77 28.98 -28.32
CA VAL A 669 3.82 29.97 -28.88
C VAL A 669 4.46 30.84 -29.96
N VAL A 670 5.75 30.60 -30.23
CA VAL A 670 6.54 31.26 -31.27
C VAL A 670 7.26 30.25 -32.15
N SER A 671 7.80 30.70 -33.27
CA SER A 671 8.71 29.91 -34.11
C SER A 671 9.70 30.84 -34.80
N LYS A 672 10.75 30.27 -35.41
CA LYS A 672 11.75 31.03 -36.20
C LYS A 672 12.32 32.24 -35.44
N ILE A 673 12.88 31.99 -34.26
CA ILE A 673 13.55 33.03 -33.47
C ILE A 673 14.91 33.31 -34.12
N GLU A 674 15.04 34.48 -34.75
CA GLU A 674 16.21 34.94 -35.48
C GLU A 674 16.77 36.18 -34.79
N ALA A 675 17.97 36.05 -34.22
CA ALA A 675 18.72 37.18 -33.68
C ALA A 675 19.72 37.67 -34.73
N HIS A 676 19.62 38.94 -35.13
CA HIS A 676 20.33 39.48 -36.30
C HIS A 676 21.73 40.02 -35.97
N GLN A 677 22.01 40.27 -34.69
CA GLN A 677 23.30 40.80 -34.24
C GLN A 677 24.11 39.82 -33.39
N SER A 678 23.44 39.02 -32.56
CA SER A 678 24.11 38.05 -31.67
C SER A 678 23.27 36.79 -31.49
N PRO A 679 23.79 35.59 -31.80
CA PRO A 679 23.04 34.35 -31.62
C PRO A 679 22.83 34.04 -30.13
N GLY A 680 21.76 33.27 -29.83
CA GLY A 680 21.52 32.72 -28.50
C GLY A 680 20.20 33.10 -27.83
N TYR A 681 19.33 33.88 -28.50
CA TYR A 681 17.96 34.11 -28.02
C TYR A 681 17.20 32.79 -28.02
N ARG A 682 16.42 32.55 -26.96
CA ARG A 682 15.61 31.33 -26.85
C ARG A 682 14.29 31.59 -26.15
N GLU A 683 13.32 30.74 -26.49
CA GLU A 683 12.05 30.69 -25.78
C GLU A 683 12.26 30.10 -24.38
N ALA A 684 11.66 30.73 -23.38
CA ALA A 684 11.73 30.31 -21.99
C ALA A 684 10.41 30.57 -21.25
N ARG A 685 10.27 30.00 -20.05
CA ARG A 685 9.08 30.16 -19.19
C ARG A 685 9.32 31.19 -18.10
N LEU A 686 8.44 32.19 -18.01
CA LEU A 686 8.56 33.31 -17.09
C LEU A 686 8.15 32.91 -15.68
N GLN A 687 9.04 33.05 -14.70
CA GLN A 687 8.77 32.73 -13.29
C GLN A 687 9.82 33.38 -12.38
N VAL A 688 9.48 33.54 -11.10
CA VAL A 688 10.45 33.96 -10.08
C VAL A 688 11.57 32.92 -9.99
N GLY A 689 12.82 33.39 -9.93
CA GLY A 689 14.04 32.59 -9.93
C GLY A 689 14.61 32.25 -11.31
N ALA A 690 13.84 32.43 -12.40
CA ALA A 690 14.34 32.22 -13.76
C ALA A 690 15.38 33.28 -14.16
N LEU A 691 16.36 32.88 -14.98
CA LEU A 691 17.33 33.82 -15.53
C LEU A 691 16.66 34.76 -16.53
N ALA A 692 16.85 36.06 -16.36
CA ALA A 692 16.32 37.09 -17.24
C ALA A 692 17.00 37.07 -18.63
N TYR A 693 18.29 36.75 -18.68
CA TYR A 693 19.10 36.75 -19.90
C TYR A 693 19.92 35.46 -20.02
N VAL A 694 20.33 35.09 -21.23
CA VAL A 694 21.11 33.86 -21.48
C VAL A 694 22.60 33.99 -21.13
N ASP A 695 23.10 35.21 -21.01
CA ASP A 695 24.52 35.58 -20.84
C ASP A 695 24.80 36.34 -19.53
N ARG A 696 23.80 36.45 -18.65
CA ARG A 696 23.91 37.03 -17.31
C ARG A 696 23.22 36.15 -16.29
N ARG A 697 23.69 36.22 -15.05
CA ARG A 697 23.13 35.49 -13.91
C ARG A 697 21.96 36.20 -13.24
N TYR A 698 21.47 37.30 -13.80
CA TYR A 698 20.35 38.05 -13.24
C TYR A 698 19.09 37.21 -13.27
N ARG A 699 18.46 37.05 -12.11
CA ARG A 699 17.21 36.32 -11.93
C ARG A 699 16.05 37.27 -11.84
N ILE A 700 14.87 36.78 -12.20
CA ILE A 700 13.60 37.43 -11.93
C ILE A 700 13.29 37.25 -10.44
N LEU A 701 13.17 38.33 -9.69
CA LEU A 701 12.86 38.33 -8.27
C LEU A 701 11.37 38.47 -8.01
N GLU A 702 10.70 39.32 -8.77
CA GLU A 702 9.28 39.59 -8.60
C GLU A 702 8.58 39.71 -9.95
N LEU A 703 7.37 39.18 -10.01
CA LEU A 703 6.47 39.24 -11.16
C LEU A 703 5.12 39.82 -10.74
N PRO A 704 4.46 40.59 -11.61
CA PRO A 704 3.06 40.94 -11.38
C PRO A 704 2.18 39.69 -11.29
N SER A 705 1.14 39.77 -10.47
CA SER A 705 0.09 38.74 -10.43
C SER A 705 -0.42 38.50 -11.86
N GLY A 706 -0.45 37.23 -12.28
CA GLY A 706 -0.87 36.87 -13.63
C GLY A 706 0.25 36.57 -14.64
N PHE A 707 1.52 36.85 -14.34
CA PHE A 707 2.62 36.70 -15.31
C PHE A 707 3.45 35.42 -15.14
N ALA A 708 3.40 34.77 -13.97
CA ALA A 708 4.05 33.49 -13.78
C ALA A 708 3.49 32.43 -14.74
N GLY A 709 4.37 31.75 -15.46
CA GLY A 709 4.08 30.69 -16.42
C GLY A 709 3.98 31.13 -17.89
N GLU A 710 4.01 32.43 -18.20
CA GLU A 710 3.96 32.94 -19.58
C GLU A 710 5.22 32.57 -20.38
N THR A 711 5.12 32.55 -21.71
CA THR A 711 6.30 32.47 -22.58
C THR A 711 7.05 33.80 -22.52
N PHE A 712 8.36 33.77 -22.36
CA PHE A 712 9.22 34.93 -22.59
C PHE A 712 10.43 34.56 -23.44
N ILE A 713 10.92 35.52 -24.23
CA ILE A 713 12.14 35.35 -25.01
C ILE A 713 13.30 35.78 -24.13
N GLN A 714 14.11 34.80 -23.72
CA GLN A 714 15.34 35.03 -22.98
C GLN A 714 16.40 35.53 -23.95
N GLY A 715 16.60 36.85 -23.96
CA GLY A 715 17.60 37.53 -24.79
C GLY A 715 18.97 37.59 -24.13
N ARG A 716 19.89 38.32 -24.77
CA ARG A 716 21.22 38.61 -24.22
C ARG A 716 21.24 39.99 -23.58
N ASN A 717 21.83 40.11 -22.40
CA ASN A 717 22.05 41.40 -21.76
C ASN A 717 23.19 42.18 -22.41
N HIS A 718 24.17 41.51 -23.06
CA HIS A 718 25.19 42.20 -23.85
C HIS A 718 24.61 43.06 -24.98
N ASP A 719 23.40 42.74 -25.45
CA ASP A 719 22.71 43.50 -26.49
C ASP A 719 22.02 44.75 -25.91
N ALA A 720 22.26 45.12 -24.65
CA ALA A 720 21.71 46.32 -24.03
C ALA A 720 22.11 47.60 -24.80
N GLU A 721 23.25 47.60 -25.49
CA GLU A 721 23.72 48.72 -26.31
C GLU A 721 23.38 48.58 -27.80
N ALA A 722 22.73 47.49 -28.21
CA ALA A 722 22.39 47.22 -29.62
C ALA A 722 21.59 48.36 -30.26
N ARG A 723 21.93 48.67 -31.52
CA ARG A 723 21.32 49.73 -32.35
C ARG A 723 20.78 49.15 -33.66
N GLY A 724 19.83 49.84 -34.29
CA GLY A 724 19.24 49.44 -35.58
C GLY A 724 17.81 48.94 -35.45
N ASP A 725 17.10 48.85 -36.56
CA ASP A 725 15.67 48.54 -36.65
C ASP A 725 15.35 47.03 -36.51
N ARG A 726 16.36 46.17 -36.62
CA ARG A 726 16.20 44.70 -36.65
C ARG A 726 17.22 43.98 -35.78
N VAL A 727 16.88 43.78 -34.50
CA VAL A 727 17.70 43.02 -33.54
C VAL A 727 17.15 41.61 -33.30
N LEU A 728 15.84 41.48 -33.13
CA LEU A 728 15.17 40.20 -32.94
C LEU A 728 13.98 40.07 -33.90
N THR A 729 13.91 38.97 -34.63
CA THR A 729 12.73 38.57 -35.41
C THR A 729 12.22 37.23 -34.89
N LEU A 730 10.91 37.09 -34.72
CA LEU A 730 10.24 35.83 -34.38
C LEU A 730 8.89 35.74 -35.09
N THR A 731 8.32 34.55 -35.15
CA THR A 731 6.97 34.32 -35.72
C THR A 731 6.02 33.93 -34.60
N LEU A 732 5.00 34.75 -34.34
CA LEU A 732 3.92 34.46 -33.39
C LEU A 732 2.99 33.40 -34.00
N ARG A 733 2.75 32.29 -33.30
CA ARG A 733 1.89 31.21 -33.80
C ARG A 733 0.39 31.52 -33.65
N HIS A 734 0.05 32.40 -32.71
CA HIS A 734 -1.32 32.83 -32.43
C HIS A 734 -1.36 34.36 -32.30
N PRO A 735 -2.51 35.01 -32.54
CA PRO A 735 -2.73 36.37 -32.08
C PRO A 735 -2.34 36.45 -30.60
N SER A 736 -1.47 37.40 -30.26
CA SER A 736 -0.83 37.44 -28.95
C SER A 736 -0.75 38.87 -28.44
N THR A 737 -0.89 39.03 -27.13
CA THR A 737 -0.42 40.23 -26.45
C THR A 737 1.05 40.06 -26.16
N VAL A 738 1.88 40.96 -26.69
CA VAL A 738 3.32 40.99 -26.40
C VAL A 738 3.57 42.10 -25.39
N PHE A 739 4.28 41.75 -24.32
CA PHE A 739 4.72 42.68 -23.30
C PHE A 739 6.22 42.92 -23.44
N LEU A 740 6.62 44.18 -23.40
CA LEU A 740 8.00 44.62 -23.43
C LEU A 740 8.36 45.16 -22.05
N ALA A 741 9.22 44.47 -21.32
CA ALA A 741 9.70 44.91 -20.00
C ALA A 741 11.00 45.67 -20.17
N ASP A 742 10.98 46.96 -19.81
CA ASP A 742 12.01 47.93 -20.16
C ASP A 742 12.72 48.49 -18.92
N ASP A 743 14.06 48.54 -18.92
CA ASP A 743 14.88 48.99 -17.79
C ASP A 743 14.57 50.45 -17.41
N VAL A 744 14.06 50.67 -16.20
CA VAL A 744 13.62 52.00 -15.74
C VAL A 744 14.75 53.03 -15.69
N ARG A 745 16.02 52.59 -15.60
CA ARG A 745 17.20 53.48 -15.59
C ARG A 745 17.37 54.26 -16.90
N GLY A 746 16.78 53.76 -17.99
CA GLY A 746 16.77 54.45 -19.28
C GLY A 746 15.81 55.64 -19.37
N GLY A 747 14.89 55.82 -18.41
CA GLY A 747 13.91 56.91 -18.43
C GLY A 747 12.69 56.71 -19.37
N GLY A 748 12.74 55.78 -20.33
CA GLY A 748 11.60 55.40 -21.18
C GLY A 748 11.97 54.56 -22.41
N LEU A 749 10.97 54.05 -23.13
CA LEU A 749 11.14 53.12 -24.27
C LEU A 749 12.09 53.62 -25.37
N PRO A 750 12.80 52.72 -26.08
CA PRO A 750 13.53 53.04 -27.31
C PRO A 750 12.61 53.68 -28.36
N THR A 751 13.15 54.56 -29.20
CA THR A 751 12.36 55.36 -30.15
C THR A 751 11.43 54.50 -31.01
N TRP A 752 11.89 53.36 -31.52
CA TRP A 752 11.10 52.44 -32.34
C TRP A 752 9.90 51.83 -31.60
N ALA A 753 9.93 51.76 -30.26
CA ALA A 753 8.90 51.14 -29.44
C ALA A 753 7.83 52.12 -28.94
N ARG A 754 8.13 53.43 -28.90
CA ARG A 754 7.25 54.47 -28.28
C ARG A 754 5.86 54.56 -28.93
N ALA A 755 5.78 54.43 -30.25
CA ALA A 755 4.51 54.47 -30.98
C ALA A 755 3.78 53.13 -30.99
N ARG A 756 4.45 52.03 -30.62
CA ARG A 756 3.97 50.66 -30.79
C ARG A 756 3.49 50.02 -29.49
N PHE A 757 4.05 50.40 -28.35
CA PHE A 757 3.74 49.80 -27.04
C PHE A 757 3.15 50.84 -26.08
N LYS A 758 2.05 50.47 -25.43
CA LYS A 758 1.35 51.31 -24.44
C LYS A 758 1.88 51.05 -23.03
N PRO A 759 2.07 52.08 -22.18
CA PRO A 759 2.51 51.89 -20.80
C PRO A 759 1.47 51.15 -19.96
N THR A 760 1.94 50.42 -18.94
CA THR A 760 1.10 49.76 -17.94
C THR A 760 1.54 50.17 -16.53
N GLN A 761 0.72 49.86 -15.51
CA GLN A 761 1.10 50.01 -14.10
C GLN A 761 1.95 48.84 -13.58
N LEU A 762 2.25 47.85 -14.42
CA LEU A 762 2.90 46.62 -14.03
C LEU A 762 4.43 46.77 -14.10
N GLN A 763 5.12 46.15 -13.15
CA GLN A 763 6.57 46.13 -13.07
C GLN A 763 7.09 44.72 -12.84
N LEU A 764 8.23 44.42 -13.43
CA LEU A 764 8.99 43.19 -13.19
C LEU A 764 10.30 43.57 -12.51
N HIS A 765 10.75 42.77 -11.55
CA HIS A 765 12.00 43.01 -10.86
C HIS A 765 12.99 41.88 -11.12
N THR A 766 14.22 42.25 -11.47
CA THR A 766 15.35 41.33 -11.57
C THR A 766 16.43 41.68 -10.56
N ASP A 767 17.40 40.78 -10.33
CA ASP A 767 18.56 41.03 -9.47
C ASP A 767 19.39 42.27 -9.85
N ASP A 768 19.25 42.79 -11.08
CA ASP A 768 20.01 43.94 -11.60
C ASP A 768 19.17 45.20 -11.78
N ALA A 769 17.92 45.05 -12.22
CA ALA A 769 17.08 46.18 -12.61
C ALA A 769 15.60 45.95 -12.32
N ARG A 770 14.89 47.06 -12.14
CA ARG A 770 13.43 47.10 -12.29
C ARG A 770 13.08 47.39 -13.74
N HIS A 771 12.06 46.70 -14.24
CA HIS A 771 11.56 46.86 -15.60
C HIS A 771 10.12 47.34 -15.57
N ARG A 772 9.82 48.43 -16.26
CA ARG A 772 8.44 48.86 -16.50
C ARG A 772 7.87 48.05 -17.66
N ILE A 773 6.69 47.47 -17.49
CA ILE A 773 6.05 46.67 -18.53
C ILE A 773 5.20 47.56 -19.42
N TYR A 774 5.39 47.41 -20.72
CA TYR A 774 4.56 47.98 -21.77
C TYR A 774 3.89 46.85 -22.55
N MET A 775 2.73 47.10 -23.17
CA MET A 775 1.99 46.07 -23.89
C MET A 775 1.51 46.53 -25.26
N ALA A 776 1.40 45.58 -26.18
CA ALA A 776 0.76 45.75 -27.48
C ALA A 776 0.20 44.42 -28.00
N ASP A 777 -0.87 44.48 -28.78
CA ASP A 777 -1.47 43.31 -29.41
C ASP A 777 -0.94 43.14 -30.83
N PHE A 778 -0.67 41.88 -31.19
CA PHE A 778 -0.17 41.51 -32.51
C PHE A 778 -0.97 40.34 -33.09
N PRO A 779 -1.21 40.32 -34.41
CA PRO A 779 -1.73 39.14 -35.09
C PRO A 779 -0.67 38.02 -35.08
N SER A 780 -1.09 36.78 -35.40
CA SER A 780 -0.13 35.72 -35.72
C SER A 780 0.69 36.10 -36.95
N GLY A 781 1.94 35.64 -37.02
CA GLY A 781 2.86 35.96 -38.11
C GLY A 781 4.17 36.62 -37.65
N LYS A 782 4.91 37.17 -38.61
CA LYS A 782 6.27 37.70 -38.40
C LYS A 782 6.24 38.96 -37.54
N PHE A 783 7.11 39.00 -36.54
CA PHE A 783 7.23 40.07 -35.55
C PHE A 783 8.71 40.44 -35.35
N THR A 784 9.04 41.72 -35.50
CA THR A 784 10.41 42.25 -35.41
C THR A 784 10.53 43.33 -34.33
N LEU A 785 11.65 43.31 -33.59
CA LEU A 785 12.05 44.28 -32.57
C LEU A 785 13.39 44.94 -32.92
N GLY A 786 13.51 46.23 -32.63
CA GLY A 786 14.71 47.05 -32.85
C GLY A 786 15.66 47.09 -31.64
N GLY A 787 16.70 47.91 -31.76
CA GLY A 787 17.79 48.05 -30.79
C GLY A 787 17.36 48.69 -29.46
N ASN A 788 18.00 48.26 -28.37
CA ASN A 788 17.67 48.69 -27.02
C ASN A 788 18.16 50.11 -26.67
N SER A 789 19.19 50.62 -27.36
CA SER A 789 19.84 51.91 -27.02
C SER A 789 19.38 53.10 -27.89
N GLU A 790 18.45 52.88 -28.81
CA GLU A 790 18.04 53.90 -29.77
C GLU A 790 17.19 55.02 -29.13
N GLY A 791 17.76 56.22 -29.02
CA GLY A 791 17.10 57.41 -28.47
C GLY A 791 16.94 57.41 -26.95
N VAL A 792 17.74 56.62 -26.23
CA VAL A 792 17.70 56.47 -24.76
C VAL A 792 19.11 56.54 -24.15
N LYS A 793 19.26 57.15 -22.96
CA LYS A 793 20.56 57.30 -22.26
C LYS A 793 20.59 56.43 -20.99
N ALA A 794 21.77 56.02 -20.55
CA ALA A 794 22.05 55.37 -19.24
C ALA A 794 21.39 53.99 -18.95
N ARG A 795 21.03 53.22 -19.99
CA ARG A 795 20.54 51.84 -19.84
C ARG A 795 21.67 50.89 -19.44
N LYS A 796 21.38 49.95 -18.54
CA LYS A 796 22.35 48.93 -18.07
C LYS A 796 21.90 47.49 -18.36
N SER A 797 20.63 47.27 -18.73
CA SER A 797 20.12 45.96 -19.17
C SER A 797 19.34 46.02 -20.49
N ASN A 798 19.25 44.87 -21.18
CA ASN A 798 18.42 44.73 -22.38
C ASN A 798 16.92 44.59 -22.02
N TYR A 799 15.99 44.85 -22.93
CA TYR A 799 14.56 44.61 -22.69
C TYR A 799 14.23 43.11 -22.61
N LEU A 800 13.14 42.77 -21.91
CA LEU A 800 12.58 41.41 -21.89
C LEU A 800 11.28 41.36 -22.70
N VAL A 801 11.07 40.28 -23.46
CA VAL A 801 9.89 40.11 -24.32
C VAL A 801 9.05 38.98 -23.77
N ILE A 802 7.83 39.26 -23.34
CA ILE A 802 6.88 38.27 -22.79
C ILE A 802 5.70 38.16 -23.76
N ILE A 803 5.21 36.95 -24.01
CA ILE A 803 4.22 36.64 -25.05
C ILE A 803 3.08 35.84 -24.42
N ARG A 804 1.86 36.40 -24.48
CA ARG A 804 0.63 35.75 -24.04
C ARG A 804 -0.29 35.49 -25.25
N PRO A 805 -0.56 34.24 -25.62
CA PRO A 805 -1.45 33.94 -26.74
C PRO A 805 -2.91 34.18 -26.35
N LYS A 806 -3.71 34.71 -27.28
CA LYS A 806 -5.17 34.87 -27.15
C LYS A 806 -5.84 33.65 -27.76
N LEU A 807 -6.04 32.58 -26.95
CA LEU A 807 -6.54 31.29 -27.45
C LEU A 807 -8.03 31.09 -27.25
N LEU A 808 -8.63 31.69 -26.22
CA LEU A 808 -10.07 31.62 -25.96
C LEU A 808 -10.87 32.53 -26.92
N ALA A 809 -12.06 32.05 -27.31
CA ALA A 809 -12.99 32.79 -28.14
C ALA A 809 -14.42 32.52 -27.61
N PRO A 810 -14.98 33.35 -26.72
CA PRO A 810 -16.29 33.08 -26.14
C PRO A 810 -17.40 32.99 -27.22
N PRO A 811 -18.29 31.98 -27.17
CA PRO A 811 -19.41 31.88 -28.10
C PRO A 811 -20.55 32.83 -27.75
N ILE A 812 -21.34 33.21 -28.76
CA ILE A 812 -22.55 34.04 -28.59
C ILE A 812 -23.62 33.25 -27.80
N VAL A 813 -23.65 31.92 -27.96
CA VAL A 813 -24.52 30.99 -27.21
C VAL A 813 -23.69 29.86 -26.59
N PRO A 814 -24.07 29.30 -25.43
CA PRO A 814 -23.31 28.22 -24.81
C PRO A 814 -23.10 27.01 -25.75
N THR A 815 -21.88 26.53 -25.82
CA THR A 815 -21.50 25.35 -26.61
C THR A 815 -22.18 24.09 -26.06
N THR A 816 -22.82 23.33 -26.96
CA THR A 816 -23.49 22.06 -26.63
C THR A 816 -22.78 20.87 -27.27
N ALA A 817 -22.97 19.67 -26.73
CA ALA A 817 -22.39 18.46 -27.30
C ALA A 817 -22.78 18.25 -28.78
N ALA A 818 -24.03 18.55 -29.13
CA ALA A 818 -24.56 18.47 -30.50
C ALA A 818 -23.81 19.38 -31.48
N ALA A 819 -23.35 20.56 -31.04
CA ALA A 819 -22.57 21.47 -31.88
C ALA A 819 -21.11 21.02 -32.06
N VAL A 820 -20.57 20.21 -31.13
CA VAL A 820 -19.15 19.79 -31.12
C VAL A 820 -18.92 18.54 -31.98
N LEU A 821 -19.82 17.55 -31.89
CA LEU A 821 -19.65 16.24 -32.55
C LEU A 821 -19.32 16.33 -34.07
N PRO A 822 -20.00 17.17 -34.89
CA PRO A 822 -19.71 17.26 -36.32
C PRO A 822 -18.33 17.87 -36.64
N LEU A 823 -17.73 18.58 -35.69
CA LEU A 823 -16.47 19.30 -35.84
C LEU A 823 -15.23 18.45 -35.50
N LEU A 824 -15.42 17.26 -34.90
CA LEU A 824 -14.33 16.33 -34.58
C LEU A 824 -13.50 15.95 -35.82
N LYS A 825 -14.12 15.88 -37.01
CA LYS A 825 -13.43 15.60 -38.29
C LYS A 825 -12.39 16.66 -38.67
N ASN A 826 -12.57 17.90 -38.21
CA ASN A 826 -11.70 19.05 -38.49
C ASN A 826 -10.84 19.44 -37.28
N ALA A 827 -10.89 18.63 -36.21
CA ALA A 827 -10.24 18.94 -34.95
C ALA A 827 -8.71 18.78 -35.03
N SER A 828 -8.00 19.71 -34.40
CA SER A 828 -6.53 19.68 -34.30
C SER A 828 -6.11 19.42 -32.87
N ALA A 829 -5.38 18.32 -32.68
CA ALA A 829 -4.77 17.99 -31.39
C ALA A 829 -3.73 19.02 -30.95
N GLU A 830 -3.07 19.72 -31.88
CA GLU A 830 -2.10 20.77 -31.55
C GLU A 830 -2.80 22.01 -30.98
N ARG A 831 -3.95 22.40 -31.56
CA ARG A 831 -4.81 23.45 -30.99
C ARG A 831 -5.40 23.03 -29.65
N GLY A 832 -5.80 21.77 -29.52
CA GLY A 832 -6.28 21.19 -28.26
C GLY A 832 -5.22 21.22 -27.16
N GLN A 833 -3.99 20.86 -27.49
CA GLN A 833 -2.86 20.93 -26.56
C GLN A 833 -2.60 22.36 -26.09
N ALA A 834 -2.66 23.34 -26.99
CA ALA A 834 -2.53 24.75 -26.63
C ALA A 834 -3.66 25.21 -25.69
N LEU A 835 -4.91 24.83 -25.95
CA LEU A 835 -6.05 25.12 -25.07
C LEU A 835 -5.93 24.47 -23.69
N PHE A 836 -5.39 23.24 -23.62
CA PHE A 836 -5.24 22.49 -22.37
C PHE A 836 -4.18 23.09 -21.44
N HIS A 837 -3.03 23.51 -21.98
CA HIS A 837 -1.85 23.92 -21.20
C HIS A 837 -1.69 25.43 -21.03
N ALA A 838 -2.24 26.25 -21.95
CA ALA A 838 -2.02 27.68 -21.92
C ALA A 838 -2.93 28.40 -20.91
N ARG A 839 -2.36 29.37 -20.19
CA ARG A 839 -3.08 30.24 -19.26
C ARG A 839 -4.15 31.09 -19.96
N GLY A 840 -3.94 31.45 -21.22
CA GLY A 840 -4.90 32.14 -22.09
C GLY A 840 -5.87 31.20 -22.83
N GLY A 841 -5.88 29.91 -22.48
CA GLY A 841 -6.77 28.85 -22.98
C GLY A 841 -7.72 28.33 -21.89
N ALA A 842 -8.20 27.09 -22.02
CA ALA A 842 -9.07 26.44 -21.02
C ALA A 842 -8.32 26.12 -19.71
N ASN A 843 -6.99 26.03 -19.76
CA ASN A 843 -6.10 25.84 -18.62
C ASN A 843 -6.46 24.59 -17.76
N CYS A 844 -6.86 23.51 -18.43
CA CYS A 844 -7.22 22.24 -17.79
C CYS A 844 -6.07 21.65 -16.95
N ALA A 845 -4.82 21.95 -17.33
CA ALA A 845 -3.62 21.58 -16.59
C ALA A 845 -3.52 22.20 -15.18
N LEU A 846 -4.36 23.18 -14.83
CA LEU A 846 -4.42 23.72 -13.47
C LEU A 846 -4.83 22.66 -12.44
N CYS A 847 -5.74 21.76 -12.83
CA CYS A 847 -6.32 20.76 -11.93
C CYS A 847 -5.94 19.33 -12.34
N HIS A 848 -5.78 19.06 -13.64
CA HIS A 848 -5.50 17.72 -14.16
C HIS A 848 -4.02 17.49 -14.44
N GLN A 849 -3.58 16.26 -14.18
CA GLN A 849 -2.26 15.80 -14.58
C GLN A 849 -2.31 15.14 -15.96
N LEU A 850 -1.39 15.51 -16.84
CA LEU A 850 -1.18 14.92 -18.16
C LEU A 850 0.31 15.00 -18.53
N GLU A 851 0.93 13.88 -18.91
CA GLU A 851 2.38 13.81 -19.25
C GLU A 851 3.30 14.32 -18.12
N ASN A 852 2.94 14.08 -16.85
CA ASN A 852 3.59 14.62 -15.65
C ASN A 852 3.52 16.16 -15.48
N ASN A 853 2.70 16.85 -16.28
CA ASN A 853 2.41 18.27 -16.13
C ASN A 853 1.00 18.49 -15.56
N GLY A 854 0.86 19.50 -14.71
CA GLY A 854 -0.38 19.83 -14.03
C GLY A 854 -0.40 19.42 -12.56
N ASN A 855 -1.59 19.33 -11.96
CA ASN A 855 -1.77 19.18 -10.52
C ASN A 855 -2.56 17.91 -10.15
N ILE A 856 -2.54 17.54 -8.88
CA ILE A 856 -3.16 16.32 -8.33
C ILE A 856 -4.60 16.54 -7.83
N PHE A 857 -5.18 17.71 -8.10
CA PHE A 857 -6.49 18.10 -7.59
C PHE A 857 -7.66 17.45 -8.35
N ALA A 858 -7.41 16.97 -9.58
CA ALA A 858 -8.37 16.25 -10.41
C ALA A 858 -7.74 14.97 -11.02
N PRO A 859 -8.53 14.07 -11.62
CA PRO A 859 -8.03 12.80 -12.15
C PRO A 859 -6.87 12.95 -13.15
N ASP A 860 -5.94 11.99 -13.12
CA ASP A 860 -4.91 11.81 -14.16
C ASP A 860 -5.59 11.47 -15.49
N LEU A 861 -5.25 12.23 -16.54
CA LEU A 861 -5.84 12.12 -17.87
C LEU A 861 -4.93 11.38 -18.87
N ALA A 862 -3.80 10.82 -18.44
CA ALA A 862 -2.79 10.30 -19.36
C ALA A 862 -3.23 9.06 -20.16
N ASP A 863 -4.24 8.32 -19.71
CA ASP A 863 -4.88 7.21 -20.43
C ASP A 863 -6.35 7.46 -20.76
N ILE A 864 -6.81 8.72 -20.68
CA ILE A 864 -8.25 9.02 -20.78
C ILE A 864 -8.83 8.64 -22.14
N GLY A 865 -8.06 8.73 -23.22
CA GLY A 865 -8.46 8.31 -24.57
C GLY A 865 -8.65 6.79 -24.73
N SER A 866 -8.29 5.99 -23.73
CA SER A 866 -8.60 4.55 -23.64
C SER A 866 -9.76 4.24 -22.68
N ARG A 867 -10.14 5.19 -21.82
CA ARG A 867 -11.17 5.01 -20.79
C ARG A 867 -12.50 5.69 -21.15
N ALA A 868 -12.47 6.75 -21.95
CA ALA A 868 -13.64 7.51 -22.37
C ALA A 868 -13.63 7.72 -23.89
N ASP A 869 -14.82 7.65 -24.50
CA ASP A 869 -15.03 8.02 -25.89
C ASP A 869 -15.23 9.54 -26.06
N ALA A 870 -15.45 10.00 -27.29
CA ALA A 870 -15.66 11.43 -27.56
C ALA A 870 -16.86 12.00 -26.80
N ASP A 871 -17.98 11.27 -26.74
CA ASP A 871 -19.21 11.76 -26.10
C ASP A 871 -19.02 11.91 -24.58
N GLY A 872 -18.43 10.90 -23.94
CA GLY A 872 -18.12 10.95 -22.51
C GLY A 872 -17.18 12.09 -22.14
N LEU A 873 -16.16 12.38 -22.98
CA LEU A 873 -15.25 13.50 -22.77
C LEU A 873 -15.93 14.87 -22.96
N ILE A 874 -16.80 15.01 -23.97
CA ILE A 874 -17.56 16.24 -24.23
C ILE A 874 -18.48 16.55 -23.04
N ARG A 875 -19.23 15.56 -22.55
CA ARG A 875 -20.09 15.72 -21.38
C ARG A 875 -19.31 16.03 -20.12
N SER A 876 -18.16 15.38 -19.91
CA SER A 876 -17.30 15.67 -18.75
C SER A 876 -16.83 17.13 -18.72
N ILE A 877 -16.60 17.76 -19.89
CA ILE A 877 -16.15 19.15 -19.99
C ILE A 877 -17.31 20.14 -19.85
N LEU A 878 -18.45 19.87 -20.49
CA LEU A 878 -19.59 20.79 -20.54
C LEU A 878 -20.55 20.64 -19.35
N GLU A 879 -20.61 19.46 -18.74
CA GLU A 879 -21.56 19.06 -17.69
C GLU A 879 -20.87 18.35 -16.49
N PRO A 880 -19.84 18.96 -15.86
CA PRO A 880 -18.99 18.28 -14.89
C PRO A 880 -19.68 17.82 -13.58
N ASN A 881 -20.91 18.27 -13.31
CA ASN A 881 -21.68 17.89 -12.12
C ASN A 881 -22.54 16.62 -12.31
N ALA A 882 -22.65 16.10 -13.53
CA ALA A 882 -23.49 14.93 -13.82
C ALA A 882 -22.93 13.63 -13.25
N GLU A 883 -21.60 13.50 -13.19
CA GLU A 883 -20.89 12.31 -12.70
C GLU A 883 -19.55 12.71 -12.06
N ILE A 884 -19.34 12.37 -10.78
CA ILE A 884 -18.09 12.66 -10.05
C ILE A 884 -17.33 11.35 -9.84
N THR A 885 -16.08 11.28 -10.30
CA THR A 885 -15.22 10.10 -10.12
C THR A 885 -14.96 9.81 -8.63
N GLU A 886 -15.11 8.54 -8.23
CA GLU A 886 -14.85 8.07 -6.85
C GLU A 886 -13.44 8.48 -6.39
N GLY A 887 -13.34 9.07 -5.20
CA GLY A 887 -12.08 9.61 -4.65
C GLY A 887 -11.74 11.05 -5.03
N PHE A 888 -12.51 11.73 -5.90
CA PHE A 888 -12.31 13.14 -6.29
C PHE A 888 -13.50 14.05 -5.92
N ALA A 889 -14.40 13.58 -5.04
CA ALA A 889 -15.44 14.43 -4.48
C ALA A 889 -14.84 15.48 -3.55
N LEU A 890 -15.26 16.74 -3.73
CA LEU A 890 -14.79 17.84 -2.90
C LEU A 890 -15.33 17.67 -1.46
N ARG A 891 -14.41 17.62 -0.49
CA ARG A 891 -14.76 17.51 0.93
C ARG A 891 -14.43 18.81 1.67
N VAL A 892 -15.36 19.24 2.49
CA VAL A 892 -15.24 20.40 3.38
C VAL A 892 -15.08 19.89 4.81
N PHE A 893 -14.05 20.37 5.50
CA PHE A 893 -13.77 20.07 6.90
C PHE A 893 -13.90 21.35 7.70
N THR A 894 -14.76 21.33 8.71
CA THR A 894 -14.85 22.38 9.72
C THR A 894 -14.06 21.90 10.93
N LYS A 895 -13.04 22.66 11.33
CA LYS A 895 -12.28 22.37 12.55
C LYS A 895 -13.01 22.92 13.77
N LYS A 896 -12.72 22.37 14.94
CA LYS A 896 -13.18 22.89 16.24
C LYS A 896 -12.74 24.33 16.51
N SER A 897 -11.68 24.81 15.84
CA SER A 897 -11.25 26.21 15.87
C SER A 897 -12.18 27.17 15.08
N GLY A 898 -13.09 26.64 14.27
CA GLY A 898 -13.89 27.41 13.30
C GLY A 898 -13.28 27.50 11.89
N ASP A 899 -12.04 27.04 11.70
CA ASP A 899 -11.42 27.05 10.37
C ASP A 899 -12.11 26.08 9.41
N VAL A 900 -12.34 26.53 8.17
CA VAL A 900 -12.91 25.70 7.10
C VAL A 900 -11.83 25.37 6.08
N VAL A 901 -11.65 24.08 5.78
CA VAL A 901 -10.69 23.60 4.78
C VAL A 901 -11.41 22.72 3.77
N ALA A 902 -11.37 23.10 2.49
CA ALA A 902 -12.00 22.36 1.40
C ALA A 902 -10.94 21.73 0.48
N GLY A 903 -11.08 20.43 0.18
CA GLY A 903 -10.14 19.72 -0.69
C GLY A 903 -10.53 18.27 -0.97
N ILE A 904 -9.72 17.59 -1.78
CA ILE A 904 -9.89 16.17 -2.09
C ILE A 904 -9.12 15.34 -1.07
N VAL A 905 -9.72 14.31 -0.48
CA VAL A 905 -9.04 13.44 0.48
C VAL A 905 -8.01 12.55 -0.24
N LEU A 906 -6.74 12.88 -0.03
CA LEU A 906 -5.60 12.09 -0.55
C LEU A 906 -5.27 10.92 0.36
N ALA A 907 -5.49 11.07 1.66
CA ALA A 907 -5.20 10.06 2.67
C ALA A 907 -5.99 10.31 3.94
N GLU A 908 -6.39 9.26 4.62
CA GLU A 908 -6.99 9.33 5.92
C GLU A 908 -6.40 8.24 6.82
N THR A 909 -6.18 8.58 8.09
CA THR A 909 -5.64 7.71 9.14
C THR A 909 -6.45 7.95 10.41
N GLY A 910 -6.35 7.06 11.40
CA GLY A 910 -6.97 7.28 12.72
C GLY A 910 -6.46 8.51 13.48
N GLN A 911 -5.41 9.19 13.00
CA GLN A 911 -4.88 10.40 13.61
C GLN A 911 -5.03 11.67 12.76
N SER A 912 -5.14 11.55 11.43
CA SER A 912 -5.21 12.72 10.54
C SER A 912 -5.78 12.42 9.15
N VAL A 913 -6.36 13.45 8.54
CA VAL A 913 -6.79 13.52 7.13
C VAL A 913 -5.79 14.39 6.35
N LYS A 914 -5.34 13.94 5.18
CA LYS A 914 -4.59 14.74 4.20
C LYS A 914 -5.48 15.11 3.03
N LEU A 915 -5.48 16.39 2.67
CA LEU A 915 -6.31 16.97 1.62
C LEU A 915 -5.45 17.59 0.52
N ALA A 916 -5.75 17.32 -0.75
CA ALA A 916 -5.30 18.13 -1.88
C ALA A 916 -6.21 19.37 -1.97
N LEU A 917 -5.60 20.55 -1.92
CA LEU A 917 -6.30 21.81 -2.11
C LEU A 917 -6.28 22.22 -3.59
N ALA A 918 -7.19 23.10 -3.98
CA ALA A 918 -7.33 23.55 -5.38
C ALA A 918 -6.05 24.19 -5.95
N ASN A 919 -5.20 24.75 -5.09
CA ASN A 919 -3.90 25.34 -5.45
C ASN A 919 -2.77 24.31 -5.62
N GLY A 920 -3.04 23.02 -5.39
CA GLY A 920 -2.07 21.93 -5.50
C GLY A 920 -1.21 21.64 -4.28
N THR A 921 -1.44 22.38 -3.19
CA THR A 921 -0.82 22.10 -1.91
C THR A 921 -1.57 21.00 -1.17
N VAL A 922 -0.91 20.40 -0.17
CA VAL A 922 -1.53 19.40 0.70
C VAL A 922 -1.69 19.94 2.11
N ALA A 923 -2.92 19.95 2.59
CA ALA A 923 -3.22 20.22 3.99
C ALA A 923 -3.28 18.92 4.80
N ARG A 924 -2.87 18.96 6.07
CA ARG A 924 -3.08 17.88 7.04
C ARG A 924 -3.94 18.41 8.18
N ILE A 925 -5.03 17.71 8.47
CA ILE A 925 -5.94 18.00 9.58
C ILE A 925 -5.88 16.84 10.56
N ALA A 926 -5.67 17.08 11.85
CA ALA A 926 -5.72 15.99 12.84
C ALA A 926 -7.17 15.58 13.07
N GLN A 927 -7.45 14.27 13.21
CA GLN A 927 -8.81 13.75 13.43
C GLN A 927 -9.48 14.39 14.65
N ARG A 928 -8.70 14.59 15.73
CA ARG A 928 -9.17 15.23 16.97
C ARG A 928 -9.62 16.69 16.80
N ASP A 929 -9.14 17.37 15.77
CA ASP A 929 -9.41 18.79 15.50
C ASP A 929 -10.63 18.97 14.58
N ILE A 930 -11.14 17.90 13.97
CA ILE A 930 -12.31 17.93 13.09
C ILE A 930 -13.58 18.03 13.95
N GLN A 931 -14.41 19.02 13.65
CA GLN A 931 -15.76 19.16 14.22
C GLN A 931 -16.79 18.50 13.32
N SER A 932 -16.74 18.78 12.02
CA SER A 932 -17.64 18.21 11.04
C SER A 932 -16.96 18.06 9.67
N ARG A 933 -17.50 17.15 8.86
CA ARG A 933 -17.08 16.91 7.48
C ARG A 933 -18.30 16.86 6.57
N GLN A 934 -18.16 17.36 5.35
CA GLN A 934 -19.22 17.33 4.34
C GLN A 934 -18.62 16.99 2.98
N THR A 935 -19.27 16.09 2.23
CA THR A 935 -18.96 15.86 0.81
C THR A 935 -19.89 16.73 -0.03
N LEU A 936 -19.35 17.55 -0.93
CA LEU A 936 -20.15 18.42 -1.80
C LEU A 936 -20.65 17.68 -3.04
N LYS A 937 -21.86 18.02 -3.49
CA LYS A 937 -22.47 17.49 -4.74
C LYS A 937 -22.01 18.25 -6.00
N THR A 938 -21.07 19.16 -5.86
CA THR A 938 -20.56 20.00 -6.94
C THR A 938 -19.15 19.56 -7.28
N SER A 939 -18.88 19.36 -8.57
CA SER A 939 -17.55 19.02 -9.07
C SER A 939 -16.57 20.16 -8.82
N ALA A 940 -15.30 19.80 -8.65
CA ALA A 940 -14.22 20.77 -8.59
C ALA A 940 -13.92 21.40 -9.96
N MET A 941 -14.46 20.83 -11.06
CA MET A 941 -14.38 21.37 -12.41
C MET A 941 -15.51 22.40 -12.66
N PRO A 942 -15.20 23.63 -13.10
CA PRO A 942 -16.20 24.68 -13.31
C PRO A 942 -17.24 24.32 -14.39
N PRO A 943 -18.54 24.56 -14.17
CA PRO A 943 -19.58 24.37 -15.20
C PRO A 943 -19.60 25.49 -16.26
N THR A 944 -18.54 26.29 -16.37
CA THR A 944 -18.49 27.50 -17.21
C THR A 944 -17.89 27.27 -18.59
N PHE A 945 -17.33 26.08 -18.87
CA PHE A 945 -16.60 25.83 -20.12
C PHE A 945 -17.46 25.98 -21.38
N GLY A 946 -18.76 25.68 -21.31
CA GLY A 946 -19.71 25.92 -22.40
C GLY A 946 -19.86 27.41 -22.77
N ALA A 947 -19.60 28.33 -21.83
CA ALA A 947 -19.73 29.77 -22.07
C ALA A 947 -18.42 30.45 -22.55
N ILE A 948 -17.29 29.74 -22.55
CA ILE A 948 -15.97 30.33 -22.87
C ILE A 948 -15.22 29.63 -24.00
N LEU A 949 -15.64 28.43 -24.41
CA LEU A 949 -15.07 27.68 -25.53
C LEU A 949 -16.08 27.57 -26.67
N GLN A 950 -15.69 27.93 -27.90
CA GLN A 950 -16.44 27.61 -29.12
C GLN A 950 -16.55 26.10 -29.33
N PRO A 951 -17.54 25.63 -30.11
CA PRO A 951 -17.66 24.23 -30.49
C PRO A 951 -16.37 23.64 -31.10
N GLN A 952 -15.66 24.39 -31.94
CA GLN A 952 -14.39 23.96 -32.54
C GLN A 952 -13.27 23.82 -31.49
N GLN A 953 -13.25 24.66 -30.46
CA GLN A 953 -12.24 24.61 -29.39
C GLN A 953 -12.46 23.40 -28.47
N VAL A 954 -13.72 23.05 -28.21
CA VAL A 954 -14.04 21.79 -27.52
C VAL A 954 -13.62 20.61 -28.39
N ALA A 955 -13.96 20.59 -29.69
CA ALA A 955 -13.54 19.51 -30.59
C ALA A 955 -12.01 19.33 -30.65
N ASP A 956 -11.26 20.43 -30.67
CA ASP A 956 -9.79 20.42 -30.62
C ASP A 956 -9.26 19.82 -29.30
N LEU A 957 -9.86 20.16 -28.15
CA LEU A 957 -9.54 19.54 -26.84
C LEU A 957 -9.82 18.03 -26.84
N ILE A 958 -10.96 17.60 -27.39
CA ILE A 958 -11.30 16.17 -27.50
C ILE A 958 -10.27 15.44 -28.37
N ALA A 959 -9.88 16.00 -29.50
CA ALA A 959 -8.86 15.40 -30.37
C ALA A 959 -7.49 15.26 -29.68
N TYR A 960 -7.16 16.17 -28.75
CA TYR A 960 -5.96 16.05 -27.94
C TYR A 960 -6.09 14.97 -26.85
N LEU A 961 -7.23 14.91 -26.15
CA LEU A 961 -7.49 13.94 -25.08
C LEU A 961 -7.67 12.51 -25.60
N GLN A 962 -8.28 12.32 -26.77
CA GLN A 962 -8.43 11.00 -27.39
C GLN A 962 -7.11 10.40 -27.87
N LYS A 963 -6.07 11.21 -28.07
CA LYS A 963 -4.72 10.72 -28.34
C LYS A 963 -4.02 10.18 -27.09
N GLN A 964 -4.56 10.43 -25.89
CA GLN A 964 -4.01 9.98 -24.61
C GLN A 964 -4.47 8.54 -24.32
N LYS A 965 -3.98 7.57 -25.09
CA LYS A 965 -4.43 6.16 -25.02
C LYS A 965 -3.59 5.26 -24.12
N THR A 966 -2.56 5.81 -23.52
CA THR A 966 -1.62 5.03 -22.72
C THR A 966 -1.28 5.82 -21.49
N LYS A 967 -1.59 5.25 -20.33
CA LYS A 967 -1.01 5.72 -19.08
C LYS A 967 0.49 5.63 -19.33
N PRO A 968 1.30 6.65 -19.04
CA PRO A 968 2.72 6.44 -18.93
C PRO A 968 2.88 5.45 -17.79
N GLN A 969 2.90 4.16 -18.14
CA GLN A 969 3.84 3.26 -17.50
C GLN A 969 5.15 4.02 -17.52
N THR A 970 5.77 4.14 -16.36
CA THR A 970 7.20 4.43 -16.21
C THR A 970 7.89 3.97 -17.49
N VAL A 971 8.22 4.92 -18.37
CA VAL A 971 8.62 4.60 -19.74
C VAL A 971 9.87 3.74 -19.61
N THR A 972 9.72 2.44 -19.90
CA THR A 972 10.80 1.56 -20.32
C THR A 972 11.08 1.95 -21.77
N PRO A 973 12.18 2.65 -22.08
CA PRO A 973 12.42 3.09 -23.45
C PRO A 973 12.83 1.92 -24.34
N LYS A 974 12.45 2.05 -25.63
CA LYS A 974 12.69 1.13 -26.76
C LYS A 974 14.16 0.91 -27.14
N THR A 975 15.10 0.99 -26.21
CA THR A 975 16.47 0.49 -26.40
C THR A 975 16.60 -0.80 -25.61
N THR A 976 16.63 -1.96 -26.26
CA THR A 976 17.03 -3.19 -25.56
C THR A 976 18.55 -3.14 -25.36
N GLY A 977 19.00 -3.03 -24.11
CA GLY A 977 20.42 -2.94 -23.77
C GLY A 977 20.91 -1.59 -23.28
N PHE A 978 22.23 -1.47 -23.21
CA PHE A 978 22.88 -0.26 -22.78
C PHE A 978 22.81 0.83 -23.86
N SER A 979 22.80 2.09 -23.44
CA SER A 979 23.00 3.25 -24.30
C SER A 979 23.77 4.35 -23.58
N PHE A 980 24.51 5.16 -24.34
CA PHE A 980 25.21 6.33 -23.83
C PHE A 980 24.61 7.61 -24.39
N THR A 981 24.56 8.65 -23.56
CA THR A 981 24.33 10.02 -24.01
C THR A 981 25.52 10.86 -23.57
N GLN A 982 26.29 11.35 -24.54
CA GLN A 982 27.44 12.20 -24.26
C GLN A 982 27.02 13.67 -24.23
N GLN A 983 27.45 14.37 -23.20
CA GLN A 983 27.41 15.82 -23.07
C GLN A 983 28.85 16.32 -22.98
N LYS A 984 29.03 17.65 -23.01
CA LYS A 984 30.36 18.26 -22.97
C LYS A 984 31.14 17.90 -21.68
N ASP A 985 30.44 17.85 -20.56
CA ASP A 985 31.00 17.68 -19.22
C ASP A 985 30.80 16.27 -18.64
N ARG A 986 30.04 15.39 -19.31
CA ARG A 986 29.71 14.05 -18.79
C ARG A 986 29.28 13.05 -19.85
N VAL A 987 29.33 11.76 -19.49
CA VAL A 987 28.73 10.65 -20.22
C VAL A 987 27.64 10.01 -19.37
N THR A 988 26.41 9.99 -19.84
CA THR A 988 25.30 9.32 -19.14
C THR A 988 25.11 7.90 -19.65
N LEU A 989 25.17 6.91 -18.76
CA LEU A 989 24.83 5.51 -19.07
C LEU A 989 23.34 5.25 -18.80
N ARG A 990 22.69 4.56 -19.73
CA ARG A 990 21.34 4.01 -19.59
C ARG A 990 21.35 2.50 -19.84
N LEU A 991 20.48 1.77 -19.15
CA LEU A 991 20.17 0.35 -19.42
C LEU A 991 18.68 0.23 -19.60
N ASP A 992 18.25 -0.36 -20.71
CA ASP A 992 16.82 -0.44 -21.08
C ASP A 992 16.15 0.93 -20.95
N GLY A 993 16.87 1.95 -21.44
CA GLY A 993 16.61 3.39 -21.42
C GLY A 993 16.46 4.07 -20.05
N ARG A 994 16.58 3.32 -18.95
CA ARG A 994 16.67 3.87 -17.60
C ARG A 994 18.06 4.42 -17.31
N LYS A 995 18.16 5.64 -16.76
CA LYS A 995 19.47 6.23 -16.36
C LYS A 995 20.08 5.41 -15.22
N ILE A 996 21.29 4.92 -15.43
CA ILE A 996 22.06 4.15 -14.44
C ILE A 996 23.02 5.06 -13.68
N THR A 997 23.84 5.84 -14.39
CA THR A 997 24.86 6.68 -13.77
C THR A 997 25.37 7.73 -14.76
N GLU A 998 26.05 8.75 -14.27
CA GLU A 998 26.79 9.73 -15.08
C GLU A 998 28.29 9.67 -14.75
N TYR A 999 29.16 9.60 -15.78
CA TYR A 999 30.60 9.72 -15.66
C TYR A 999 31.01 11.16 -15.95
N LEU A 1000 31.66 11.84 -15.00
CA LEU A 1000 32.03 13.25 -15.14
C LEU A 1000 33.34 13.41 -15.93
N LEU A 1001 33.27 14.06 -17.09
CA LEU A 1001 34.42 14.46 -17.92
C LEU A 1001 34.99 15.81 -17.46
N ASP A 1002 34.14 16.71 -16.98
CA ASP A 1002 34.50 18.00 -16.41
C ASP A 1002 33.54 18.40 -15.27
N HIS A 1003 34.03 19.12 -14.26
CA HIS A 1003 33.20 19.62 -13.16
C HIS A 1003 33.87 20.81 -12.46
N PRO A 1004 33.14 21.90 -12.15
CA PRO A 1004 33.73 23.13 -11.61
C PRO A 1004 34.38 22.97 -10.23
N GLN A 1005 33.90 22.03 -9.41
CA GLN A 1005 34.38 21.83 -8.04
C GLN A 1005 35.05 20.46 -7.82
N LEU A 1006 34.80 19.48 -8.69
CA LEU A 1006 35.31 18.12 -8.53
C LEU A 1006 36.46 17.96 -9.52
N THR A 1007 37.66 18.11 -9.01
CA THR A 1007 38.88 18.16 -9.82
C THR A 1007 39.34 16.79 -10.31
N ARG A 1008 38.52 15.73 -10.14
CA ARG A 1008 38.79 14.36 -10.59
C ARG A 1008 37.59 13.71 -11.26
N ARG A 1009 37.82 12.56 -11.90
CA ARG A 1009 36.81 11.82 -12.65
C ARG A 1009 36.09 10.82 -11.75
N ALA A 1010 34.77 10.72 -11.90
CA ALA A 1010 33.94 9.86 -11.06
C ALA A 1010 32.62 9.49 -11.74
N PHE A 1011 32.06 8.36 -11.32
CA PHE A 1011 30.64 8.06 -11.51
C PHE A 1011 29.81 8.67 -10.39
N ILE A 1012 28.73 9.35 -10.76
CA ILE A 1012 27.80 9.99 -9.85
C ILE A 1012 26.39 9.42 -10.02
N ASN A 1013 25.62 9.42 -8.92
CA ASN A 1013 24.23 8.99 -8.89
C ASN A 1013 24.02 7.58 -9.49
N VAL A 1014 24.81 6.61 -9.03
CA VAL A 1014 24.75 5.22 -9.50
C VAL A 1014 23.46 4.57 -9.00
N HIS A 1015 22.75 3.92 -9.91
CA HIS A 1015 21.56 3.14 -9.65
C HIS A 1015 21.75 1.67 -10.07
N THR A 1016 20.99 0.78 -9.46
CA THR A 1016 20.86 -0.63 -9.87
C THR A 1016 20.10 -0.76 -11.20
N HIS A 1017 20.07 -1.96 -11.79
CA HIS A 1017 19.28 -2.21 -13.01
C HIS A 1017 17.76 -2.01 -12.80
N THR A 1018 17.26 -2.25 -11.58
CA THR A 1018 15.88 -1.94 -11.16
C THR A 1018 15.68 -0.49 -10.70
N GLY A 1019 16.74 0.32 -10.82
CA GLY A 1019 16.84 1.75 -10.54
C GLY A 1019 16.65 2.16 -9.09
N ILE A 1020 17.20 1.38 -8.17
CA ILE A 1020 17.43 1.77 -6.78
C ILE A 1020 18.76 2.52 -6.73
N GLN A 1021 18.80 3.72 -6.14
CA GLN A 1021 20.04 4.48 -5.93
C GLN A 1021 20.97 3.71 -4.97
N VAL A 1022 22.22 3.45 -5.38
CA VAL A 1022 23.20 2.67 -4.59
C VAL A 1022 24.40 3.51 -4.10
N THR A 1023 24.71 4.64 -4.75
CA THR A 1023 25.69 5.62 -4.23
C THR A 1023 25.00 6.85 -3.64
N ARG A 1024 25.70 7.64 -2.82
CA ARG A 1024 25.20 8.94 -2.31
C ARG A 1024 24.76 9.85 -3.47
N ASN A 1025 23.80 10.73 -3.22
CA ASN A 1025 23.42 11.73 -4.22
C ASN A 1025 24.56 12.72 -4.46
N TYR A 1026 24.68 13.17 -5.70
CA TYR A 1026 25.65 14.17 -6.09
C TYR A 1026 24.97 15.23 -7.00
N PRO A 1027 24.89 16.50 -6.56
CA PRO A 1027 25.31 16.99 -5.25
C PRO A 1027 24.50 16.32 -4.10
N PRO A 1028 25.05 16.25 -2.88
CA PRO A 1028 24.33 15.70 -1.73
C PRO A 1028 23.03 16.44 -1.47
N MET A 1029 21.98 15.70 -1.13
CA MET A 1029 20.72 16.28 -0.64
C MET A 1029 20.83 16.59 0.87
N PRO A 1030 19.94 17.42 1.45
CA PRO A 1030 19.94 17.67 2.90
C PRO A 1030 19.94 16.40 3.76
N SER A 1031 19.33 15.31 3.27
CA SER A 1031 19.31 14.00 3.91
C SER A 1031 20.65 13.27 3.96
N ASP A 1032 21.64 13.67 3.14
CA ASP A 1032 22.91 12.95 2.98
C ASP A 1032 24.04 13.48 3.87
N GLY A 1033 23.74 14.42 4.77
CA GLY A 1033 24.73 15.13 5.60
C GLY A 1033 25.58 16.12 4.81
N GLY A 1034 26.13 17.13 5.48
CA GLY A 1034 26.94 18.19 4.83
C GLY A 1034 28.43 17.87 4.71
N ASP A 1035 28.88 16.72 5.19
CA ASP A 1035 30.31 16.43 5.27
C ASP A 1035 30.93 16.17 3.90
N HIS A 1036 31.99 16.93 3.61
CA HIS A 1036 32.75 16.96 2.37
C HIS A 1036 31.91 16.74 1.10
N PRO A 1037 30.96 17.65 0.78
CA PRO A 1037 29.84 17.38 -0.12
C PRO A 1037 30.27 17.16 -1.57
N VAL A 1038 31.44 17.68 -1.95
CA VAL A 1038 32.04 17.49 -3.29
C VAL A 1038 33.03 16.33 -3.30
N MET A 1039 33.65 15.99 -2.15
CA MET A 1039 34.77 15.05 -2.08
C MET A 1039 34.35 13.59 -2.25
N HIS A 1040 33.07 13.24 -2.10
CA HIS A 1040 32.60 11.85 -2.17
C HIS A 1040 31.51 11.67 -3.24
N PRO A 1041 31.89 11.64 -4.53
CA PRO A 1041 30.96 11.80 -5.66
C PRO A 1041 30.15 10.55 -6.04
N GLY A 1042 30.59 9.36 -5.62
CA GLY A 1042 29.94 8.08 -5.98
C GLY A 1042 30.98 6.96 -6.06
N ILE A 1043 31.46 6.62 -7.27
CA ILE A 1043 32.58 5.68 -7.48
C ILE A 1043 33.72 6.42 -8.17
N TRP A 1044 34.94 6.38 -7.63
CA TRP A 1044 36.09 7.10 -8.16
C TRP A 1044 37.44 6.44 -7.85
N MET A 1045 38.48 6.82 -8.58
CA MET A 1045 39.88 6.52 -8.22
C MET A 1045 40.43 7.63 -7.31
N GLY A 1046 40.82 7.27 -6.09
CA GLY A 1046 41.34 8.19 -5.07
C GLY A 1046 42.84 8.01 -4.85
N PHE A 1047 43.58 9.11 -4.73
CA PHE A 1047 44.99 9.10 -4.31
C PHE A 1047 45.22 10.24 -3.32
N GLY A 1048 45.47 9.90 -2.05
CA GLY A 1048 45.84 10.87 -1.02
C GLY A 1048 47.25 11.43 -1.20
N HIS A 1049 48.14 10.66 -1.85
CA HIS A 1049 49.52 11.05 -2.15
C HIS A 1049 50.02 10.38 -3.43
N LEU A 1050 50.08 11.13 -4.52
CA LEU A 1050 50.67 10.70 -5.79
C LEU A 1050 51.74 11.74 -6.18
N ASP A 1051 53.00 11.35 -6.09
CA ASP A 1051 54.17 12.19 -6.36
C ASP A 1051 54.15 13.55 -5.61
N GLY A 1052 53.72 13.52 -4.35
CA GLY A 1052 53.59 14.74 -3.52
C GLY A 1052 52.27 15.50 -3.69
N GLN A 1053 51.36 15.04 -4.55
CA GLN A 1053 50.08 15.70 -4.84
C GLN A 1053 48.90 14.96 -4.20
N ASP A 1054 47.91 15.72 -3.72
CA ASP A 1054 46.69 15.19 -3.07
C ASP A 1054 45.47 15.35 -3.99
N TYR A 1055 45.01 14.23 -4.55
CA TYR A 1055 43.82 14.16 -5.39
C TYR A 1055 42.58 13.74 -4.60
N TRP A 1056 42.75 13.16 -3.40
CA TRP A 1056 41.65 12.78 -2.50
C TRP A 1056 40.93 14.00 -1.94
N ARG A 1057 41.68 15.00 -1.47
CA ARG A 1057 41.15 16.26 -0.92
C ARG A 1057 40.94 17.34 -1.98
N LEU A 1058 41.01 16.97 -3.26
CA LEU A 1058 40.80 17.84 -4.43
C LEU A 1058 41.80 19.01 -4.55
N LYS A 1059 42.99 18.90 -3.96
CA LYS A 1059 44.04 19.94 -4.05
C LYS A 1059 44.71 19.97 -5.43
N ALA A 1060 44.87 18.80 -6.03
CA ALA A 1060 45.41 18.62 -7.38
C ALA A 1060 44.30 18.28 -8.40
N LYS A 1061 44.63 18.41 -9.69
CA LYS A 1061 43.65 18.30 -10.79
C LYS A 1061 43.95 17.13 -11.70
N VAL A 1062 42.92 16.36 -12.03
CA VAL A 1062 42.93 15.33 -13.07
C VAL A 1062 42.12 15.86 -14.25
N LEU A 1063 42.75 16.16 -15.38
CA LEU A 1063 42.04 16.63 -16.57
C LEU A 1063 41.65 15.48 -17.48
N HIS A 1064 40.44 15.53 -18.02
CA HIS A 1064 40.08 14.67 -19.14
C HIS A 1064 40.79 15.17 -20.40
N ASP A 1065 41.65 14.34 -20.97
CA ASP A 1065 42.44 14.67 -22.17
C ASP A 1065 41.73 14.23 -23.46
N GLY A 1066 40.88 13.20 -23.36
CA GLY A 1066 40.05 12.73 -24.47
C GLY A 1066 39.62 11.28 -24.31
N PHE A 1067 38.83 10.79 -25.27
CA PHE A 1067 38.50 9.37 -25.38
C PHE A 1067 39.61 8.64 -26.14
N VAL A 1068 40.12 7.56 -25.56
CA VAL A 1068 40.91 6.55 -26.27
C VAL A 1068 39.96 5.67 -27.09
N ASP A 1069 38.87 5.23 -26.45
CA ASP A 1069 37.74 4.58 -27.11
C ASP A 1069 36.47 5.37 -26.82
N LYS A 1070 35.77 5.78 -27.88
CA LYS A 1070 34.47 6.46 -27.75
C LYS A 1070 33.43 5.54 -27.10
N PRO A 1071 32.41 6.10 -26.41
CA PRO A 1071 31.35 5.30 -25.82
C PRO A 1071 30.62 4.40 -26.81
N LYS A 1072 30.65 3.10 -26.54
CA LYS A 1072 30.00 2.03 -27.31
C LYS A 1072 29.04 1.27 -26.40
N ALA A 1073 27.84 0.97 -26.87
CA ALA A 1073 26.83 0.29 -26.08
C ALA A 1073 26.02 -0.69 -26.93
N GLY A 1074 25.60 -1.81 -26.33
CA GLY A 1074 24.80 -2.85 -26.99
C GLY A 1074 23.95 -3.64 -25.99
N LYS A 1075 23.36 -4.76 -26.44
CA LYS A 1075 22.35 -5.52 -25.68
C LYS A 1075 22.82 -6.00 -24.29
N GLY A 1076 24.08 -6.42 -24.16
CA GLY A 1076 24.63 -7.00 -22.92
C GLY A 1076 25.87 -6.32 -22.35
N ARG A 1077 26.49 -5.37 -23.08
CA ARG A 1077 27.76 -4.72 -22.71
C ARG A 1077 27.76 -3.24 -23.12
N ALA A 1078 28.42 -2.41 -22.33
CA ALA A 1078 28.77 -1.04 -22.69
C ALA A 1078 30.20 -0.73 -22.25
N SER A 1079 30.96 0.00 -23.06
CA SER A 1079 32.34 0.33 -22.74
C SER A 1079 32.79 1.66 -23.34
N PHE A 1080 33.81 2.25 -22.71
CA PHE A 1080 34.57 3.37 -23.23
C PHE A 1080 35.94 3.41 -22.54
N ALA A 1081 36.88 4.14 -23.14
CA ALA A 1081 38.18 4.36 -22.52
C ALA A 1081 38.53 5.85 -22.58
N VAL A 1082 38.99 6.40 -21.47
CA VAL A 1082 39.43 7.80 -21.38
C VAL A 1082 40.91 7.89 -21.11
N ARG A 1083 41.50 8.96 -21.61
CA ARG A 1083 42.82 9.43 -21.23
C ARG A 1083 42.66 10.57 -20.25
N ASN A 1084 43.30 10.47 -19.10
CA ASN A 1084 43.34 11.53 -18.10
C ASN A 1084 44.79 11.98 -17.85
N ARG A 1085 44.96 13.25 -17.50
CA ARG A 1085 46.25 13.83 -17.08
C ARG A 1085 46.19 14.22 -15.61
N TYR A 1086 47.07 13.66 -14.80
CA TYR A 1086 47.25 14.02 -13.40
C TYR A 1086 48.23 15.19 -13.35
N LEU A 1087 47.77 16.35 -12.88
CA LEU A 1087 48.57 17.57 -12.82
C LEU A 1087 48.92 17.92 -11.37
N THR A 1088 49.99 18.68 -11.19
CA THR A 1088 50.33 19.34 -9.93
C THR A 1088 49.23 20.30 -9.47
N SER A 1089 49.21 20.66 -8.18
CA SER A 1089 48.22 21.57 -7.60
C SER A 1089 48.18 22.96 -8.25
N ASP A 1090 49.31 23.44 -8.76
CA ASP A 1090 49.43 24.68 -9.53
C ASP A 1090 48.90 24.54 -10.98
N GLY A 1091 48.66 23.31 -11.44
CA GLY A 1091 48.20 22.98 -12.79
C GLY A 1091 49.27 23.05 -13.88
N ASN A 1092 50.53 23.32 -13.53
CA ASN A 1092 51.59 23.61 -14.50
C ASN A 1092 52.35 22.37 -15.00
N SER A 1093 52.42 21.30 -14.18
CA SER A 1093 53.22 20.11 -14.47
C SER A 1093 52.40 18.83 -14.49
N GLU A 1094 52.71 17.94 -15.44
CA GLU A 1094 52.10 16.61 -15.55
C GLU A 1094 52.85 15.59 -14.67
N ILE A 1095 52.12 14.93 -13.77
CA ILE A 1095 52.63 13.84 -12.92
C ILE A 1095 52.63 12.52 -13.67
N CYS A 1096 51.50 12.16 -14.27
CA CYS A 1096 51.36 10.98 -15.10
C CYS A 1096 50.09 11.06 -15.95
N ARG A 1097 49.98 10.14 -16.92
CA ARG A 1097 48.78 9.91 -17.70
C ARG A 1097 48.14 8.60 -17.25
N GLU A 1098 46.82 8.61 -17.20
CA GLU A 1098 46.01 7.43 -16.96
C GLU A 1098 45.25 7.09 -18.24
N ILE A 1099 45.36 5.84 -18.69
CA ILE A 1099 44.36 5.24 -19.58
C ILE A 1099 43.42 4.43 -18.70
N ASN A 1100 42.17 4.85 -18.62
CA ASN A 1100 41.12 4.18 -17.85
C ASN A 1100 40.12 3.54 -18.80
N ARG A 1101 40.04 2.21 -18.78
CA ARG A 1101 39.09 1.40 -19.54
C ARG A 1101 37.95 1.01 -18.62
N ILE A 1102 36.75 1.39 -19.02
CA ILE A 1102 35.52 1.17 -18.24
C ILE A 1102 34.59 0.29 -19.06
N GLU A 1103 34.04 -0.72 -18.39
CA GLU A 1103 33.06 -1.61 -18.98
C GLU A 1103 31.92 -1.94 -18.00
N PHE A 1104 30.70 -1.96 -18.53
CA PHE A 1104 29.50 -2.46 -17.87
C PHE A 1104 29.01 -3.73 -18.56
N ARG A 1105 28.69 -4.77 -17.78
CA ARG A 1105 28.03 -6.01 -18.24
C ARG A 1105 26.74 -6.26 -17.45
N ARG A 1106 25.75 -6.90 -18.07
CA ARG A 1106 24.62 -7.50 -17.33
C ARG A 1106 25.13 -8.66 -16.48
N HIS A 1107 24.58 -8.82 -15.28
CA HIS A 1107 24.89 -9.91 -14.37
C HIS A 1107 23.60 -10.53 -13.82
N GLU A 1108 23.60 -11.81 -13.41
CA GLU A 1108 22.41 -12.54 -12.94
C GLU A 1108 21.67 -11.79 -11.82
N ILE A 1109 22.43 -11.27 -10.85
CA ILE A 1109 21.91 -10.56 -9.67
C ILE A 1109 22.07 -9.03 -9.73
N GLY A 1110 22.40 -8.47 -10.91
CA GLY A 1110 22.56 -7.03 -11.07
C GLY A 1110 23.38 -6.61 -12.29
N MET A 1111 24.38 -5.76 -12.08
CA MET A 1111 25.29 -5.25 -13.11
C MET A 1111 26.74 -5.28 -12.64
N LEU A 1112 27.66 -5.57 -13.55
CA LEU A 1112 29.09 -5.57 -13.29
C LEU A 1112 29.74 -4.33 -13.89
N LEU A 1113 30.55 -3.62 -13.10
CA LEU A 1113 31.47 -2.57 -13.54
C LEU A 1113 32.91 -3.10 -13.47
N LEU A 1114 33.62 -3.10 -14.59
CA LEU A 1114 35.06 -3.34 -14.66
C LEU A 1114 35.80 -2.01 -14.79
N TRP A 1115 36.83 -1.84 -13.96
CA TRP A 1115 37.67 -0.65 -13.90
C TRP A 1115 39.13 -1.04 -14.05
N ASP A 1116 39.73 -0.74 -15.21
CA ASP A 1116 41.13 -1.05 -15.53
C ASP A 1116 41.91 0.25 -15.82
N SER A 1117 42.80 0.63 -14.91
CA SER A 1117 43.58 1.86 -15.00
C SER A 1117 45.06 1.56 -15.15
N THR A 1118 45.67 2.15 -16.19
CA THR A 1118 47.12 2.10 -16.43
C THR A 1118 47.71 3.50 -16.32
N PHE A 1119 48.69 3.68 -15.44
CA PHE A 1119 49.39 4.94 -15.18
C PHE A 1119 50.81 4.90 -15.76
N GLN A 1120 51.21 5.97 -16.46
CA GLN A 1120 52.54 6.06 -17.08
C GLN A 1120 53.01 7.51 -17.21
N ASN A 1121 54.32 7.72 -17.18
CA ASN A 1121 54.96 8.98 -17.56
C ASN A 1121 56.21 8.69 -18.40
N ASP A 1122 56.25 9.20 -19.63
CA ASP A 1122 57.35 8.94 -20.57
C ASP A 1122 58.56 9.87 -20.38
N LYS A 1123 58.46 10.85 -19.48
CA LYS A 1123 59.48 11.89 -19.27
C LYS A 1123 60.25 11.72 -17.97
N ARG A 1124 59.63 11.18 -16.91
CA ARG A 1124 60.23 11.06 -15.57
C ARG A 1124 59.63 9.92 -14.75
N ASP A 1125 60.36 9.52 -13.71
CA ASP A 1125 59.83 8.66 -12.64
C ASP A 1125 58.76 9.41 -11.83
N PHE A 1126 57.81 8.65 -11.26
CA PHE A 1126 56.82 9.13 -10.29
C PHE A 1126 56.53 8.03 -9.27
N TYR A 1127 55.81 8.33 -8.18
CA TYR A 1127 55.50 7.33 -7.15
C TYR A 1127 54.10 7.49 -6.53
N PHE A 1128 53.52 6.37 -6.10
CA PHE A 1128 52.35 6.35 -5.23
C PHE A 1128 52.78 6.25 -3.76
N GLY A 1129 52.18 7.05 -2.88
CA GLY A 1129 52.38 6.98 -1.43
C GLY A 1129 51.37 6.08 -0.72
N ASP A 1130 51.77 5.53 0.43
CA ASP A 1130 51.03 4.57 1.26
C ASP A 1130 49.94 5.21 2.15
N GLN A 1131 49.08 6.05 1.56
CA GLN A 1131 47.93 6.66 2.24
C GLN A 1131 46.72 5.71 2.29
N GLU A 1132 45.90 5.82 3.33
CA GLU A 1132 44.72 4.95 3.50
C GLU A 1132 43.64 5.17 2.44
N GLU A 1133 43.62 6.35 1.83
CA GLU A 1133 42.65 6.75 0.81
C GLU A 1133 43.15 6.56 -0.65
N SER A 1134 44.09 5.63 -0.87
CA SER A 1134 44.67 5.32 -2.19
C SER A 1134 44.04 4.05 -2.80
N GLY A 1135 43.33 4.17 -3.94
CA GLY A 1135 42.71 3.05 -4.66
C GLY A 1135 41.28 3.35 -5.15
N LEU A 1136 40.54 2.29 -5.49
CA LEU A 1136 39.13 2.41 -5.90
C LEU A 1136 38.25 2.70 -4.68
N ALA A 1137 37.52 3.81 -4.73
CA ALA A 1137 36.72 4.32 -3.63
C ALA A 1137 35.23 4.43 -3.99
N ILE A 1138 34.38 4.16 -3.00
CA ILE A 1138 32.93 4.19 -3.10
C ILE A 1138 32.33 5.00 -1.94
N ARG A 1139 31.29 5.78 -2.26
CA ARG A 1139 30.36 6.35 -1.27
C ARG A 1139 28.96 5.78 -1.47
N VAL A 1140 28.51 4.91 -0.59
CA VAL A 1140 27.18 4.28 -0.68
C VAL A 1140 26.06 5.29 -0.38
N ALA A 1141 24.85 4.99 -0.84
CA ALA A 1141 23.67 5.81 -0.57
C ALA A 1141 23.37 5.85 0.93
N THR A 1142 22.84 6.97 1.44
CA THR A 1142 22.53 7.15 2.88
C THR A 1142 21.70 6.00 3.48
N PRO A 1143 20.68 5.44 2.79
CA PRO A 1143 19.96 4.27 3.30
C PRO A 1143 20.80 2.99 3.44
N LEU A 1144 21.96 2.90 2.79
CA LEU A 1144 22.87 1.75 2.80
C LEU A 1144 24.07 1.93 3.74
N ASN A 1145 24.19 3.05 4.47
CA ASN A 1145 25.24 3.22 5.47
C ASN A 1145 25.04 2.24 6.64
N VAL A 1146 26.13 1.78 7.27
CA VAL A 1146 26.07 1.07 8.57
C VAL A 1146 25.57 2.03 9.66
N GLN A 1147 26.03 3.28 9.63
CA GLN A 1147 25.61 4.33 10.54
C GLN A 1147 24.28 4.95 10.06
N GLY A 1148 23.17 4.51 10.64
CA GLY A 1148 21.85 5.10 10.41
C GLY A 1148 21.10 4.60 9.17
N GLY A 1149 21.68 3.66 8.41
CA GLY A 1149 21.03 2.95 7.30
C GLY A 1149 20.84 1.46 7.59
N THR A 1150 20.57 0.69 6.54
CA THR A 1150 20.41 -0.78 6.60
C THR A 1150 21.70 -1.52 6.27
N GLY A 1151 22.83 -0.80 6.20
CA GLY A 1151 24.10 -1.29 5.70
C GLY A 1151 24.82 -2.29 6.60
N THR A 1152 25.62 -3.14 6.00
CA THR A 1152 26.64 -3.99 6.63
C THR A 1152 27.84 -4.03 5.71
N ILE A 1153 29.04 -4.02 6.30
CA ILE A 1153 30.28 -4.29 5.57
C ILE A 1153 30.74 -5.70 5.96
N ILE A 1154 31.07 -6.54 4.99
CA ILE A 1154 31.61 -7.89 5.24
C ILE A 1154 32.73 -8.20 4.24
N ASN A 1155 33.77 -8.91 4.70
CA ASN A 1155 34.87 -9.38 3.84
C ASN A 1155 34.98 -10.91 3.79
N ASP A 1156 35.97 -11.39 3.05
CA ASP A 1156 36.23 -12.82 2.82
C ASP A 1156 36.60 -13.63 4.06
N ARG A 1157 36.88 -12.98 5.19
CA ARG A 1157 37.13 -13.61 6.50
C ARG A 1157 35.94 -13.54 7.44
N GLY A 1158 34.80 -13.00 6.98
CA GLY A 1158 33.60 -12.81 7.80
C GLY A 1158 33.72 -11.67 8.82
N GLU A 1159 34.77 -10.85 8.73
CA GLU A 1159 34.93 -9.66 9.57
C GLU A 1159 33.88 -8.61 9.14
N LYS A 1160 33.30 -7.90 10.11
CA LYS A 1160 32.15 -7.02 9.86
C LYS A 1160 32.38 -5.57 10.28
N ASN A 1161 31.79 -4.66 9.49
CA ASN A 1161 31.72 -3.22 9.74
C ASN A 1161 33.10 -2.56 9.90
N GLY A 1162 33.15 -1.25 10.13
CA GLY A 1162 34.39 -0.47 10.18
C GLY A 1162 35.40 -1.03 11.17
N THR A 1163 34.98 -1.36 12.40
CA THR A 1163 35.87 -1.93 13.44
C THR A 1163 36.50 -3.26 13.02
N GLY A 1164 35.75 -4.12 12.33
CA GLY A 1164 36.23 -5.44 11.92
C GLY A 1164 37.02 -5.44 10.62
N THR A 1165 36.72 -4.52 9.70
CA THR A 1165 37.27 -4.54 8.33
C THR A 1165 38.33 -3.47 8.08
N TRP A 1166 38.33 -2.36 8.83
CA TRP A 1166 39.25 -1.27 8.58
C TRP A 1166 40.70 -1.68 8.78
N GLY A 1167 41.53 -1.36 7.80
CA GLY A 1167 42.95 -1.64 7.82
C GLY A 1167 43.29 -3.12 7.68
N LYS A 1168 42.33 -3.97 7.30
CA LYS A 1168 42.51 -5.42 7.17
C LYS A 1168 42.68 -5.85 5.71
N PRO A 1169 43.52 -6.86 5.42
CA PRO A 1169 43.64 -7.44 4.07
C PRO A 1169 42.29 -7.98 3.58
N MET A 1170 42.02 -8.04 2.29
CA MET A 1170 40.78 -8.63 1.79
C MET A 1170 40.95 -9.21 0.38
N ARG A 1171 40.24 -10.30 0.10
CA ARG A 1171 40.07 -10.84 -1.26
C ARG A 1171 38.82 -10.28 -1.94
N TRP A 1172 37.80 -9.97 -1.14
CA TRP A 1172 36.61 -9.23 -1.55
C TRP A 1172 36.03 -8.51 -0.33
N ILE A 1173 35.28 -7.44 -0.60
CA ILE A 1173 34.54 -6.70 0.43
C ILE A 1173 33.21 -6.23 -0.14
N ASP A 1174 32.13 -6.46 0.60
CA ASP A 1174 30.77 -6.08 0.23
C ASP A 1174 30.21 -5.05 1.21
N TYR A 1175 29.70 -3.94 0.68
CA TYR A 1175 28.95 -2.94 1.43
C TYR A 1175 27.52 -2.92 0.90
N SER A 1176 26.63 -3.59 1.63
CA SER A 1176 25.26 -3.87 1.19
C SER A 1176 24.26 -3.71 2.32
N GLY A 1177 22.99 -3.53 1.96
CA GLY A 1177 21.86 -3.37 2.88
C GLY A 1177 20.55 -3.79 2.24
N LYS A 1178 19.43 -3.60 2.96
CA LYS A 1178 18.09 -3.94 2.47
C LYS A 1178 17.30 -2.69 2.07
N ILE A 1179 16.79 -2.68 0.84
CA ILE A 1179 15.84 -1.68 0.32
C ILE A 1179 14.72 -2.42 -0.41
N ASN A 1180 13.45 -2.15 -0.07
CA ASN A 1180 12.27 -2.78 -0.69
C ASN A 1180 12.34 -4.32 -0.77
N ASN A 1181 12.75 -4.99 0.32
CA ASN A 1181 12.97 -6.44 0.41
C ASN A 1181 14.04 -7.04 -0.54
N ARG A 1182 14.92 -6.21 -1.12
CA ARG A 1182 16.07 -6.65 -1.92
C ARG A 1182 17.37 -6.40 -1.16
N GLN A 1183 18.34 -7.32 -1.28
CA GLN A 1183 19.74 -7.12 -0.91
C GLN A 1183 20.40 -6.23 -1.95
N VAL A 1184 20.65 -4.97 -1.62
CA VAL A 1184 21.17 -3.93 -2.51
C VAL A 1184 22.55 -3.47 -2.02
N GLY A 1185 23.54 -3.40 -2.90
CA GLY A 1185 24.89 -3.06 -2.48
C GLY A 1185 25.94 -3.06 -3.58
N LEU A 1186 27.19 -2.92 -3.14
CA LEU A 1186 28.39 -2.85 -3.97
C LEU A 1186 29.46 -3.78 -3.39
N MET A 1187 29.76 -4.87 -4.11
CA MET A 1187 30.86 -5.79 -3.79
C MET A 1187 32.07 -5.49 -4.67
N ILE A 1188 33.24 -5.25 -4.04
CA ILE A 1188 34.51 -5.01 -4.72
C ILE A 1188 35.37 -6.27 -4.69
N VAL A 1189 35.87 -6.66 -5.86
CA VAL A 1189 36.82 -7.77 -6.05
C VAL A 1189 38.06 -7.25 -6.79
N PRO A 1190 39.23 -7.14 -6.12
CA PRO A 1190 40.49 -6.80 -6.78
C PRO A 1190 41.01 -7.93 -7.66
N ALA A 1191 41.69 -7.60 -8.76
CA ALA A 1191 42.37 -8.58 -9.58
C ALA A 1191 43.56 -9.22 -8.83
N ALA A 1192 43.79 -10.51 -9.04
CA ALA A 1192 44.87 -11.26 -8.38
C ALA A 1192 46.28 -10.82 -8.83
N ASP A 1193 46.39 -10.24 -10.02
CA ASP A 1193 47.62 -9.69 -10.61
C ASP A 1193 47.85 -8.21 -10.24
N ASN A 1194 46.99 -7.63 -9.38
CA ASN A 1194 47.30 -6.32 -8.80
C ASN A 1194 48.64 -6.40 -8.05
N PRO A 1195 49.44 -5.30 -8.03
CA PRO A 1195 50.82 -5.35 -7.54
C PRO A 1195 50.99 -5.89 -6.11
N ARG A 1196 49.94 -5.80 -5.27
CA ARG A 1196 49.89 -6.36 -3.91
C ARG A 1196 48.47 -6.77 -3.53
N PRO A 1197 48.31 -7.67 -2.54
CA PRO A 1197 47.02 -7.94 -1.91
C PRO A 1197 46.40 -6.65 -1.34
N CYS A 1198 45.14 -6.40 -1.66
CA CYS A 1198 44.46 -5.20 -1.20
C CYS A 1198 44.08 -5.29 0.29
N TRP A 1199 43.99 -4.14 0.93
CA TRP A 1199 43.38 -3.97 2.25
C TRP A 1199 42.30 -2.90 2.20
N SER A 1200 41.38 -2.91 3.18
CA SER A 1200 40.22 -2.01 3.15
C SER A 1200 40.37 -0.79 4.06
N HIS A 1201 40.08 0.40 3.54
CA HIS A 1201 39.74 1.56 4.36
C HIS A 1201 38.21 1.70 4.35
N SER A 1202 37.56 1.20 5.39
CA SER A 1202 36.11 1.17 5.53
C SER A 1202 35.64 2.06 6.68
N ARG A 1203 34.48 2.69 6.50
CA ARG A 1203 33.85 3.58 7.48
C ARG A 1203 32.34 3.34 7.52
N ASP A 1204 31.80 3.25 8.73
CA ASP A 1204 30.38 2.98 8.95
C ASP A 1204 29.46 4.08 8.39
N TYR A 1205 29.96 5.29 8.20
CA TYR A 1205 29.22 6.39 7.58
C TYR A 1205 29.16 6.34 6.03
N GLY A 1206 29.68 5.28 5.40
CA GLY A 1206 29.41 5.00 3.98
C GLY A 1206 30.60 5.08 3.04
N VAL A 1207 31.84 5.16 3.53
CA VAL A 1207 33.07 5.18 2.71
C VAL A 1207 33.73 3.80 2.71
N LEU A 1208 34.15 3.35 1.52
CA LEU A 1208 34.93 2.13 1.32
C LEU A 1208 36.01 2.37 0.27
N VAL A 1209 37.26 2.00 0.56
CA VAL A 1209 38.38 2.06 -0.38
C VAL A 1209 39.11 0.71 -0.41
N ALA A 1210 39.35 0.18 -1.60
CA ALA A 1210 40.15 -1.02 -1.84
C ALA A 1210 41.59 -0.63 -2.22
N ASN A 1211 42.51 -0.73 -1.25
CA ASN A 1211 43.83 -0.14 -1.34
C ASN A 1211 44.92 -1.17 -1.71
N PRO A 1212 45.60 -1.04 -2.87
CA PRO A 1212 46.63 -1.97 -3.34
C PRO A 1212 48.06 -1.57 -2.91
N PHE A 1213 48.21 -0.54 -2.08
CA PHE A 1213 49.51 -0.03 -1.63
C PHE A 1213 49.84 -0.54 -0.22
N PRO A 1214 51.13 -0.54 0.19
CA PRO A 1214 51.49 -0.88 1.57
C PRO A 1214 50.67 -0.08 2.59
N LYS A 1215 50.43 -0.68 3.75
CA LYS A 1215 49.81 0.01 4.88
C LYS A 1215 50.92 0.62 5.74
N GLN A 1216 50.86 1.91 6.02
CA GLN A 1216 51.82 2.59 6.87
C GLN A 1216 51.82 1.99 8.30
N PRO A 1217 52.99 1.71 8.91
CA PRO A 1217 53.09 1.29 10.31
C PRO A 1217 52.56 2.38 11.25
N LYS A 1218 51.93 1.99 12.38
CA LYS A 1218 51.34 2.94 13.34
C LYS A 1218 52.36 3.94 13.92
N GLU A 1219 53.65 3.60 13.95
CA GLU A 1219 54.70 4.41 14.58
C GLU A 1219 55.36 5.48 13.68
N ARG A 1220 55.02 5.58 12.38
CA ARG A 1220 55.57 6.61 11.48
C ARG A 1220 54.49 7.30 10.67
N ARG A 1221 54.42 8.63 10.74
CA ARG A 1221 53.61 9.46 9.82
C ARG A 1221 54.38 9.90 8.57
N GLU A 1222 55.73 9.93 8.63
CA GLU A 1222 56.61 10.23 7.50
C GLU A 1222 57.98 9.52 7.66
N PRO A 1223 58.71 9.22 6.57
CA PRO A 1223 58.31 9.35 5.16
C PRO A 1223 57.42 8.19 4.69
N TYR A 1224 56.54 8.48 3.72
CA TYR A 1224 55.68 7.48 3.07
C TYR A 1224 56.49 6.34 2.44
N VAL A 1225 55.97 5.11 2.52
CA VAL A 1225 56.46 4.00 1.68
C VAL A 1225 56.06 4.29 0.23
N LYS A 1226 57.06 4.45 -0.64
CA LYS A 1226 56.87 4.84 -2.03
C LYS A 1226 56.83 3.61 -2.93
N THR A 1227 55.75 3.46 -3.71
CA THR A 1227 55.71 2.55 -4.86
C THR A 1227 56.12 3.33 -6.10
N TRP A 1228 57.39 3.17 -6.50
CA TRP A 1228 57.96 3.86 -7.65
C TRP A 1228 57.49 3.24 -8.97
N VAL A 1229 57.21 4.10 -9.94
CA VAL A 1229 56.97 3.76 -11.34
C VAL A 1229 58.07 4.42 -12.16
N LYS A 1230 58.83 3.60 -12.89
CA LYS A 1230 59.93 4.11 -13.72
C LYS A 1230 59.41 4.80 -14.97
N LYS A 1231 60.18 5.78 -15.46
CA LYS A 1231 59.93 6.46 -16.73
C LYS A 1231 59.63 5.43 -17.83
N GLY A 1232 58.52 5.61 -18.53
CA GLY A 1232 58.07 4.75 -19.62
C GLY A 1232 57.50 3.39 -19.19
N GLN A 1233 57.47 3.07 -17.89
CA GLN A 1233 56.90 1.82 -17.38
C GLN A 1233 55.40 2.02 -17.08
N PRO A 1234 54.51 1.14 -17.60
CA PRO A 1234 53.10 1.15 -17.23
C PRO A 1234 52.90 0.55 -15.83
N PHE A 1235 52.03 1.18 -15.04
CA PHE A 1235 51.57 0.67 -13.75
C PHE A 1235 50.06 0.43 -13.79
N ARG A 1236 49.63 -0.84 -13.74
CA ARG A 1236 48.23 -1.25 -13.90
C ARG A 1236 47.59 -1.61 -12.57
N ILE A 1237 46.34 -1.18 -12.37
CA ILE A 1237 45.45 -1.64 -11.29
C ILE A 1237 44.06 -1.95 -11.85
N CYS A 1238 43.47 -3.06 -11.41
CA CYS A 1238 42.20 -3.58 -11.94
C CYS A 1238 41.24 -4.03 -10.83
N TYR A 1239 39.95 -3.73 -11.01
CA TYR A 1239 38.87 -4.06 -10.07
C TYR A 1239 37.58 -4.45 -10.80
N ALA A 1240 36.84 -5.38 -10.19
CA ALA A 1240 35.44 -5.67 -10.50
C ALA A 1240 34.54 -5.12 -9.37
N VAL A 1241 33.45 -4.44 -9.75
CA VAL A 1241 32.41 -3.96 -8.82
C VAL A 1241 31.07 -4.54 -9.24
N LEU A 1242 30.51 -5.41 -8.41
CA LEU A 1242 29.16 -5.95 -8.59
C LEU A 1242 28.15 -5.00 -7.94
N ILE A 1243 27.34 -4.36 -8.77
CA ILE A 1243 26.20 -3.53 -8.40
C ILE A 1243 24.98 -4.44 -8.35
N HIS A 1244 24.64 -4.95 -7.17
CA HIS A 1244 23.60 -5.98 -7.03
C HIS A 1244 22.30 -5.44 -6.43
N ASP A 1245 21.19 -6.06 -6.83
CA ASP A 1245 19.90 -5.98 -6.15
C ASP A 1245 19.12 -7.26 -6.36
N THR A 1246 19.05 -8.11 -5.34
CA THR A 1246 18.44 -9.45 -5.43
C THR A 1246 17.52 -9.74 -4.26
N ILE A 1247 16.51 -10.58 -4.47
CA ILE A 1247 15.62 -11.08 -3.40
C ILE A 1247 16.19 -12.32 -2.68
N LYS A 1248 17.20 -12.96 -3.27
CA LYS A 1248 17.89 -14.13 -2.70
C LYS A 1248 19.07 -13.68 -1.84
N ALA A 1249 19.52 -14.57 -0.95
CA ALA A 1249 20.81 -14.36 -0.28
C ALA A 1249 21.95 -14.42 -1.33
N ILE A 1250 22.98 -13.60 -1.13
CA ILE A 1250 24.16 -13.58 -2.01
C ILE A 1250 25.08 -14.72 -1.58
N ASP A 1251 25.49 -15.54 -2.52
CA ASP A 1251 26.56 -16.53 -2.32
C ASP A 1251 27.90 -15.86 -2.65
N HIS A 1252 28.47 -15.14 -1.68
CA HIS A 1252 29.73 -14.39 -1.88
C HIS A 1252 30.89 -15.27 -2.36
N ALA A 1253 30.89 -16.58 -2.03
CA ALA A 1253 31.93 -17.49 -2.47
C ALA A 1253 31.80 -17.84 -3.95
N LYS A 1254 30.58 -18.06 -4.45
CA LYS A 1254 30.30 -18.21 -5.87
C LYS A 1254 30.62 -16.92 -6.63
N GLU A 1255 30.10 -15.79 -6.18
CA GLU A 1255 30.29 -14.50 -6.87
C GLU A 1255 31.78 -14.12 -6.95
N PHE A 1256 32.56 -14.40 -5.90
CA PHE A 1256 34.01 -14.22 -5.94
C PHE A 1256 34.70 -15.07 -7.03
N ARG A 1257 34.34 -16.35 -7.17
CA ARG A 1257 34.93 -17.24 -8.21
C ARG A 1257 34.57 -16.74 -9.62
N ASP A 1258 33.32 -16.36 -9.83
CA ASP A 1258 32.83 -15.89 -11.14
C ASP A 1258 33.52 -14.58 -11.55
N LEU A 1259 33.66 -13.63 -10.62
CA LEU A 1259 34.31 -12.35 -10.88
C LEU A 1259 35.83 -12.47 -11.07
N GLN A 1260 36.50 -13.37 -10.35
CA GLN A 1260 37.93 -13.65 -10.58
C GLN A 1260 38.18 -14.24 -11.97
N LYS A 1261 37.28 -15.11 -12.46
CA LYS A 1261 37.35 -15.63 -13.83
C LYS A 1261 37.21 -14.50 -14.86
N ILE A 1262 36.25 -13.60 -14.66
CA ILE A 1262 36.05 -12.45 -15.55
C ILE A 1262 37.24 -11.48 -15.55
N LEU A 1263 37.95 -11.34 -14.43
CA LEU A 1263 39.15 -10.49 -14.35
C LEU A 1263 40.38 -11.11 -15.03
N ALA A 1264 40.42 -12.44 -15.17
CA ALA A 1264 41.47 -13.16 -15.87
C ALA A 1264 41.28 -13.20 -17.39
N GLU A 1265 40.02 -13.08 -17.86
CA GLU A 1265 39.61 -12.94 -19.27
C GLU A 1265 39.81 -11.52 -19.80
#